data_AF-A0A965VI87-F1
#
_entry.id   AF-A0A965VI87-F1
#
_cell.length_a   1.000
_cell.length_b   1.000
_cell.length_c   1.000
_cell.angle_alpha   90.00
_cell.angle_beta   90.00
_cell.angle_gamma   90.00
#
_symmetry.space_group_name_H-M   'P 1'
#
loop_
_entity.id
_entity.type
_entity.pdbx_description
1 polymer ?
#
loop_
_entity_poly.entity_id
_entity_poly.type
_entity_poly.pdbx_seq_one_letter_code
_entity_poly.pdbx_strand_id
1 'polypeptide(L)'
;LYPISFAGQSDTATFDNCLELLTMAGYPISQAMMMMIPEPWENHSTMDPRRRAFYEYHAAMLEPWDGPASIVFTDGRQIGATLDRNGLRPSRYCITDDDLVIMASESGVLPVPENKIVRKWRLQPGKMFLIDLEQGRMIDDDELKSGLANSKPYKQWIDNLRIKLDDVATHGPVETGEATSVSLLDRQQAFGFTQEDVKFLMAPMAVAGEEALGSMGNDSPLAVLSDKNKPLYNYFKQLFAQVTNPPIDPIREAIVMSLVSFIGPKPNLLDINQVNPPMRLEVAQPVLDFADMAKLRDIAQYTHGKFRSTTLDITYPLAWGHEGVEAKLASLCAQAVDAIRGGHNILIISDKGVGPENVAIPALMALSAIHQHLVSEGLRTTAGLVVETGTAREVHHFAVLAGYGAEAVHPYLAMETLVQMHQNLSGDLGADKAIYNYIKAIGKGLSKIMSKMGVSTYMSYCGAQLFEAIGLSSETVNKYFTGTPSRVEGIGVFEIAEEAIRMHRAAFSSDPVLAQALDAGGEYAWRARGEEHMWTPDAIAKLQHSTRANNFSTYKEYAQIINDQSRRHLTLRGLFEFKIDPAKAIPVDEVESAAEIVKRFATGAMSLGSISTEAHATLAIAMNRIGGKSNTGEGGEDPARYRNELKGIPITQGQTMSDLLGKDLFEVDYPLNAGDSMRSKIKQVASGRFGVTAEYLSSADQIQIKMAQGAKPGEGGQLPGSKVSNYIGMLRYSVPGVGLISPPPHHDIYSIEDLAQLIHDLKNVAPKASISVKLVSEIGVGTVAAGVTKCKSDHIVIAGHDGGTGASPWSSIKHAGSPWEIGLAETQQTLVLNRLRGRVRVQADGQMKTGRDVAIGALLGADEFGFATAPLVVEGCIMMRKCHLNTCPVGVATQDPDLRKKFSGKPDHVVNYFFFVAEEVRQIMAQLGIRKFDDMIGRADLLDTRKGIAHWKASGLDFGRIFAMPPVPADVPRFHCESQAHGLDKGLDNLLIAKSRDAIDKGQRVQFMEVARNVNRSVGAMLSGAVTQVHPEGLPDDTIRIQLEGTGGQSFGAFLCKGITLYLIGDANDYTGKGLSGGRVVVRPSIDFRGDALRNTIVGNTVMYGATAGEAFFSGVAGERFAVRLSGATAVVEGTGDHGCEYMTGGTVLVLGQTGRNFAAGMSGGVAYVYDEDGHFASRCNTAMVDLKPLLSAQEQEASVDRGVWHLGETDEATVRRLLAEHNRWTGSKRARELLDHWDAARTRFVKVFPKEYQRALAEIHAKKRTSQTVAG
;
A
#
# COMPACT_ATOMS: atom_id res chain seq x y z
N LEU A 1 15.37 37.84 -5.08
CA LEU A 1 14.53 36.84 -4.37
C LEU A 1 15.16 35.45 -4.35
N TYR A 2 16.04 35.07 -5.29
CA TYR A 2 16.59 33.70 -5.32
C TYR A 2 17.62 33.41 -4.20
N PRO A 3 17.64 32.17 -3.65
CA PRO A 3 16.68 31.07 -3.91
C PRO A 3 15.35 31.26 -3.15
N ILE A 4 14.24 30.78 -3.72
CA ILE A 4 12.90 30.85 -3.10
C ILE A 4 12.76 29.82 -1.97
N SER A 5 13.33 28.63 -2.16
CA SER A 5 13.32 27.56 -1.17
C SER A 5 14.76 27.12 -0.88
N PHE A 6 15.08 26.91 0.39
CA PHE A 6 16.40 26.50 0.85
C PHE A 6 16.44 25.01 1.19
N ALA A 7 17.60 24.38 0.97
CA ALA A 7 17.82 23.00 1.40
C ALA A 7 17.63 22.85 2.91
N GLY A 8 16.90 21.82 3.34
CA GLY A 8 16.65 21.51 4.75
C GLY A 8 15.41 22.18 5.37
N GLN A 9 14.66 22.99 4.62
CA GLN A 9 13.33 23.44 5.04
C GLN A 9 12.32 22.30 5.05
N SER A 10 11.25 22.42 5.85
CA SER A 10 10.14 21.48 5.79
C SER A 10 9.35 21.64 4.49
N ASP A 11 8.56 20.63 4.18
CA ASP A 11 7.54 20.65 3.14
C ASP A 11 6.60 21.88 3.28
N THR A 12 6.11 22.14 4.49
CA THR A 12 5.18 23.22 4.79
C THR A 12 5.80 24.59 4.55
N ALA A 13 7.07 24.78 4.96
CA ALA A 13 7.79 26.03 4.71
C ALA A 13 8.05 26.23 3.20
N THR A 14 8.37 25.15 2.47
CA THR A 14 8.57 25.20 1.02
C THR A 14 7.27 25.55 0.28
N PHE A 15 6.14 24.98 0.72
CA PHE A 15 4.81 25.30 0.20
C PHE A 15 4.46 26.77 0.44
N ASP A 16 4.67 27.27 1.67
CA ASP A 16 4.40 28.65 2.07
C ASP A 16 5.22 29.65 1.25
N ASN A 17 6.52 29.44 1.07
CA ASN A 17 7.37 30.30 0.25
C ASN A 17 6.87 30.42 -1.21
N CYS A 18 6.38 29.30 -1.77
CA CYS A 18 5.83 29.28 -3.13
C CYS A 18 4.48 30.00 -3.21
N LEU A 19 3.59 29.78 -2.24
CA LEU A 19 2.31 30.48 -2.14
C LEU A 19 2.51 31.99 -1.99
N GLU A 20 3.46 32.41 -1.14
CA GLU A 20 3.83 33.81 -0.95
C GLU A 20 4.35 34.40 -2.27
N LEU A 21 5.25 33.70 -2.97
CA LEU A 21 5.76 34.16 -4.27
C LEU A 21 4.64 34.37 -5.30
N LEU A 22 3.71 33.42 -5.44
CA LEU A 22 2.59 33.53 -6.37
C LEU A 22 1.67 34.70 -6.00
N THR A 23 1.38 34.86 -4.72
CA THR A 23 0.52 35.95 -4.23
C THR A 23 1.18 37.31 -4.46
N MET A 24 2.48 37.44 -4.15
CA MET A 24 3.26 38.67 -4.40
C MET A 24 3.43 38.99 -5.88
N ALA A 25 3.43 37.97 -6.76
CA ALA A 25 3.45 38.16 -8.20
C ALA A 25 2.12 38.72 -8.74
N GLY A 26 1.05 38.68 -7.94
CA GLY A 26 -0.26 39.28 -8.24
C GLY A 26 -1.37 38.28 -8.51
N TYR A 27 -1.15 36.98 -8.30
CA TYR A 27 -2.27 36.03 -8.26
C TYR A 27 -3.13 36.29 -7.02
N PRO A 28 -4.48 36.29 -7.13
CA PRO A 28 -5.34 36.16 -5.96
C PRO A 28 -4.94 34.91 -5.16
N ILE A 29 -4.87 34.99 -3.83
CA ILE A 29 -4.42 33.87 -2.99
C ILE A 29 -5.26 32.59 -3.21
N SER A 30 -6.56 32.74 -3.45
CA SER A 30 -7.46 31.63 -3.82
C SER A 30 -7.09 30.98 -5.15
N GLN A 31 -6.68 31.78 -6.15
CA GLN A 31 -6.18 31.26 -7.43
C GLN A 31 -4.85 30.53 -7.26
N ALA A 32 -3.91 31.09 -6.50
CA ALA A 32 -2.63 30.46 -6.21
C ALA A 32 -2.82 29.10 -5.53
N MET A 33 -3.73 29.02 -4.55
CA MET A 33 -4.11 27.76 -3.90
C MET A 33 -4.72 26.76 -4.88
N MET A 34 -5.60 27.18 -5.79
CA MET A 34 -6.15 26.30 -6.84
C MET A 34 -5.12 25.82 -7.87
N MET A 35 -4.00 26.54 -8.04
CA MET A 35 -2.90 26.14 -8.90
C MET A 35 -1.99 25.12 -8.20
N MET A 36 -1.69 25.34 -6.92
CA MET A 36 -0.81 24.46 -6.14
C MET A 36 -1.50 23.15 -5.71
N ILE A 37 -2.78 23.24 -5.30
CA ILE A 37 -3.63 22.12 -4.89
C ILE A 37 -4.87 22.06 -5.80
N PRO A 38 -4.71 21.65 -7.07
CA PRO A 38 -5.84 21.59 -8.00
C PRO A 38 -6.80 20.45 -7.68
N GLU A 39 -8.09 20.67 -7.96
CA GLU A 39 -9.08 19.61 -7.96
C GLU A 39 -8.72 18.50 -8.96
N PRO A 40 -9.12 17.24 -8.72
CA PRO A 40 -9.04 16.21 -9.76
C PRO A 40 -9.98 16.58 -10.93
N TRP A 41 -9.39 16.89 -12.08
CA TRP A 41 -10.08 17.48 -13.25
C TRP A 41 -10.01 16.59 -14.50
N GLU A 42 -8.97 15.78 -14.63
CA GLU A 42 -8.62 15.01 -15.83
C GLU A 42 -9.69 13.94 -16.13
N ASN A 43 -10.07 13.18 -15.11
CA ASN A 43 -11.06 12.11 -15.21
C ASN A 43 -12.44 12.52 -14.68
N HIS A 44 -12.66 13.79 -14.36
CA HIS A 44 -13.91 14.29 -13.79
C HIS A 44 -14.90 14.68 -14.87
N SER A 45 -15.66 13.70 -15.38
CA SER A 45 -16.57 13.84 -16.53
C SER A 45 -17.66 14.91 -16.35
N THR A 46 -18.15 15.13 -15.13
CA THR A 46 -19.24 16.06 -14.78
C THR A 46 -18.78 17.47 -14.40
N MET A 47 -17.47 17.75 -14.36
CA MET A 47 -16.95 19.09 -14.05
C MET A 47 -17.39 20.09 -15.13
N ASP A 48 -17.71 21.32 -14.70
CA ASP A 48 -17.99 22.42 -15.64
C ASP A 48 -16.83 22.60 -16.64
N PRO A 49 -17.10 22.66 -17.96
CA PRO A 49 -16.04 22.74 -18.98
C PRO A 49 -15.13 23.96 -18.85
N ARG A 50 -15.61 25.09 -18.32
CA ARG A 50 -14.79 26.29 -18.12
C ARG A 50 -13.85 26.09 -16.93
N ARG A 51 -14.36 25.49 -15.85
CA ARG A 51 -13.54 25.09 -14.69
C ARG A 51 -12.48 24.06 -15.08
N ARG A 52 -12.82 23.06 -15.90
CA ARG A 52 -11.84 22.10 -16.43
C ARG A 52 -10.75 22.82 -17.23
N ALA A 53 -11.13 23.73 -18.14
CA ALA A 53 -10.18 24.49 -18.93
C ALA A 53 -9.26 25.39 -18.08
N PHE A 54 -9.75 25.91 -16.95
CA PHE A 54 -8.92 26.64 -15.98
C PHE A 54 -7.81 25.73 -15.41
N TYR A 55 -8.14 24.53 -14.93
CA TYR A 55 -7.12 23.63 -14.37
C TYR A 55 -6.15 23.12 -15.44
N GLU A 56 -6.67 22.72 -16.61
CA GLU A 56 -5.85 22.31 -17.75
C GLU A 56 -4.87 23.41 -18.17
N TYR A 57 -5.30 24.67 -18.13
CA TYR A 57 -4.43 25.80 -18.42
C TYR A 57 -3.27 25.95 -17.43
N HIS A 58 -3.51 25.75 -16.13
CA HIS A 58 -2.47 25.92 -15.11
C HIS A 58 -1.62 24.65 -14.89
N ALA A 59 -2.12 23.46 -15.24
CA ALA A 59 -1.38 22.20 -15.10
C ALA A 59 -0.05 22.16 -15.88
N ALA A 60 0.03 22.89 -17.01
CA ALA A 60 1.28 23.01 -17.77
C ALA A 60 2.30 23.97 -17.13
N MET A 61 1.87 24.81 -16.18
CA MET A 61 2.72 25.80 -15.50
C MET A 61 3.29 25.26 -14.19
N LEU A 62 2.46 24.56 -13.42
CA LEU A 62 2.80 24.06 -12.10
C LEU A 62 2.18 22.68 -11.91
N GLU A 63 3.02 21.69 -11.60
CA GLU A 63 2.56 20.37 -11.19
C GLU A 63 1.88 20.41 -9.80
N PRO A 64 0.89 19.54 -9.53
CA PRO A 64 0.24 19.48 -8.23
C PRO A 64 1.21 19.16 -7.10
N TRP A 65 1.07 19.87 -5.97
CA TRP A 65 1.75 19.57 -4.72
C TRP A 65 0.92 18.56 -3.93
N ASP A 66 1.18 17.28 -4.16
CA ASP A 66 0.38 16.17 -3.66
C ASP A 66 0.77 15.74 -2.23
N GLY A 67 -0.16 15.07 -1.54
CA GLY A 67 -0.01 14.59 -0.17
C GLY A 67 -1.17 15.02 0.74
N PRO A 68 -1.37 14.35 1.90
CA PRO A 68 -2.44 14.70 2.83
C PRO A 68 -2.32 16.13 3.34
N ALA A 69 -3.35 16.95 3.12
CA ALA A 69 -3.32 18.34 3.54
C ALA A 69 -4.70 18.87 3.95
N SER A 70 -4.71 19.60 5.06
CA SER A 70 -5.78 20.54 5.41
C SER A 70 -5.11 21.88 5.63
N ILE A 71 -5.16 22.74 4.61
CA ILE A 71 -4.44 24.01 4.59
C ILE A 71 -5.41 25.12 4.96
N VAL A 72 -5.03 25.93 5.94
CA VAL A 72 -5.67 27.21 6.26
C VAL A 72 -4.70 28.31 5.87
N PHE A 73 -5.17 29.30 5.12
CA PHE A 73 -4.35 30.36 4.54
C PHE A 73 -5.01 31.73 4.68
N THR A 74 -4.21 32.78 4.68
CA THR A 74 -4.69 34.16 4.71
C THR A 74 -3.66 35.14 4.16
N ASP A 75 -4.13 36.20 3.52
CA ASP A 75 -3.35 37.38 3.13
C ASP A 75 -3.64 38.59 4.03
N GLY A 76 -4.38 38.38 5.14
CA GLY A 76 -4.86 39.42 6.05
C GLY A 76 -6.19 40.08 5.63
N ARG A 77 -6.72 39.77 4.44
CA ARG A 77 -8.02 40.27 3.94
C ARG A 77 -9.02 39.14 3.72
N GLN A 78 -8.53 38.03 3.19
CA GLN A 78 -9.28 36.80 3.00
C GLN A 78 -8.73 35.72 3.94
N ILE A 79 -9.62 34.90 4.47
CA ILE A 79 -9.28 33.71 5.24
C ILE A 79 -9.87 32.53 4.49
N GLY A 80 -9.02 31.60 4.07
CA GLY A 80 -9.45 30.44 3.30
C GLY A 80 -8.96 29.12 3.89
N ALA A 81 -9.62 28.05 3.49
CA ALA A 81 -9.16 26.70 3.74
C ALA A 81 -9.46 25.79 2.54
N THR A 82 -8.56 24.85 2.26
CA THR A 82 -8.75 23.79 1.27
C THR A 82 -8.19 22.48 1.78
N LEU A 83 -8.76 21.36 1.32
CA LEU A 83 -8.13 20.05 1.47
C LEU A 83 -7.26 19.73 0.26
N ASP A 84 -6.38 18.74 0.44
CA ASP A 84 -5.79 18.04 -0.68
C ASP A 84 -6.86 17.40 -1.58
N ARG A 85 -6.44 16.98 -2.78
CA ARG A 85 -7.33 16.47 -3.81
C ARG A 85 -8.10 15.20 -3.43
N ASN A 86 -7.59 14.43 -2.47
CA ASN A 86 -8.13 13.18 -1.97
C ASN A 86 -8.89 13.35 -0.64
N GLY A 87 -8.78 14.52 0.00
CA GLY A 87 -9.35 14.85 1.30
C GLY A 87 -8.90 13.90 2.40
N LEU A 88 -7.58 13.75 2.55
CA LEU A 88 -6.96 12.79 3.45
C LEU A 88 -6.80 13.31 4.89
N ARG A 89 -7.14 14.57 5.15
CA ARG A 89 -7.18 15.15 6.51
C ARG A 89 -8.59 15.67 6.85
N PRO A 90 -9.03 15.54 8.11
CA PRO A 90 -10.31 16.07 8.53
C PRO A 90 -10.26 17.60 8.72
N SER A 91 -11.33 18.27 8.33
CA SER A 91 -11.55 19.70 8.63
C SER A 91 -13.05 19.94 8.79
N ARG A 92 -13.46 20.34 9.99
CA ARG A 92 -14.84 20.54 10.43
C ARG A 92 -15.05 22.01 10.76
N TYR A 93 -16.24 22.52 10.48
CA TYR A 93 -16.59 23.88 10.88
C TYR A 93 -18.04 23.98 11.37
N CYS A 94 -18.28 24.91 12.29
CA CYS A 94 -19.61 25.34 12.66
C CYS A 94 -19.79 26.84 12.48
N ILE A 95 -21.03 27.25 12.22
CA ILE A 95 -21.46 28.64 12.05
C ILE A 95 -22.58 28.89 13.07
N THR A 96 -22.45 29.98 13.82
CA THR A 96 -23.45 30.42 14.79
C THR A 96 -24.40 31.48 14.21
N ASP A 97 -25.45 31.82 14.96
CA ASP A 97 -26.46 32.82 14.58
C ASP A 97 -25.97 34.27 14.68
N ASP A 98 -24.81 34.50 15.30
CA ASP A 98 -24.05 35.75 15.33
C ASP A 98 -22.85 35.75 14.34
N ASP A 99 -22.92 34.91 13.30
CA ASP A 99 -21.95 34.81 12.19
C ASP A 99 -20.51 34.43 12.60
N LEU A 100 -20.30 33.90 13.81
CA LEU A 100 -19.00 33.34 14.20
C LEU A 100 -18.78 32.00 13.50
N VAL A 101 -17.62 31.87 12.84
CA VAL A 101 -17.16 30.63 12.23
C VAL A 101 -16.05 30.03 13.08
N ILE A 102 -16.20 28.76 13.46
CA ILE A 102 -15.17 27.99 14.15
C ILE A 102 -14.80 26.80 13.26
N MET A 103 -13.55 26.75 12.82
CA MET A 103 -13.00 25.64 12.03
C MET A 103 -11.88 24.95 12.82
N ALA A 104 -11.89 23.61 12.82
CA ALA A 104 -10.87 22.80 13.46
C ALA A 104 -10.81 21.40 12.81
N SER A 105 -9.76 20.63 13.10
CA SER A 105 -9.64 19.26 12.62
C SER A 105 -10.73 18.33 13.16
N GLU A 106 -11.26 18.62 14.36
CA GLU A 106 -12.33 17.85 15.01
C GLU A 106 -13.49 18.74 15.45
N SER A 107 -14.68 18.16 15.55
CA SER A 107 -15.85 18.78 16.19
C SER A 107 -15.71 18.77 17.72
N GLY A 108 -16.38 19.70 18.39
CA GLY A 108 -16.47 19.75 19.86
C GLY A 108 -15.25 20.37 20.57
N VAL A 109 -14.38 21.08 19.85
CA VAL A 109 -13.16 21.72 20.39
C VAL A 109 -13.45 22.92 21.29
N LEU A 110 -14.58 23.61 21.09
CA LEU A 110 -15.02 24.75 21.89
C LEU A 110 -16.48 24.53 22.35
N PRO A 111 -16.85 25.01 23.55
CA PRO A 111 -18.20 24.83 24.09
C PRO A 111 -19.19 25.84 23.48
N VAL A 112 -19.75 25.50 22.31
CA VAL A 112 -20.79 26.31 21.65
C VAL A 112 -22.18 25.75 21.98
N PRO A 113 -23.13 26.57 22.49
CA PRO A 113 -24.49 26.12 22.73
C PRO A 113 -25.20 25.66 21.44
N GLU A 114 -25.80 24.46 21.44
CA GLU A 114 -26.46 23.86 20.27
C GLU A 114 -27.55 24.75 19.65
N ASN A 115 -28.25 25.53 20.48
CA ASN A 115 -29.32 26.43 20.03
C ASN A 115 -28.81 27.65 19.25
N LYS A 116 -27.51 27.97 19.35
CA LYS A 116 -26.87 29.03 18.55
C LYS A 116 -26.32 28.53 17.23
N ILE A 117 -26.14 27.23 17.06
CA ILE A 117 -25.49 26.68 15.86
C ILE A 117 -26.50 26.60 14.73
N VAL A 118 -26.21 27.30 13.64
CA VAL A 118 -27.03 27.32 12.42
C VAL A 118 -26.56 26.25 11.43
N ARG A 119 -25.24 26.00 11.40
CA ARG A 119 -24.64 24.98 10.52
C ARG A 119 -23.46 24.27 11.18
N LYS A 120 -23.39 22.96 11.00
CA LYS A 120 -22.26 22.06 11.27
C LYS A 120 -21.91 21.34 9.98
N TRP A 121 -20.72 21.59 9.44
CA TRP A 121 -20.32 21.00 8.17
C TRP A 121 -18.82 20.67 8.16
N ARG A 122 -18.31 20.30 6.99
CA ARG A 122 -16.93 19.89 6.79
C ARG A 122 -16.41 20.43 5.46
N LEU A 123 -15.10 20.55 5.37
CA LEU A 123 -14.44 20.78 4.10
C LEU A 123 -14.48 19.49 3.28
N GLN A 124 -14.69 19.61 1.97
CA GLN A 124 -14.83 18.47 1.07
C GLN A 124 -13.65 18.44 0.09
N PRO A 125 -13.19 17.26 -0.36
CA PRO A 125 -12.10 17.15 -1.33
C PRO A 125 -12.36 18.05 -2.55
N GLY A 126 -11.38 18.88 -2.88
CA GLY A 126 -11.45 19.81 -3.99
C GLY A 126 -12.21 21.13 -3.72
N LYS A 127 -13.09 21.21 -2.72
CA LYS A 127 -13.81 22.45 -2.39
C LYS A 127 -12.97 23.39 -1.54
N MET A 128 -13.15 24.69 -1.76
CA MET A 128 -12.54 25.75 -0.98
C MET A 128 -13.57 26.43 -0.09
N PHE A 129 -13.18 26.66 1.16
CA PHE A 129 -13.90 27.51 2.10
C PHE A 129 -13.23 28.88 2.10
N LEU A 130 -13.97 29.96 1.92
CA LEU A 130 -13.40 31.32 1.86
C LEU A 130 -14.30 32.33 2.59
N ILE A 131 -13.68 33.12 3.48
CA ILE A 131 -14.28 34.28 4.12
C ILE A 131 -13.55 35.51 3.60
N ASP A 132 -14.32 36.48 3.09
CA ASP A 132 -13.81 37.77 2.65
C ASP A 132 -14.20 38.83 3.68
N LEU A 133 -13.20 39.37 4.38
CA LEU A 133 -13.41 40.35 5.46
C LEU A 133 -13.76 41.73 4.92
N GLU A 134 -13.41 42.04 3.67
CA GLU A 134 -13.76 43.31 3.02
C GLU A 134 -15.23 43.28 2.55
N GLN A 135 -15.71 42.14 2.05
CA GLN A 135 -17.12 41.94 1.70
C GLN A 135 -18.01 41.61 2.90
N GLY A 136 -17.41 41.23 4.04
CA GLY A 136 -18.13 40.87 5.28
C GLY A 136 -18.98 39.61 5.15
N ARG A 137 -18.58 38.65 4.31
CA ARG A 137 -19.35 37.42 4.05
C ARG A 137 -18.47 36.23 3.69
N MET A 138 -19.07 35.04 3.81
CA MET A 138 -18.52 33.80 3.24
C MET A 138 -18.81 33.74 1.73
N ILE A 139 -17.81 33.35 0.95
CA ILE A 139 -17.93 33.14 -0.50
C ILE A 139 -18.14 31.65 -0.75
N ASP A 140 -19.17 31.31 -1.51
CA ASP A 140 -19.43 29.91 -1.87
C ASP A 140 -18.38 29.39 -2.87
N ASP A 141 -18.04 28.10 -2.79
CA ASP A 141 -17.05 27.46 -3.66
C ASP A 141 -17.37 27.63 -5.15
N ASP A 142 -18.66 27.48 -5.52
CA ASP A 142 -19.08 27.58 -6.91
C ASP A 142 -19.02 29.03 -7.40
N GLU A 143 -19.36 30.00 -6.55
CA GLU A 143 -19.21 31.43 -6.86
C GLU A 143 -17.73 31.77 -7.10
N LEU A 144 -16.86 31.38 -6.16
CA LEU A 144 -15.42 31.64 -6.21
C LEU A 144 -14.78 31.07 -7.47
N LYS A 145 -14.96 29.77 -7.70
CA LYS A 145 -14.32 29.07 -8.81
C LYS A 145 -14.89 29.50 -10.15
N SER A 146 -16.19 29.79 -10.23
CA SER A 146 -16.77 30.32 -11.46
C SER A 146 -16.23 31.71 -11.76
N GLY A 147 -16.05 32.56 -10.76
CA GLY A 147 -15.40 33.87 -10.94
C GLY A 147 -14.00 33.74 -11.53
N LEU A 148 -13.16 32.88 -10.94
CA LEU A 148 -11.80 32.63 -11.41
C LEU A 148 -11.75 31.97 -12.79
N ALA A 149 -12.56 30.95 -13.03
CA ALA A 149 -12.63 30.25 -14.32
C ALA A 149 -13.17 31.13 -15.47
N ASN A 150 -13.92 32.19 -15.16
CA ASN A 150 -14.43 33.16 -16.15
C ASN A 150 -13.57 34.43 -16.25
N SER A 151 -12.52 34.58 -15.43
CA SER A 151 -11.65 35.77 -15.43
C SER A 151 -10.92 35.96 -16.77
N LYS A 152 -10.66 34.85 -17.48
CA LYS A 152 -10.00 34.81 -18.79
C LYS A 152 -10.65 33.76 -19.69
N PRO A 153 -10.50 33.84 -21.02
CA PRO A 153 -11.09 32.89 -21.95
C PRO A 153 -10.29 31.59 -22.03
N TYR A 154 -10.08 30.89 -20.91
CA TYR A 154 -9.22 29.70 -20.81
C TYR A 154 -9.56 28.62 -21.81
N LYS A 155 -10.84 28.34 -22.04
CA LYS A 155 -11.28 27.35 -23.03
C LYS A 155 -10.80 27.71 -24.44
N GLN A 156 -10.99 28.96 -24.87
CA GLN A 156 -10.53 29.42 -26.18
C GLN A 156 -9.01 29.36 -26.28
N TRP A 157 -8.29 29.67 -25.20
CA TRP A 157 -6.84 29.53 -25.15
C TRP A 157 -6.40 28.08 -25.30
N ILE A 158 -7.01 27.14 -24.56
CA ILE A 158 -6.71 25.71 -24.69
C ILE A 158 -6.98 25.23 -26.12
N ASP A 159 -8.15 25.53 -26.69
CA ASP A 159 -8.53 25.09 -28.03
C ASP A 159 -7.57 25.62 -29.13
N ASN A 160 -6.99 26.82 -28.93
CA ASN A 160 -6.07 27.44 -29.89
C ASN A 160 -4.59 27.04 -29.70
N LEU A 161 -4.20 26.64 -28.50
CA LEU A 161 -2.79 26.46 -28.11
C LEU A 161 -2.39 25.01 -27.90
N ARG A 162 -3.35 24.15 -27.59
CA ARG A 162 -3.10 22.74 -27.30
C ARG A 162 -2.95 21.95 -28.59
N ILE A 163 -1.87 21.20 -28.64
CA ILE A 163 -1.60 20.21 -29.67
C ILE A 163 -1.57 18.87 -28.95
N LYS A 164 -2.61 18.07 -29.13
CA LYS A 164 -2.65 16.69 -28.63
C LYS A 164 -1.98 15.80 -29.65
N LEU A 165 -0.91 15.11 -29.26
CA LEU A 165 -0.16 14.24 -30.17
C LEU A 165 -1.06 13.16 -30.81
N ASP A 166 -2.01 12.65 -30.03
CA ASP A 166 -3.00 11.66 -30.47
C ASP A 166 -3.88 12.17 -31.63
N ASP A 167 -4.20 13.48 -31.64
CA ASP A 167 -5.09 14.11 -32.62
C ASP A 167 -4.37 14.58 -33.90
N VAL A 168 -3.03 14.53 -33.94
CA VAL A 168 -2.24 14.91 -35.12
C VAL A 168 -2.38 13.85 -36.21
N ALA A 169 -2.97 14.22 -37.36
CA ALA A 169 -3.14 13.32 -38.50
C ALA A 169 -1.80 13.01 -39.18
N THR A 170 -1.51 11.72 -39.37
CA THR A 170 -0.35 11.27 -40.16
C THR A 170 -0.67 11.29 -41.65
N HIS A 171 0.12 12.03 -42.44
CA HIS A 171 -0.04 12.09 -43.90
C HIS A 171 0.91 11.10 -44.60
N GLY A 172 0.51 9.82 -44.67
CA GLY A 172 1.26 8.77 -45.37
C GLY A 172 1.46 7.51 -44.53
N PRO A 173 2.00 6.41 -45.12
CA PRO A 173 2.44 5.26 -44.34
C PRO A 173 3.51 5.71 -43.35
N VAL A 174 3.39 5.29 -42.09
CA VAL A 174 4.38 5.57 -41.05
C VAL A 174 5.70 4.96 -41.52
N GLU A 175 6.66 5.79 -41.95
CA GLU A 175 8.01 5.31 -42.21
C GLU A 175 8.58 4.84 -40.87
N THR A 176 8.59 3.52 -40.67
CA THR A 176 9.39 2.90 -39.62
C THR A 176 10.84 3.26 -39.95
N GLY A 177 11.38 4.28 -39.28
CA GLY A 177 12.67 4.89 -39.67
C GLY A 177 13.78 3.86 -39.90
N GLU A 178 14.75 4.21 -40.75
CA GLU A 178 15.85 3.38 -41.29
C GLU A 178 15.93 1.94 -40.78
N ALA A 179 15.72 0.98 -41.69
CA ALA A 179 15.89 -0.44 -41.40
C ALA A 179 17.30 -0.70 -40.85
N THR A 180 17.38 -1.12 -39.59
CA THR A 180 18.66 -1.45 -38.95
C THR A 180 19.27 -2.69 -39.59
N SER A 181 20.58 -2.67 -39.80
CA SER A 181 21.34 -3.83 -40.28
C SER A 181 21.56 -4.90 -39.19
N VAL A 182 21.20 -4.62 -37.94
CA VAL A 182 21.38 -5.50 -36.79
C VAL A 182 20.10 -6.30 -36.54
N SER A 183 20.21 -7.61 -36.31
CA SER A 183 19.05 -8.45 -36.10
C SER A 183 18.27 -8.06 -34.83
N LEU A 184 16.98 -8.41 -34.77
CA LEU A 184 16.16 -8.19 -33.56
C LEU A 184 16.74 -8.95 -32.35
N LEU A 185 17.22 -10.18 -32.56
CA LEU A 185 17.79 -11.00 -31.50
C LEU A 185 19.06 -10.37 -30.91
N ASP A 186 19.99 -9.90 -31.76
CA ASP A 186 21.24 -9.30 -31.29
C ASP A 186 20.96 -8.00 -30.51
N ARG A 187 19.98 -7.20 -30.96
CA ARG A 187 19.55 -5.99 -30.22
C ARG A 187 18.93 -6.37 -28.87
N GLN A 188 18.03 -7.35 -28.84
CA GLN A 188 17.46 -7.86 -27.59
C GLN A 188 18.56 -8.31 -26.62
N GLN A 189 19.56 -9.04 -27.10
CA GLN A 189 20.69 -9.48 -26.27
C GLN A 189 21.58 -8.33 -25.81
N ALA A 190 21.85 -7.34 -26.67
CA ALA A 190 22.66 -6.17 -26.33
C ALA A 190 22.04 -5.33 -25.21
N PHE A 191 20.71 -5.35 -25.07
CA PHE A 191 19.96 -4.71 -23.99
C PHE A 191 19.51 -5.68 -22.87
N GLY A 192 20.02 -6.91 -22.89
CA GLY A 192 19.88 -7.88 -21.80
C GLY A 192 18.49 -8.50 -21.67
N PHE A 193 17.74 -8.63 -22.76
CA PHE A 193 16.48 -9.37 -22.77
C PHE A 193 16.74 -10.84 -22.50
N THR A 194 15.87 -11.45 -21.71
CA THR A 194 15.89 -12.88 -21.42
C THR A 194 14.60 -13.57 -21.87
N GLN A 195 14.63 -14.90 -21.95
CA GLN A 195 13.41 -15.69 -22.14
C GLN A 195 12.39 -15.48 -21.00
N GLU A 196 12.86 -15.15 -19.79
CA GLU A 196 11.97 -14.85 -18.67
C GLU A 196 11.27 -13.50 -18.80
N ASP A 197 11.94 -12.47 -19.33
CA ASP A 197 11.33 -11.16 -19.57
C ASP A 197 10.15 -11.32 -20.55
N VAL A 198 10.35 -12.07 -21.63
CA VAL A 198 9.30 -12.37 -22.61
C VAL A 198 8.16 -13.16 -21.97
N LYS A 199 8.48 -14.24 -21.24
CA LYS A 199 7.48 -15.19 -20.71
C LYS A 199 6.70 -14.64 -19.51
N PHE A 200 7.38 -14.07 -18.52
CA PHE A 200 6.79 -13.68 -17.25
C PHE A 200 6.32 -12.23 -17.22
N LEU A 201 6.84 -11.36 -18.09
CA LEU A 201 6.46 -9.94 -18.11
C LEU A 201 5.69 -9.59 -19.38
N MET A 202 6.32 -9.71 -20.55
CA MET A 202 5.77 -9.15 -21.79
C MET A 202 4.54 -9.93 -22.29
N ALA A 203 4.58 -11.26 -22.28
CA ALA A 203 3.46 -12.08 -22.74
C ALA A 203 2.17 -11.85 -21.91
N PRO A 204 2.20 -11.85 -20.57
CA PRO A 204 1.03 -11.50 -19.76
C PRO A 204 0.52 -10.08 -20.04
N MET A 205 1.41 -9.09 -20.18
CA MET A 205 1.03 -7.71 -20.49
C MET A 205 0.35 -7.61 -21.86
N ALA A 206 0.86 -8.33 -22.87
CA ALA A 206 0.28 -8.35 -24.21
C ALA A 206 -1.10 -9.04 -24.24
N VAL A 207 -1.31 -10.11 -23.47
CA VAL A 207 -2.57 -10.87 -23.46
C VAL A 207 -3.64 -10.17 -22.60
N ALA A 208 -3.30 -9.81 -21.36
CA ALA A 208 -4.27 -9.34 -20.37
C ALA A 208 -4.37 -7.81 -20.28
N GLY A 209 -3.38 -7.07 -20.80
CA GLY A 209 -3.29 -5.63 -20.58
C GLY A 209 -3.04 -5.25 -19.11
N GLU A 210 -2.39 -6.16 -18.37
CA GLU A 210 -2.02 -6.04 -16.95
C GLU A 210 -0.67 -6.72 -16.71
N GLU A 211 0.10 -6.22 -15.75
CA GLU A 211 1.34 -6.90 -15.35
C GLU A 211 1.07 -8.25 -14.68
N ALA A 212 2.04 -9.16 -14.77
CA ALA A 212 1.91 -10.48 -14.16
C ALA A 212 2.06 -10.47 -12.65
N LEU A 213 1.33 -11.37 -12.01
CA LEU A 213 1.50 -11.71 -10.59
C LEU A 213 2.52 -12.84 -10.43
N GLY A 214 3.29 -12.77 -9.36
CA GLY A 214 4.21 -13.77 -8.85
C GLY A 214 3.89 -14.16 -7.41
N SER A 215 4.78 -14.97 -6.83
CA SER A 215 4.73 -15.33 -5.41
C SER A 215 6.11 -15.68 -4.86
N MET A 216 6.20 -15.81 -3.53
CA MET A 216 7.43 -15.88 -2.74
C MET A 216 8.25 -14.59 -2.78
N GLY A 217 9.32 -14.54 -1.99
CA GLY A 217 10.17 -13.36 -1.87
C GLY A 217 11.27 -13.31 -2.94
N ASN A 218 11.97 -12.17 -2.99
CA ASN A 218 13.15 -12.03 -3.81
C ASN A 218 14.38 -12.60 -3.10
N ASP A 219 14.87 -13.74 -3.55
CA ASP A 219 16.05 -14.42 -3.01
C ASP A 219 17.19 -14.52 -4.03
N SER A 220 17.12 -13.75 -5.12
CA SER A 220 18.24 -13.54 -6.04
C SER A 220 19.17 -12.44 -5.49
N PRO A 221 20.45 -12.36 -5.95
CA PRO A 221 21.37 -11.33 -5.50
C PRO A 221 20.84 -9.91 -5.73
N LEU A 222 21.30 -8.98 -4.88
CA LEU A 222 21.27 -7.54 -5.22
C LEU A 222 22.09 -7.30 -6.49
N ALA A 223 21.73 -6.29 -7.29
CA ALA A 223 22.38 -6.03 -8.58
C ALA A 223 23.91 -5.90 -8.47
N VAL A 224 24.39 -5.19 -7.44
CA VAL A 224 25.82 -5.02 -7.13
C VAL A 224 26.52 -6.30 -6.68
N LEU A 225 25.78 -7.33 -6.26
CA LEU A 225 26.33 -8.62 -5.83
C LEU A 225 26.17 -9.72 -6.88
N SER A 226 25.46 -9.44 -7.96
CA SER A 226 25.17 -10.40 -9.03
C SER A 226 26.38 -10.61 -9.94
N ASP A 227 26.68 -11.87 -10.26
CA ASP A 227 27.65 -12.21 -11.31
C ASP A 227 27.12 -11.96 -12.73
N LYS A 228 25.78 -11.93 -12.90
CA LYS A 228 25.14 -11.55 -14.17
C LYS A 228 25.18 -10.04 -14.36
N ASN A 229 25.24 -9.59 -15.62
CA ASN A 229 25.13 -8.18 -15.97
C ASN A 229 23.66 -7.73 -15.84
N LYS A 230 23.41 -6.63 -15.13
CA LYS A 230 22.06 -6.10 -14.89
C LYS A 230 21.87 -4.76 -15.61
N PRO A 231 20.66 -4.48 -16.13
CA PRO A 231 20.29 -3.12 -16.48
C PRO A 231 20.42 -2.19 -15.28
N LEU A 232 20.82 -0.93 -15.52
CA LEU A 232 21.04 0.06 -14.46
C LEU A 232 19.79 0.30 -13.58
N TYR A 233 18.60 0.09 -14.12
CA TYR A 233 17.34 0.19 -13.38
C TYR A 233 17.32 -0.66 -12.10
N ASN A 234 17.97 -1.84 -12.10
CA ASN A 234 17.92 -2.78 -10.98
C ASN A 234 18.61 -2.28 -9.69
N TYR A 235 19.45 -1.25 -9.81
CA TYR A 235 20.13 -0.60 -8.67
C TYR A 235 19.21 0.40 -7.96
N PHE A 236 18.08 0.79 -8.54
CA PHE A 236 17.11 1.70 -7.95
C PHE A 236 15.95 0.93 -7.33
N LYS A 237 15.62 1.23 -6.09
CA LYS A 237 14.49 0.66 -5.36
C LYS A 237 13.41 1.71 -5.17
N GLN A 238 12.18 1.37 -5.51
CA GLN A 238 11.00 2.21 -5.35
C GLN A 238 10.80 2.49 -3.86
N LEU A 239 10.69 3.78 -3.51
CA LEU A 239 10.24 4.21 -2.20
C LEU A 239 8.72 4.12 -2.12
N PHE A 240 8.19 4.10 -0.90
CA PHE A 240 6.76 4.02 -0.66
C PHE A 240 6.37 4.75 0.62
N ALA A 241 5.10 5.11 0.73
CA ALA A 241 4.57 5.75 1.92
C ALA A 241 4.31 4.71 3.00
N GLN A 242 4.74 5.01 4.22
CA GLN A 242 4.38 4.27 5.42
C GLN A 242 4.23 5.22 6.61
N VAL A 243 3.04 5.21 7.22
CA VAL A 243 2.66 6.00 8.41
C VAL A 243 2.53 7.51 8.17
N THR A 244 3.57 8.18 7.67
CA THR A 244 3.61 9.65 7.51
C THR A 244 2.52 10.17 6.58
N ASN A 245 2.26 9.42 5.53
CA ASN A 245 1.21 9.63 4.54
C ASN A 245 0.72 8.25 4.05
N PRO A 246 -0.48 8.16 3.45
CA PRO A 246 -1.01 6.92 2.93
C PRO A 246 -0.68 6.74 1.44
N PRO A 247 -0.54 5.48 0.96
CA PRO A 247 -0.68 5.18 -0.46
C PRO A 247 -2.12 5.38 -0.93
N ILE A 248 -2.33 5.47 -2.24
CA ILE A 248 -3.65 5.59 -2.90
C ILE A 248 -4.02 4.26 -3.58
N ASP A 249 -5.32 3.93 -3.71
CA ASP A 249 -5.73 2.82 -4.59
C ASP A 249 -5.84 3.28 -6.06
N PRO A 250 -4.92 2.85 -6.94
CA PRO A 250 -4.84 3.34 -8.32
C PRO A 250 -5.97 2.79 -9.22
N ILE A 251 -6.81 1.87 -8.71
CA ILE A 251 -7.89 1.22 -9.45
C ILE A 251 -9.25 1.76 -8.99
N ARG A 252 -9.50 1.80 -7.68
CA ARG A 252 -10.80 2.18 -7.09
C ARG A 252 -10.90 3.69 -6.96
N GLU A 253 -9.78 4.38 -6.80
CA GLU A 253 -9.69 5.83 -6.73
C GLU A 253 -9.10 6.44 -8.03
N ALA A 254 -9.18 5.71 -9.15
CA ALA A 254 -8.62 6.13 -10.44
C ALA A 254 -9.12 7.50 -10.94
N ILE A 255 -10.24 8.01 -10.41
CA ILE A 255 -10.75 9.36 -10.70
C ILE A 255 -9.77 10.47 -10.32
N VAL A 256 -8.89 10.23 -9.33
CA VAL A 256 -7.87 11.21 -8.90
C VAL A 256 -6.51 11.00 -9.58
N MET A 257 -6.32 9.86 -10.26
CA MET A 257 -5.06 9.48 -10.89
C MET A 257 -4.97 10.05 -12.32
N SER A 258 -3.78 10.47 -12.75
CA SER A 258 -3.56 10.94 -14.13
C SER A 258 -2.18 10.57 -14.65
N LEU A 259 -2.14 10.12 -15.92
CA LEU A 259 -0.91 9.86 -16.68
C LEU A 259 -0.64 10.92 -17.75
N VAL A 260 -1.46 11.97 -17.81
CA VAL A 260 -1.26 13.08 -18.76
C VAL A 260 0.12 13.70 -18.52
N SER A 261 0.81 14.00 -19.62
CA SER A 261 2.13 14.61 -19.62
C SER A 261 2.19 15.71 -20.68
N PHE A 262 3.01 16.73 -20.44
CA PHE A 262 3.27 17.82 -21.37
C PHE A 262 4.73 17.74 -21.82
N ILE A 263 4.95 17.76 -23.14
CA ILE A 263 6.28 17.67 -23.73
C ILE A 263 6.71 19.06 -24.21
N GLY A 264 7.81 19.60 -23.68
CA GLY A 264 8.40 20.86 -24.15
C GLY A 264 8.45 21.98 -23.11
N PRO A 265 8.57 23.24 -23.53
CA PRO A 265 8.83 24.36 -22.64
C PRO A 265 7.63 24.66 -21.73
N LYS A 266 7.89 24.85 -20.44
CA LYS A 266 6.92 25.32 -19.45
C LYS A 266 6.67 26.84 -19.63
N PRO A 267 5.42 27.32 -19.53
CA PRO A 267 5.12 28.75 -19.55
C PRO A 267 5.74 29.48 -18.34
N ASN A 268 5.90 30.80 -18.45
CA ASN A 268 6.37 31.61 -17.32
C ASN A 268 5.31 31.69 -16.22
N LEU A 269 5.61 31.11 -15.06
CA LEU A 269 4.73 31.06 -13.90
C LEU A 269 4.38 32.45 -13.33
N LEU A 270 5.23 33.47 -13.52
CA LEU A 270 5.02 34.80 -12.93
C LEU A 270 4.41 35.82 -13.91
N ASP A 271 4.22 35.46 -15.18
CA ASP A 271 3.62 36.36 -16.18
C ASP A 271 2.08 36.29 -16.15
N ILE A 272 1.50 36.92 -15.11
CA ILE A 272 0.05 36.90 -14.88
C ILE A 272 -0.75 37.64 -15.95
N ASN A 273 -0.12 38.50 -16.76
CA ASN A 273 -0.78 39.36 -17.75
C ASN A 273 -0.57 38.88 -19.19
N GLN A 274 -0.05 37.67 -19.37
CA GLN A 274 0.23 37.14 -20.70
C GLN A 274 -1.03 37.09 -21.58
N VAL A 275 -1.00 37.83 -22.69
CA VAL A 275 -2.12 37.95 -23.64
C VAL A 275 -2.08 36.83 -24.70
N ASN A 276 -0.89 36.29 -24.98
CA ASN A 276 -0.64 35.20 -25.93
C ASN A 276 0.15 34.08 -25.23
N PRO A 277 -0.53 33.11 -24.62
CA PRO A 277 0.15 32.00 -23.96
C PRO A 277 0.88 31.10 -24.99
N PRO A 278 2.00 30.45 -24.62
CA PRO A 278 2.74 29.58 -25.54
C PRO A 278 1.94 28.31 -25.90
N MET A 279 2.21 27.77 -27.10
CA MET A 279 1.67 26.47 -27.52
C MET A 279 2.16 25.35 -26.60
N ARG A 280 1.37 24.27 -26.52
CA ARG A 280 1.62 23.15 -25.61
C ARG A 280 1.43 21.84 -26.35
N LEU A 281 2.36 20.92 -26.18
CA LEU A 281 2.25 19.56 -26.70
C LEU A 281 1.84 18.64 -25.56
N GLU A 282 0.65 18.05 -25.67
CA GLU A 282 0.07 17.15 -24.68
C GLU A 282 0.08 15.71 -25.21
N VAL A 283 0.39 14.78 -24.32
CA VAL A 283 0.21 13.34 -24.54
C VAL A 283 -0.73 12.78 -23.46
N ALA A 284 -1.65 11.91 -23.86
CA ALA A 284 -2.61 11.30 -22.94
C ALA A 284 -1.95 10.36 -21.91
N GLN A 285 -0.76 9.85 -22.24
CA GLN A 285 0.05 8.95 -21.44
C GLN A 285 1.53 9.09 -21.82
N PRO A 286 2.48 8.71 -20.95
CA PRO A 286 3.90 8.90 -21.22
C PRO A 286 4.52 7.81 -22.11
N VAL A 287 3.78 6.77 -22.51
CA VAL A 287 4.31 5.68 -23.36
C VAL A 287 3.88 5.93 -24.80
N LEU A 288 4.87 6.18 -25.66
CA LEU A 288 4.65 6.51 -27.08
C LEU A 288 4.76 5.25 -27.94
N ASP A 289 3.86 5.09 -28.90
CA ASP A 289 3.98 4.07 -29.93
C ASP A 289 4.82 4.52 -31.14
N PHE A 290 4.90 3.68 -32.18
CA PHE A 290 5.65 4.00 -33.40
C PHE A 290 5.10 5.22 -34.14
N ALA A 291 3.78 5.37 -34.19
CA ALA A 291 3.14 6.49 -34.87
C ALA A 291 3.35 7.79 -34.09
N ASP A 292 3.25 7.75 -32.76
CA ASP A 292 3.50 8.88 -31.88
C ASP A 292 4.93 9.41 -32.02
N MET A 293 5.92 8.51 -32.09
CA MET A 293 7.31 8.92 -32.32
C MET A 293 7.57 9.50 -33.71
N ALA A 294 6.92 8.98 -34.74
CA ALA A 294 7.01 9.57 -36.08
C ALA A 294 6.46 11.01 -36.07
N LYS A 295 5.29 11.22 -35.47
CA LYS A 295 4.69 12.56 -35.30
C LYS A 295 5.63 13.51 -34.52
N LEU A 296 6.29 13.01 -33.47
CA LEU A 296 7.20 13.82 -32.65
C LEU A 296 8.47 14.26 -33.40
N ARG A 297 9.01 13.42 -34.28
CA ARG A 297 10.15 13.80 -35.14
C ARG A 297 9.76 14.87 -36.16
N ASP A 298 8.55 14.79 -36.70
CA ASP A 298 8.01 15.76 -37.66
C ASP A 298 7.24 16.92 -37.01
N ILE A 299 7.35 17.11 -35.70
CA ILE A 299 6.55 18.07 -34.94
C ILE A 299 6.66 19.51 -35.45
N ALA A 300 7.79 19.90 -36.03
CA ALA A 300 7.94 21.22 -36.63
C ALA A 300 6.95 21.48 -37.77
N GLN A 301 6.58 20.43 -38.53
CA GLN A 301 5.63 20.53 -39.63
C GLN A 301 4.22 20.82 -39.12
N TYR A 302 3.81 20.15 -38.04
CA TYR A 302 2.48 20.27 -37.45
C TYR A 302 2.30 21.54 -36.59
N THR A 303 3.41 22.16 -36.16
CA THR A 303 3.40 23.26 -35.20
C THR A 303 3.94 24.57 -35.76
N HIS A 304 4.10 24.65 -37.09
CA HIS A 304 4.69 25.81 -37.79
C HIS A 304 6.05 26.22 -37.20
N GLY A 305 6.87 25.23 -36.84
CA GLY A 305 8.20 25.41 -36.27
C GLY A 305 8.24 25.94 -34.83
N LYS A 306 7.11 25.99 -34.11
CA LYS A 306 7.04 26.35 -32.69
C LYS A 306 7.64 25.27 -31.79
N PHE A 307 7.39 24.01 -32.11
CA PHE A 307 8.11 22.89 -31.54
C PHE A 307 9.12 22.36 -32.55
N ARG A 308 10.31 22.03 -32.08
CA ARG A 308 11.38 21.45 -32.89
C ARG A 308 12.06 20.38 -32.07
N SER A 309 12.07 19.17 -32.62
CA SER A 309 12.74 18.02 -32.02
C SER A 309 14.11 17.81 -32.65
N THR A 310 15.04 17.29 -31.85
CA THR A 310 16.33 16.78 -32.35
C THR A 310 16.70 15.51 -31.58
N THR A 311 17.46 14.62 -32.23
CA THR A 311 17.89 13.35 -31.65
C THR A 311 19.31 13.46 -31.13
N LEU A 312 19.49 13.13 -29.85
CA LEU A 312 20.79 12.95 -29.20
C LEU A 312 21.09 11.44 -29.18
N ASP A 313 22.07 11.02 -29.98
CA ASP A 313 22.54 9.65 -30.05
C ASP A 313 23.40 9.32 -28.82
N ILE A 314 22.92 8.41 -27.97
CA ILE A 314 23.60 8.00 -26.73
C ILE A 314 24.54 6.82 -26.91
N THR A 315 24.92 6.48 -28.14
CA THR A 315 25.93 5.47 -28.41
C THR A 315 27.33 6.05 -28.57
N TYR A 316 28.35 5.23 -28.34
CA TYR A 316 29.74 5.59 -28.60
C TYR A 316 30.56 4.38 -29.09
N PRO A 317 31.70 4.61 -29.77
CA PRO A 317 32.52 3.52 -30.28
C PRO A 317 33.00 2.58 -29.16
N LEU A 318 32.78 1.28 -29.31
CA LEU A 318 33.20 0.24 -28.37
C LEU A 318 34.71 0.29 -28.11
N ALA A 319 35.50 0.72 -29.11
CA ALA A 319 36.94 0.89 -29.02
C ALA A 319 37.40 1.93 -27.97
N TRP A 320 36.52 2.84 -27.54
CA TRP A 320 36.84 3.81 -26.48
C TRP A 320 36.86 3.18 -25.08
N GLY A 321 36.33 1.96 -24.93
CA GLY A 321 36.25 1.27 -23.65
C GLY A 321 35.32 1.96 -22.65
N HIS A 322 35.28 1.48 -21.41
CA HIS A 322 34.37 2.01 -20.39
C HIS A 322 34.70 3.45 -19.98
N GLU A 323 35.95 3.89 -20.11
CA GLU A 323 36.36 5.28 -19.80
C GLU A 323 35.73 6.30 -20.77
N GLY A 324 35.39 5.87 -22.00
CA GLY A 324 34.75 6.71 -23.01
C GLY A 324 33.37 7.25 -22.62
N VAL A 325 32.71 6.62 -21.63
CA VAL A 325 31.36 7.00 -21.19
C VAL A 325 31.31 8.44 -20.67
N GLU A 326 32.30 8.89 -19.92
CA GLU A 326 32.29 10.23 -19.34
C GLU A 326 32.43 11.31 -20.41
N ALA A 327 33.34 11.10 -21.36
CA ALA A 327 33.54 12.01 -22.48
C ALA A 327 32.26 12.11 -23.34
N LYS A 328 31.59 10.97 -23.59
CA LYS A 328 30.32 10.96 -24.33
C LYS A 328 29.19 11.64 -23.54
N LEU A 329 29.07 11.41 -22.23
CA LEU A 329 28.08 12.09 -21.37
C LEU A 329 28.28 13.60 -21.35
N ALA A 330 29.53 14.07 -21.19
CA ALA A 330 29.85 15.50 -21.25
C ALA A 330 29.51 16.10 -22.61
N SER A 331 29.81 15.39 -23.71
CA SER A 331 29.45 15.78 -25.06
C SER A 331 27.92 15.86 -25.24
N LEU A 332 27.16 14.90 -24.74
CA LEU A 332 25.69 14.91 -24.79
C LEU A 332 25.10 16.10 -24.01
N CYS A 333 25.65 16.42 -22.85
CA CYS A 333 25.24 17.58 -22.06
C CYS A 333 25.47 18.89 -22.84
N ALA A 334 26.63 19.05 -23.47
CA ALA A 334 26.92 20.21 -24.32
C ALA A 334 26.00 20.28 -25.55
N GLN A 335 25.80 19.15 -26.24
CA GLN A 335 24.89 19.05 -27.39
C GLN A 335 23.45 19.40 -27.01
N ALA A 336 22.97 19.00 -25.82
CA ALA A 336 21.65 19.36 -25.33
C ALA A 336 21.51 20.88 -25.15
N VAL A 337 22.51 21.53 -24.55
CA VAL A 337 22.53 23.00 -24.40
C VAL A 337 22.58 23.70 -25.76
N ASP A 338 23.43 23.24 -26.67
CA ASP A 338 23.57 23.81 -28.00
C ASP A 338 22.29 23.63 -28.84
N ALA A 339 21.65 22.46 -28.73
CA ALA A 339 20.38 22.20 -29.38
C ALA A 339 19.29 23.16 -28.91
N ILE A 340 19.19 23.38 -27.58
CA ILE A 340 18.23 24.30 -26.98
C ILE A 340 18.50 25.74 -27.43
N ARG A 341 19.75 26.19 -27.36
CA ARG A 341 20.16 27.52 -27.83
C ARG A 341 19.96 27.69 -29.33
N GLY A 342 20.06 26.61 -30.10
CA GLY A 342 19.75 26.54 -31.54
C GLY A 342 18.24 26.55 -31.86
N GLY A 343 17.37 26.58 -30.85
CA GLY A 343 15.92 26.68 -31.00
C GLY A 343 15.17 25.34 -31.01
N HIS A 344 15.83 24.23 -30.67
CA HIS A 344 15.15 22.95 -30.40
C HIS A 344 14.58 22.98 -28.98
N ASN A 345 13.39 22.45 -28.80
CA ASN A 345 12.74 22.43 -27.49
C ASN A 345 12.19 21.06 -27.12
N ILE A 346 12.45 20.04 -27.94
CA ILE A 346 12.22 18.63 -27.64
C ILE A 346 13.52 17.89 -27.94
N LEU A 347 14.09 17.23 -26.94
CA LEU A 347 15.30 16.42 -27.07
C LEU A 347 14.91 14.95 -27.00
N ILE A 348 15.14 14.23 -28.10
CA ILE A 348 14.94 12.78 -28.20
C ILE A 348 16.26 12.10 -27.87
N ILE A 349 16.32 11.43 -26.73
CA ILE A 349 17.50 10.71 -26.25
C ILE A 349 17.38 9.27 -26.74
N SER A 350 18.24 8.84 -27.67
CA SER A 350 18.05 7.59 -28.42
C SER A 350 19.26 6.66 -28.39
N ASP A 351 19.04 5.39 -28.03
CA ASP A 351 20.04 4.30 -28.13
C ASP A 351 19.90 3.45 -29.41
N LYS A 352 19.05 3.88 -30.36
CA LYS A 352 18.77 3.14 -31.61
C LYS A 352 20.01 2.93 -32.48
N GLY A 353 21.06 3.73 -32.29
CA GLY A 353 22.35 3.62 -32.98
C GLY A 353 23.22 2.42 -32.57
N VAL A 354 22.75 1.54 -31.68
CA VAL A 354 23.53 0.38 -31.21
C VAL A 354 23.88 -0.56 -32.37
N GLY A 355 25.11 -1.05 -32.37
CA GLY A 355 25.58 -2.02 -33.36
C GLY A 355 26.90 -2.67 -32.93
N PRO A 356 27.48 -3.58 -33.72
CA PRO A 356 28.65 -4.36 -33.30
C PRO A 356 29.80 -3.50 -32.75
N GLU A 357 30.05 -2.35 -33.37
CA GLU A 357 31.12 -1.41 -33.02
C GLU A 357 30.68 -0.22 -32.15
N ASN A 358 29.38 -0.06 -31.88
CA ASN A 358 28.83 1.08 -31.12
C ASN A 358 28.00 0.57 -29.94
N VAL A 359 28.49 0.83 -28.72
CA VAL A 359 27.80 0.45 -27.49
C VAL A 359 26.89 1.60 -27.01
N ALA A 360 25.72 1.24 -26.49
CA ALA A 360 24.79 2.20 -25.92
C ALA A 360 25.16 2.56 -24.47
N ILE A 361 25.11 3.85 -24.13
CA ILE A 361 25.06 4.28 -22.73
C ILE A 361 23.71 3.83 -22.16
N PRO A 362 23.63 3.34 -20.91
CA PRO A 362 22.35 3.08 -20.26
C PRO A 362 21.45 4.32 -20.34
N ALA A 363 20.26 4.18 -20.95
CA ALA A 363 19.38 5.31 -21.26
C ALA A 363 19.06 6.18 -20.03
N LEU A 364 18.89 5.55 -18.87
CA LEU A 364 18.70 6.23 -17.59
C LEU A 364 19.86 7.17 -17.23
N MET A 365 21.11 6.74 -17.42
CA MET A 365 22.30 7.53 -17.09
C MET A 365 22.41 8.74 -18.02
N ALA A 366 22.22 8.52 -19.33
CA ALA A 366 22.23 9.62 -20.30
C ALA A 366 21.11 10.63 -20.04
N LEU A 367 19.89 10.15 -19.81
CA LEU A 367 18.75 10.99 -19.44
C LEU A 367 19.03 11.83 -18.21
N SER A 368 19.46 11.20 -17.11
CA SER A 368 19.65 11.89 -15.84
C SER A 368 20.80 12.90 -15.93
N ALA A 369 21.89 12.57 -16.62
CA ALA A 369 22.99 13.50 -16.88
C ALA A 369 22.50 14.76 -17.63
N ILE A 370 21.76 14.58 -18.72
CA ILE A 370 21.18 15.69 -19.49
C ILE A 370 20.19 16.48 -18.62
N HIS A 371 19.30 15.79 -17.91
CA HIS A 371 18.30 16.42 -17.04
C HIS A 371 18.95 17.33 -15.99
N GLN A 372 19.89 16.79 -15.21
CA GLN A 372 20.59 17.50 -14.14
C GLN A 372 21.42 18.68 -14.70
N HIS A 373 22.09 18.47 -15.83
CA HIS A 373 22.86 19.53 -16.46
C HIS A 373 21.96 20.69 -16.95
N LEU A 374 20.80 20.37 -17.54
CA LEU A 374 19.84 21.40 -17.92
C LEU A 374 19.24 22.12 -16.71
N VAL A 375 19.08 21.46 -15.56
CA VAL A 375 18.67 22.10 -14.31
C VAL A 375 19.76 23.07 -13.83
N SER A 376 21.03 22.65 -13.80
CA SER A 376 22.14 23.51 -13.36
C SER A 376 22.34 24.72 -14.28
N GLU A 377 22.11 24.57 -15.58
CA GLU A 377 22.20 25.66 -16.56
C GLU A 377 20.94 26.55 -16.59
N GLY A 378 19.89 26.22 -15.83
CA GLY A 378 18.63 26.97 -15.84
C GLY A 378 17.82 26.81 -17.13
N LEU A 379 18.06 25.75 -17.90
CA LEU A 379 17.43 25.49 -19.21
C LEU A 379 16.38 24.37 -19.17
N ARG A 380 16.27 23.57 -18.10
CA ARG A 380 15.36 22.41 -18.04
C ARG A 380 13.89 22.76 -18.30
N THR A 381 13.43 23.92 -17.86
CA THR A 381 12.04 24.38 -18.09
C THR A 381 11.77 24.79 -19.54
N THR A 382 12.80 24.89 -20.38
CA THR A 382 12.67 25.27 -21.80
C THR A 382 12.70 24.09 -22.77
N ALA A 383 12.92 22.88 -22.26
CA ALA A 383 13.09 21.67 -23.06
C ALA A 383 12.15 20.56 -22.59
N GLY A 384 11.67 19.76 -23.53
CA GLY A 384 11.03 18.48 -23.26
C GLY A 384 11.97 17.32 -23.51
N LEU A 385 11.94 16.31 -22.64
CA LEU A 385 12.83 15.15 -22.72
C LEU A 385 12.05 13.88 -23.04
N VAL A 386 12.35 13.28 -24.20
CA VAL A 386 11.74 12.03 -24.65
C VAL A 386 12.81 10.96 -24.81
N VAL A 387 12.58 9.77 -24.26
CA VAL A 387 13.55 8.67 -24.31
C VAL A 387 13.10 7.62 -25.31
N GLU A 388 13.87 7.41 -26.37
CA GLU A 388 13.71 6.29 -27.31
C GLU A 388 14.73 5.22 -26.93
N THR A 389 14.28 4.10 -26.34
CA THR A 389 15.22 3.12 -25.78
C THR A 389 14.86 1.68 -26.07
N GLY A 390 15.89 0.88 -26.37
CA GLY A 390 15.80 -0.57 -26.46
C GLY A 390 15.74 -1.26 -25.10
N THR A 391 16.11 -0.59 -24.00
CA THR A 391 16.23 -1.24 -22.68
C THR A 391 14.91 -1.29 -21.90
N ALA A 392 14.02 -0.30 -22.07
CA ALA A 392 12.76 -0.22 -21.34
C ALA A 392 11.76 -1.30 -21.82
N ARG A 393 11.30 -2.16 -20.90
CA ARG A 393 10.45 -3.32 -21.22
C ARG A 393 9.49 -3.73 -20.11
N GLU A 394 9.77 -3.35 -18.87
CA GLU A 394 8.91 -3.60 -17.71
C GLU A 394 8.55 -2.29 -16.99
N VAL A 395 7.47 -2.32 -16.21
CA VAL A 395 6.87 -1.14 -15.55
C VAL A 395 7.91 -0.31 -14.80
N HIS A 396 8.82 -0.95 -14.05
CA HIS A 396 9.81 -0.26 -13.25
C HIS A 396 10.77 0.59 -14.09
N HIS A 397 11.15 0.14 -15.29
CA HIS A 397 12.06 0.91 -16.17
C HIS A 397 11.45 2.27 -16.52
N PHE A 398 10.16 2.30 -16.87
CA PHE A 398 9.44 3.54 -17.17
C PHE A 398 9.33 4.46 -15.95
N ALA A 399 9.07 3.89 -14.76
CA ALA A 399 8.98 4.67 -13.54
C ALA A 399 10.33 5.32 -13.18
N VAL A 400 11.45 4.61 -13.36
CA VAL A 400 12.77 5.18 -13.09
C VAL A 400 13.09 6.28 -14.11
N LEU A 401 12.85 6.06 -15.41
CA LEU A 401 13.03 7.11 -16.42
C LEU A 401 12.18 8.36 -16.11
N ALA A 402 10.92 8.18 -15.72
CA ALA A 402 10.06 9.29 -15.30
C ALA A 402 10.65 10.05 -14.10
N GLY A 403 11.06 9.32 -13.05
CA GLY A 403 11.62 9.91 -11.83
C GLY A 403 12.91 10.73 -12.05
N TYR A 404 13.63 10.50 -13.15
CA TYR A 404 14.82 11.25 -13.54
C TYR A 404 14.60 12.16 -14.77
N GLY A 405 13.33 12.49 -15.07
CA GLY A 405 12.97 13.64 -15.89
C GLY A 405 12.45 13.35 -17.30
N ALA A 406 12.18 12.09 -17.66
CA ALA A 406 11.53 11.76 -18.93
C ALA A 406 10.05 12.17 -18.91
N GLU A 407 9.64 12.99 -19.86
CA GLU A 407 8.22 13.37 -20.05
C GLU A 407 7.46 12.31 -20.85
N ALA A 408 8.18 11.59 -21.72
CA ALA A 408 7.66 10.44 -22.45
C ALA A 408 8.77 9.43 -22.81
N VAL A 409 8.38 8.18 -23.04
CA VAL A 409 9.26 7.05 -23.36
C VAL A 409 8.69 6.26 -24.54
N HIS A 410 9.52 6.01 -25.55
CA HIS A 410 9.24 5.09 -26.63
C HIS A 410 10.09 3.81 -26.51
N PRO A 411 9.49 2.68 -26.08
CA PRO A 411 10.19 1.42 -25.90
C PRO A 411 10.24 0.62 -27.21
N TYR A 412 10.94 1.12 -28.22
CA TYR A 412 10.87 0.59 -29.60
C TYR A 412 11.16 -0.92 -29.66
N LEU A 413 12.18 -1.39 -28.94
CA LEU A 413 12.60 -2.80 -29.00
C LEU A 413 11.60 -3.73 -28.31
N ALA A 414 10.96 -3.28 -27.23
CA ALA A 414 9.89 -4.03 -26.60
C ALA A 414 8.71 -4.18 -27.56
N MET A 415 8.33 -3.10 -28.27
CA MET A 415 7.25 -3.14 -29.26
C MET A 415 7.59 -4.04 -30.46
N GLU A 416 8.80 -3.97 -31.01
CA GLU A 416 9.25 -4.87 -32.07
C GLU A 416 9.23 -6.35 -31.61
N THR A 417 9.59 -6.61 -30.36
CA THR A 417 9.50 -7.94 -29.75
C THR A 417 8.05 -8.43 -29.67
N LEU A 418 7.10 -7.55 -29.32
CA LEU A 418 5.67 -7.87 -29.33
C LEU A 418 5.16 -8.18 -30.74
N VAL A 419 5.58 -7.39 -31.74
CA VAL A 419 5.26 -7.64 -33.16
C VAL A 419 5.78 -9.00 -33.60
N GLN A 420 6.96 -9.44 -33.16
CA GLN A 420 7.46 -10.78 -33.49
C GLN A 420 6.69 -11.88 -32.75
N MET A 421 6.38 -11.70 -31.47
CA MET A 421 5.88 -12.79 -30.62
C MET A 421 4.36 -12.97 -30.65
N HIS A 422 3.57 -11.99 -31.10
CA HIS A 422 2.10 -12.01 -30.98
C HIS A 422 1.45 -13.28 -31.57
N GLN A 423 1.98 -13.79 -32.67
CA GLN A 423 1.48 -14.99 -33.35
C GLN A 423 1.55 -16.26 -32.49
N ASN A 424 2.43 -16.28 -31.49
CA ASN A 424 2.64 -17.41 -30.58
C ASN A 424 1.90 -17.24 -29.25
N LEU A 425 1.19 -16.11 -29.05
CA LEU A 425 0.43 -15.85 -27.83
C LEU A 425 -0.96 -16.45 -27.91
N SER A 426 -1.52 -16.80 -26.75
CA SER A 426 -2.90 -17.28 -26.65
C SER A 426 -3.89 -16.16 -26.99
N GLY A 427 -4.94 -16.48 -27.77
CA GLY A 427 -6.10 -15.59 -27.97
C GLY A 427 -6.20 -14.90 -29.33
N ASP A 428 -5.46 -15.35 -30.35
CA ASP A 428 -5.49 -14.81 -31.73
C ASP A 428 -5.40 -13.26 -31.77
N LEU A 429 -4.33 -12.75 -31.15
CA LEU A 429 -4.09 -11.31 -30.95
C LEU A 429 -3.34 -10.72 -32.13
N GLY A 430 -3.87 -9.68 -32.78
CA GLY A 430 -3.11 -8.89 -33.75
C GLY A 430 -1.98 -8.07 -33.09
N ALA A 431 -0.95 -7.69 -33.87
CA ALA A 431 0.21 -6.93 -33.39
C ALA A 431 -0.18 -5.61 -32.69
N ASP A 432 -1.08 -4.82 -33.31
CA ASP A 432 -1.56 -3.55 -32.74
C ASP A 432 -2.27 -3.76 -31.40
N LYS A 433 -3.03 -4.87 -31.27
CA LYS A 433 -3.72 -5.20 -30.02
C LYS A 433 -2.73 -5.58 -28.92
N ALA A 434 -1.68 -6.32 -29.26
CA ALA A 434 -0.62 -6.67 -28.31
C ALA A 434 0.13 -5.43 -27.82
N ILE A 435 0.45 -4.49 -28.71
CA ILE A 435 1.07 -3.20 -28.36
C ILE A 435 0.13 -2.38 -27.47
N TYR A 436 -1.13 -2.22 -27.86
CA TYR A 436 -2.13 -1.50 -27.06
C TYR A 436 -2.28 -2.07 -25.65
N ASN A 437 -2.38 -3.40 -25.54
CA ASN A 437 -2.49 -4.07 -24.24
C ASN A 437 -1.22 -3.87 -23.40
N TYR A 438 -0.03 -3.99 -24.02
CA TYR A 438 1.24 -3.74 -23.33
C TYR A 438 1.32 -2.32 -22.78
N ILE A 439 1.05 -1.31 -23.61
CA ILE A 439 1.01 0.11 -23.21
C ILE A 439 0.04 0.32 -22.06
N LYS A 440 -1.18 -0.23 -22.15
CA LYS A 440 -2.18 -0.17 -21.09
C LYS A 440 -1.68 -0.81 -19.79
N ALA A 441 -0.96 -1.93 -19.88
CA ALA A 441 -0.38 -2.61 -18.73
C ALA A 441 0.69 -1.75 -18.04
N ILE A 442 1.57 -1.12 -18.82
CA ILE A 442 2.58 -0.18 -18.31
C ILE A 442 1.90 1.03 -17.66
N GLY A 443 0.87 1.61 -18.27
CA GLY A 443 0.11 2.73 -17.69
C GLY A 443 -0.51 2.38 -16.34
N LYS A 444 -1.21 1.23 -16.25
CA LYS A 444 -1.74 0.72 -14.97
C LYS A 444 -0.62 0.51 -13.93
N GLY A 445 0.52 -0.03 -14.36
CA GLY A 445 1.67 -0.25 -13.52
C GLY A 445 2.31 1.05 -13.02
N LEU A 446 2.39 2.09 -13.86
CA LEU A 446 2.87 3.42 -13.48
C LEU A 446 1.96 4.04 -12.42
N SER A 447 0.65 4.05 -12.64
CA SER A 447 -0.32 4.53 -11.63
C SER A 447 -0.14 3.82 -10.30
N LYS A 448 0.15 2.51 -10.32
CA LYS A 448 0.45 1.74 -9.10
C LYS A 448 1.75 2.16 -8.43
N ILE A 449 2.84 2.36 -9.17
CA ILE A 449 4.11 2.78 -8.57
C ILE A 449 3.98 4.18 -7.96
N MET A 450 3.35 5.13 -8.65
CA MET A 450 3.10 6.47 -8.12
C MET A 450 2.23 6.42 -6.85
N SER A 451 1.18 5.60 -6.86
CA SER A 451 0.26 5.49 -5.74
C SER A 451 0.90 4.90 -4.48
N LYS A 452 2.02 4.16 -4.59
CA LYS A 452 2.76 3.66 -3.42
C LYS A 452 3.24 4.78 -2.51
N MET A 453 3.59 5.94 -3.06
CA MET A 453 3.97 7.14 -2.29
C MET A 453 2.79 8.11 -2.07
N GLY A 454 1.59 7.74 -2.53
CA GLY A 454 0.43 8.64 -2.52
C GLY A 454 0.50 9.75 -3.57
N VAL A 455 1.27 9.57 -4.65
CA VAL A 455 1.33 10.50 -5.77
C VAL A 455 0.27 10.13 -6.80
N SER A 456 -0.50 11.13 -7.24
CA SER A 456 -1.67 10.95 -8.10
C SER A 456 -1.40 11.28 -9.57
N THR A 457 -0.43 12.15 -9.89
CA THR A 457 -0.15 12.55 -11.29
C THR A 457 1.25 12.20 -11.74
N TYR A 458 1.37 11.84 -13.02
CA TYR A 458 2.67 11.67 -13.68
C TYR A 458 3.51 12.96 -13.66
N MET A 459 2.89 14.12 -13.78
CA MET A 459 3.58 15.42 -13.75
C MET A 459 4.29 15.66 -12.41
N SER A 460 3.63 15.38 -11.28
CA SER A 460 4.25 15.47 -9.95
C SER A 460 5.33 14.40 -9.72
N TYR A 461 5.20 13.24 -10.38
CA TYR A 461 6.16 12.14 -10.26
C TYR A 461 7.42 12.35 -11.12
N CYS A 462 7.29 13.03 -12.26
CA CYS A 462 8.37 13.29 -13.19
C CYS A 462 9.45 14.18 -12.54
N GLY A 463 10.67 13.67 -12.42
CA GLY A 463 11.78 14.38 -11.76
C GLY A 463 11.77 14.33 -10.22
N ALA A 464 10.79 13.67 -9.58
CA ALA A 464 10.68 13.62 -8.12
C ALA A 464 11.70 12.68 -7.43
N GLN A 465 12.38 11.81 -8.20
CA GLN A 465 13.40 10.88 -7.70
C GLN A 465 12.96 10.02 -6.49
N LEU A 466 11.76 9.43 -6.54
CA LEU A 466 11.20 8.60 -5.47
C LEU A 466 11.84 7.19 -5.42
N PHE A 467 13.16 7.14 -5.36
CA PHE A 467 13.98 5.93 -5.39
C PHE A 467 15.14 6.00 -4.40
N GLU A 468 15.57 4.85 -3.90
CA GLU A 468 16.87 4.67 -3.24
C GLU A 468 17.82 3.90 -4.15
N ALA A 469 19.08 4.32 -4.24
CA ALA A 469 20.12 3.59 -4.95
C ALA A 469 20.84 2.62 -4.00
N ILE A 470 20.99 1.36 -4.43
CA ILE A 470 21.71 0.33 -3.66
C ILE A 470 22.84 -0.22 -4.52
N GLY A 471 24.08 0.04 -4.09
CA GLY A 471 25.28 -0.42 -4.78
C GLY A 471 25.86 0.57 -5.79
N LEU A 472 25.53 1.85 -5.69
CA LEU A 472 26.12 2.92 -6.50
C LEU A 472 26.96 3.85 -5.61
N SER A 473 28.14 4.24 -6.09
CA SER A 473 28.99 5.19 -5.37
C SER A 473 28.33 6.58 -5.24
N SER A 474 28.54 7.22 -4.09
CA SER A 474 28.08 8.59 -3.84
C SER A 474 28.64 9.58 -4.85
N GLU A 475 29.86 9.37 -5.37
CA GLU A 475 30.43 10.21 -6.44
C GLU A 475 29.56 10.17 -7.72
N THR A 476 29.21 8.97 -8.17
CA THR A 476 28.36 8.78 -9.35
C THR A 476 26.95 9.33 -9.12
N VAL A 477 26.39 9.07 -7.94
CA VAL A 477 25.05 9.58 -7.57
C VAL A 477 25.04 11.11 -7.49
N ASN A 478 26.01 11.73 -6.82
CA ASN A 478 26.08 13.19 -6.71
C ASN A 478 26.22 13.90 -8.06
N LYS A 479 26.89 13.26 -9.05
CA LYS A 479 27.11 13.83 -10.38
C LYS A 479 25.95 13.59 -11.34
N TYR A 480 25.37 12.40 -11.34
CA TYR A 480 24.40 12.00 -12.36
C TYR A 480 22.98 11.78 -11.84
N PHE A 481 22.79 11.60 -10.54
CA PHE A 481 21.50 11.31 -9.88
C PHE A 481 21.35 12.16 -8.60
N THR A 482 21.72 13.44 -8.68
CA THR A 482 21.83 14.33 -7.52
C THR A 482 20.52 14.39 -6.73
N GLY A 483 20.59 14.05 -5.44
CA GLY A 483 19.43 13.99 -4.54
C GLY A 483 19.07 12.57 -4.11
N THR A 484 19.42 11.55 -4.90
CA THR A 484 19.12 10.16 -4.60
C THR A 484 19.96 9.62 -3.42
N PRO A 485 19.35 8.96 -2.42
CA PRO A 485 20.10 8.31 -1.34
C PRO A 485 20.91 7.10 -1.84
N SER A 486 22.16 6.96 -1.39
CA SER A 486 22.97 5.74 -1.50
C SER A 486 23.72 5.45 -0.20
N ARG A 487 23.30 4.42 0.53
CA ARG A 487 23.80 4.16 1.90
C ARG A 487 24.98 3.22 2.00
N VAL A 488 25.17 2.36 1.00
CA VAL A 488 26.17 1.27 1.02
C VAL A 488 27.30 1.48 0.01
N GLU A 489 27.34 2.64 -0.65
CA GLU A 489 28.27 2.93 -1.75
C GLU A 489 28.20 1.84 -2.84
N GLY A 490 29.25 1.68 -3.66
CA GLY A 490 29.32 0.64 -4.68
C GLY A 490 29.99 1.10 -5.96
N ILE A 491 29.44 0.67 -7.10
CA ILE A 491 30.08 0.86 -8.41
C ILE A 491 30.03 2.31 -8.90
N GLY A 492 31.03 2.69 -9.71
CA GLY A 492 31.12 3.98 -10.36
C GLY A 492 30.56 3.99 -11.79
N VAL A 493 30.64 5.14 -12.44
CA VAL A 493 30.23 5.34 -13.84
C VAL A 493 30.95 4.38 -14.80
N PHE A 494 32.23 4.09 -14.53
CA PHE A 494 33.06 3.23 -15.37
C PHE A 494 32.65 1.76 -15.25
N GLU A 495 32.38 1.27 -14.05
CA GLU A 495 31.88 -0.09 -13.84
C GLU A 495 30.49 -0.30 -14.44
N ILE A 496 29.62 0.72 -14.38
CA ILE A 496 28.31 0.70 -15.05
C ILE A 496 28.50 0.57 -16.57
N ALA A 497 29.43 1.33 -17.15
CA ALA A 497 29.76 1.22 -18.56
C ALA A 497 30.37 -0.15 -18.91
N GLU A 498 31.24 -0.70 -18.05
CA GLU A 498 31.81 -2.04 -18.23
C GLU A 498 30.71 -3.13 -18.20
N GLU A 499 29.70 -3.00 -17.34
CA GLU A 499 28.54 -3.91 -17.31
C GLU A 499 27.77 -3.88 -18.65
N ALA A 500 27.54 -2.69 -19.21
CA ALA A 500 26.93 -2.53 -20.53
C ALA A 500 27.81 -3.10 -21.65
N ILE A 501 29.12 -2.86 -21.62
CA ILE A 501 30.09 -3.39 -22.60
C ILE A 501 30.15 -4.92 -22.57
N ARG A 502 30.12 -5.53 -21.38
CA ARG A 502 30.09 -7.00 -21.23
C ARG A 502 28.84 -7.59 -21.84
N MET A 503 27.69 -6.97 -21.60
CA MET A 503 26.41 -7.37 -22.20
C MET A 503 26.45 -7.23 -23.73
N HIS A 504 26.96 -6.11 -24.23
CA HIS A 504 27.15 -5.84 -25.66
C HIS A 504 28.05 -6.87 -26.33
N ARG A 505 29.23 -7.15 -25.77
CA ARG A 505 30.17 -8.14 -26.30
C ARG A 505 29.58 -9.54 -26.34
N ALA A 506 28.77 -9.92 -25.35
CA ALA A 506 28.09 -11.21 -25.34
C ALA A 506 27.06 -11.31 -26.49
N ALA A 507 26.30 -10.25 -26.74
CA ALA A 507 25.29 -10.19 -27.80
C ALA A 507 25.88 -10.34 -29.21
N PHE A 508 27.08 -9.80 -29.45
CA PHE A 508 27.78 -9.90 -30.73
C PHE A 508 28.86 -11.00 -30.75
N SER A 509 28.82 -11.93 -29.79
CA SER A 509 29.79 -13.03 -29.71
C SER A 509 29.39 -14.22 -30.60
N SER A 510 30.32 -15.16 -30.76
CA SER A 510 30.04 -16.45 -31.41
C SER A 510 29.56 -17.52 -30.41
N ASP A 511 28.96 -17.14 -29.27
CA ASP A 511 28.44 -18.10 -28.29
C ASP A 511 27.32 -18.94 -28.94
N PRO A 512 27.47 -20.28 -29.04
CA PRO A 512 26.47 -21.14 -29.67
C PRO A 512 25.10 -21.11 -29.00
N VAL A 513 25.03 -20.80 -27.70
CA VAL A 513 23.78 -20.71 -26.95
C VAL A 513 23.02 -19.44 -27.32
N LEU A 514 23.74 -18.31 -27.43
CA LEU A 514 23.14 -17.01 -27.74
C LEU A 514 22.89 -16.83 -29.24
N ALA A 515 23.61 -17.54 -30.11
CA ALA A 515 23.47 -17.41 -31.57
C ALA A 515 22.03 -17.62 -32.11
N GLN A 516 21.16 -18.33 -31.38
CA GLN A 516 19.79 -18.61 -31.83
C GLN A 516 18.71 -18.35 -30.76
N ALA A 517 19.07 -17.90 -29.57
CA ALA A 517 18.12 -17.72 -28.47
C ALA A 517 18.58 -16.65 -27.49
N LEU A 518 17.61 -16.02 -26.81
CA LEU A 518 17.89 -15.20 -25.63
C LEU A 518 18.41 -16.07 -24.48
N ASP A 519 19.17 -15.46 -23.56
CA ASP A 519 19.56 -16.12 -22.32
C ASP A 519 18.33 -16.62 -21.55
N ALA A 520 18.48 -17.75 -20.85
CA ALA A 520 17.38 -18.39 -20.15
C ALA A 520 16.82 -17.54 -19.01
N GLY A 521 17.56 -16.54 -18.53
CA GLY A 521 17.25 -15.75 -17.35
C GLY A 521 17.49 -16.56 -16.07
N GLY A 522 16.63 -16.35 -15.08
CA GLY A 522 16.78 -16.90 -13.75
C GLY A 522 16.48 -15.87 -12.66
N GLU A 523 15.95 -14.70 -13.00
CA GLU A 523 15.55 -13.71 -12.00
C GLU A 523 14.32 -14.20 -11.23
N TYR A 524 13.31 -14.72 -11.93
CA TYR A 524 12.00 -14.96 -11.36
C TYR A 524 11.86 -16.36 -10.77
N ALA A 525 12.65 -17.31 -11.27
CA ALA A 525 12.69 -18.68 -10.80
C ALA A 525 14.11 -19.25 -10.94
N TRP A 526 14.50 -20.10 -9.98
CA TRP A 526 15.79 -20.78 -10.04
C TRP A 526 15.91 -21.65 -11.30
N ARG A 527 17.05 -21.52 -11.98
CA ARG A 527 17.42 -22.32 -13.15
C ARG A 527 18.87 -22.77 -13.02
N ALA A 528 19.18 -23.97 -13.51
CA ALA A 528 20.53 -24.53 -13.42
C ALA A 528 21.61 -23.70 -14.12
N ARG A 529 21.28 -22.92 -15.17
CA ARG A 529 22.20 -22.01 -15.87
C ARG A 529 21.93 -20.51 -15.58
N GLY A 530 20.95 -20.24 -14.72
CA GLY A 530 20.43 -18.90 -14.51
C GLY A 530 21.17 -18.10 -13.45
N GLU A 531 20.48 -17.13 -12.88
CA GLU A 531 20.94 -16.39 -11.72
C GLU A 531 20.97 -17.27 -10.47
N GLU A 532 21.85 -16.93 -9.52
CA GLU A 532 21.92 -17.58 -8.22
C GLU A 532 20.70 -17.26 -7.34
N HIS A 533 20.34 -18.19 -6.46
CA HIS A 533 19.28 -17.99 -5.46
C HIS A 533 19.69 -18.52 -4.09
N MET A 534 19.20 -17.88 -3.02
CA MET A 534 19.38 -18.40 -1.66
C MET A 534 18.71 -19.76 -1.49
N TRP A 535 17.53 -19.97 -2.09
CA TRP A 535 16.85 -21.27 -2.07
C TRP A 535 17.22 -22.11 -3.30
N THR A 536 18.11 -23.07 -3.10
CA THR A 536 18.44 -24.10 -4.09
C THR A 536 17.76 -25.44 -3.76
N PRO A 537 17.60 -26.35 -4.72
CA PRO A 537 17.09 -27.69 -4.45
C PRO A 537 17.85 -28.41 -3.32
N ASP A 538 19.18 -28.27 -3.27
CA ASP A 538 20.01 -28.87 -2.24
C ASP A 538 19.77 -28.27 -0.85
N ALA A 539 19.68 -26.95 -0.75
CA ALA A 539 19.37 -26.27 0.51
C ALA A 539 17.99 -26.70 1.06
N ILE A 540 16.99 -26.79 0.18
CA ILE A 540 15.64 -27.25 0.52
C ILE A 540 15.66 -28.69 1.03
N ALA A 541 16.31 -29.60 0.29
CA ALA A 541 16.38 -31.01 0.65
C ALA A 541 17.10 -31.22 1.99
N LYS A 542 18.24 -30.55 2.21
CA LYS A 542 19.01 -30.65 3.45
C LYS A 542 18.24 -30.11 4.65
N LEU A 543 17.57 -28.97 4.51
CA LEU A 543 16.73 -28.42 5.57
C LEU A 543 15.61 -29.39 5.95
N GLN A 544 14.82 -29.84 4.97
CA GLN A 544 13.72 -30.78 5.20
C GLN A 544 14.19 -32.11 5.82
N HIS A 545 15.30 -32.66 5.35
CA HIS A 545 15.86 -33.90 5.91
C HIS A 545 16.32 -33.69 7.36
N SER A 546 17.04 -32.61 7.64
CA SER A 546 17.56 -32.32 8.99
C SER A 546 16.44 -32.22 10.02
N THR A 547 15.34 -31.54 9.69
CA THR A 547 14.24 -31.29 10.63
C THR A 547 13.34 -32.50 10.81
N ARG A 548 13.14 -33.31 9.76
CA ARG A 548 12.39 -34.57 9.83
C ARG A 548 13.14 -35.64 10.62
N ALA A 549 14.46 -35.74 10.44
CA ALA A 549 15.30 -36.72 11.12
C ALA A 549 15.82 -36.23 12.49
N ASN A 550 15.50 -35.01 12.90
CA ASN A 550 16.08 -34.32 14.05
C ASN A 550 17.62 -34.41 14.09
N ASN A 551 18.27 -34.09 12.97
CA ASN A 551 19.72 -34.21 12.80
C ASN A 551 20.38 -32.85 12.61
N PHE A 552 21.00 -32.34 13.68
CA PHE A 552 21.70 -31.06 13.67
C PHE A 552 22.94 -31.03 12.77
N SER A 553 23.61 -32.17 12.53
CA SER A 553 24.76 -32.21 11.61
C SER A 553 24.33 -31.93 10.17
N THR A 554 23.20 -32.49 9.72
CA THR A 554 22.63 -32.16 8.40
C THR A 554 22.14 -30.72 8.34
N TYR A 555 21.63 -30.17 9.46
CA TYR A 555 21.31 -28.74 9.53
C TYR A 555 22.56 -27.87 9.34
N LYS A 556 23.72 -28.25 9.88
CA LYS A 556 24.98 -27.52 9.65
C LYS A 556 25.37 -27.50 8.18
N GLU A 557 25.17 -28.60 7.45
CA GLU A 557 25.39 -28.63 5.99
C GLU A 557 24.43 -27.66 5.27
N TYR A 558 23.15 -27.63 5.65
CA TYR A 558 22.19 -26.64 5.16
C TYR A 558 22.64 -25.20 5.48
N ALA A 559 22.98 -24.92 6.73
CA ALA A 559 23.41 -23.61 7.18
C ALA A 559 24.69 -23.17 6.45
N GLN A 560 25.61 -24.10 6.17
CA GLN A 560 26.79 -23.83 5.37
C GLN A 560 26.45 -23.46 3.92
N ILE A 561 25.49 -24.16 3.26
CA ILE A 561 25.04 -23.80 1.90
C ILE A 561 24.46 -22.37 1.85
N ILE A 562 23.76 -21.95 2.91
CA ILE A 562 23.18 -20.61 3.02
C ILE A 562 24.22 -19.54 3.40
N ASN A 563 25.10 -19.85 4.35
CA ASN A 563 26.04 -18.89 4.97
C ASN A 563 27.36 -18.74 4.18
N ASP A 564 27.75 -19.74 3.38
CA ASP A 564 28.97 -19.72 2.58
C ASP A 564 28.81 -18.84 1.33
N GLN A 565 28.93 -17.54 1.55
CA GLN A 565 28.98 -16.53 0.51
C GLN A 565 30.43 -16.14 0.17
N SER A 566 31.40 -17.05 0.34
CA SER A 566 32.78 -16.82 -0.13
C SER A 566 32.88 -16.80 -1.67
N ARG A 567 31.90 -17.42 -2.34
CA ARG A 567 31.77 -17.47 -3.80
C ARG A 567 30.41 -17.01 -4.32
N ARG A 568 29.34 -17.21 -3.54
CA ARG A 568 27.95 -16.88 -3.91
C ARG A 568 27.48 -15.63 -3.16
N HIS A 569 27.84 -14.45 -3.66
CA HIS A 569 27.46 -13.18 -3.04
C HIS A 569 25.99 -12.87 -3.33
N LEU A 570 25.13 -12.94 -2.31
CA LEU A 570 23.68 -12.80 -2.50
C LEU A 570 23.11 -11.62 -1.72
N THR A 571 23.57 -11.43 -0.48
CA THR A 571 22.99 -10.48 0.49
C THR A 571 24.09 -9.66 1.16
N LEU A 572 23.77 -8.46 1.63
CA LEU A 572 24.73 -7.61 2.35
C LEU A 572 25.34 -8.33 3.57
N ARG A 573 24.51 -8.96 4.41
CA ARG A 573 24.97 -9.75 5.57
C ARG A 573 25.89 -10.93 5.23
N GLY A 574 25.89 -11.37 3.97
CA GLY A 574 26.82 -12.38 3.48
C GLY A 574 28.26 -11.89 3.38
N LEU A 575 28.45 -10.57 3.26
CA LEU A 575 29.76 -9.92 3.23
C LEU A 575 30.27 -9.57 4.64
N PHE A 576 29.45 -9.75 5.68
CA PHE A 576 29.86 -9.48 7.05
C PHE A 576 30.62 -10.68 7.62
N GLU A 577 31.48 -10.42 8.60
CA GLU A 577 32.14 -11.41 9.45
C GLU A 577 32.08 -10.98 10.92
N PHE A 578 32.25 -11.95 11.83
CA PHE A 578 32.27 -11.69 13.26
C PHE A 578 33.70 -11.41 13.71
N LYS A 579 33.91 -10.37 14.51
CA LYS A 579 35.20 -10.10 15.17
C LYS A 579 35.37 -11.02 16.37
N ILE A 580 35.90 -12.21 16.12
CA ILE A 580 36.13 -13.23 17.13
C ILE A 580 37.50 -13.01 17.78
N ASP A 581 37.50 -12.89 19.11
CA ASP A 581 38.70 -12.92 19.95
C ASP A 581 38.77 -14.26 20.68
N PRO A 582 39.64 -15.20 20.25
CA PRO A 582 39.73 -16.53 20.86
C PRO A 582 40.02 -16.50 22.37
N ALA A 583 40.64 -15.42 22.89
CA ALA A 583 40.91 -15.28 24.32
C ALA A 583 39.67 -14.92 25.16
N LYS A 584 38.59 -14.45 24.51
CA LYS A 584 37.32 -14.10 25.15
C LYS A 584 36.23 -15.13 24.94
N ALA A 585 36.45 -16.11 24.04
CA ALA A 585 35.49 -17.17 23.79
C ALA A 585 35.22 -17.98 25.07
N ILE A 586 33.98 -18.42 25.22
CA ILE A 586 33.50 -19.16 26.40
C ILE A 586 32.94 -20.54 25.99
N PRO A 587 32.85 -21.50 26.92
CA PRO A 587 32.09 -22.74 26.68
C PRO A 587 30.63 -22.44 26.33
N VAL A 588 30.06 -23.19 25.38
CA VAL A 588 28.66 -23.02 24.97
C VAL A 588 27.68 -23.26 26.13
N ASP A 589 28.05 -24.08 27.10
CA ASP A 589 27.24 -24.37 28.30
C ASP A 589 27.09 -23.16 29.25
N GLU A 590 27.95 -22.15 29.13
CA GLU A 590 27.79 -20.88 29.85
C GLU A 590 26.81 -19.92 29.16
N VAL A 591 26.49 -20.17 27.89
CA VAL A 591 25.49 -19.39 27.14
C VAL A 591 24.10 -19.83 27.55
N GLU A 592 23.17 -18.87 27.67
CA GLU A 592 21.77 -19.16 27.93
C GLU A 592 21.20 -20.25 27.01
N SER A 593 20.21 -20.98 27.52
CA SER A 593 19.72 -22.17 26.84
C SER A 593 19.00 -21.84 25.52
N ALA A 594 18.99 -22.81 24.60
CA ALA A 594 18.26 -22.66 23.34
C ALA A 594 16.76 -22.41 23.58
N ALA A 595 16.21 -22.97 24.68
CA ALA A 595 14.82 -22.79 25.10
C ALA A 595 14.48 -21.33 25.49
N GLU A 596 15.45 -20.53 25.95
CA GLU A 596 15.24 -19.10 26.19
C GLU A 596 15.35 -18.30 24.89
N ILE A 597 16.30 -18.64 24.01
CA ILE A 597 16.52 -17.95 22.74
C ILE A 597 15.31 -18.11 21.79
N VAL A 598 14.71 -19.30 21.70
CA VAL A 598 13.55 -19.53 20.81
C VAL A 598 12.32 -18.69 21.15
N LYS A 599 12.22 -18.14 22.37
CA LYS A 599 11.13 -17.22 22.76
C LYS A 599 11.19 -15.89 22.01
N ARG A 600 12.36 -15.54 21.45
CA ARG A 600 12.59 -14.38 20.58
C ARG A 600 12.16 -14.62 19.14
N PHE A 601 11.79 -15.86 18.79
CA PHE A 601 11.41 -16.22 17.44
C PHE A 601 9.90 -16.14 17.25
N ALA A 602 9.51 -15.56 16.12
CA ALA A 602 8.15 -15.50 15.66
C ALA A 602 8.02 -16.06 14.24
N THR A 603 6.93 -16.76 13.94
CA THR A 603 6.60 -17.02 12.54
C THR A 603 6.06 -15.74 11.90
N GLY A 604 6.48 -15.49 10.66
CA GLY A 604 6.02 -14.33 9.89
C GLY A 604 4.52 -14.38 9.64
N ALA A 605 3.93 -13.22 9.42
CA ALA A 605 2.50 -13.05 9.18
C ALA A 605 2.06 -13.68 7.84
N MET A 606 1.57 -14.91 7.87
CA MET A 606 1.12 -15.66 6.69
C MET A 606 -0.37 -15.96 6.84
N SER A 607 -1.21 -15.35 6.00
CA SER A 607 -2.66 -15.43 6.19
C SER A 607 -3.20 -16.84 5.92
N LEU A 608 -4.10 -17.30 6.79
CA LEU A 608 -5.01 -18.39 6.47
C LEU A 608 -5.80 -18.05 5.20
N GLY A 609 -5.80 -18.95 4.23
CA GLY A 609 -6.26 -18.72 2.85
C GLY A 609 -5.10 -18.62 1.86
N SER A 610 -4.03 -17.89 2.19
CA SER A 610 -2.79 -17.91 1.40
C SER A 610 -2.06 -19.25 1.58
N ILE A 611 -1.93 -19.69 2.84
CA ILE A 611 -1.51 -21.05 3.19
C ILE A 611 -2.70 -21.88 3.63
N SER A 612 -2.58 -23.20 3.53
CA SER A 612 -3.60 -24.16 3.94
C SER A 612 -3.88 -24.10 5.44
N THR A 613 -5.03 -24.60 5.86
CA THR A 613 -5.40 -24.71 7.27
C THR A 613 -4.40 -25.57 8.04
N GLU A 614 -3.93 -26.66 7.43
CA GLU A 614 -2.93 -27.57 7.99
C GLU A 614 -1.61 -26.85 8.28
N ALA A 615 -1.06 -26.13 7.29
CA ALA A 615 0.18 -25.39 7.45
C ALA A 615 0.04 -24.30 8.53
N HIS A 616 -1.06 -23.54 8.50
CA HIS A 616 -1.28 -22.44 9.46
C HIS A 616 -1.39 -22.93 10.91
N ALA A 617 -2.17 -24.00 11.15
CA ALA A 617 -2.33 -24.58 12.47
C ALA A 617 -1.03 -25.24 12.97
N THR A 618 -0.29 -25.92 12.08
CA THR A 618 1.00 -26.56 12.39
C THR A 618 2.02 -25.57 12.91
N LEU A 619 2.16 -24.40 12.26
CA LEU A 619 3.01 -23.33 12.76
C LEU A 619 2.58 -22.84 14.15
N ALA A 620 1.29 -22.65 14.40
CA ALA A 620 0.82 -22.18 15.70
C ALA A 620 1.13 -23.18 16.83
N ILE A 621 0.84 -24.46 16.62
CA ILE A 621 1.14 -25.52 17.59
C ILE A 621 2.64 -25.57 17.87
N ALA A 622 3.48 -25.57 16.83
CA ALA A 622 4.93 -25.62 16.99
C ALA A 622 5.48 -24.44 17.79
N MET A 623 5.06 -23.22 17.46
CA MET A 623 5.53 -22.02 18.16
C MET A 623 5.07 -21.96 19.61
N ASN A 624 3.85 -22.42 19.88
CA ASN A 624 3.33 -22.49 21.25
C ASN A 624 4.10 -23.50 22.10
N ARG A 625 4.47 -24.67 21.56
CA ARG A 625 5.29 -25.69 22.25
C ARG A 625 6.65 -25.17 22.71
N ILE A 626 7.27 -24.28 21.93
CA ILE A 626 8.61 -23.74 22.24
C ILE A 626 8.58 -22.39 22.97
N GLY A 627 7.39 -21.88 23.32
CA GLY A 627 7.25 -20.57 23.97
C GLY A 627 7.47 -19.37 23.04
N GLY A 628 7.73 -19.59 21.76
CA GLY A 628 7.75 -18.54 20.73
C GLY A 628 6.34 -18.07 20.36
N LYS A 629 6.23 -17.38 19.22
CA LYS A 629 4.98 -16.75 18.78
C LYS A 629 4.65 -17.09 17.33
N SER A 630 3.40 -17.40 17.03
CA SER A 630 2.89 -17.44 15.66
C SER A 630 1.99 -16.25 15.36
N ASN A 631 1.90 -15.89 14.08
CA ASN A 631 1.13 -14.74 13.61
C ASN A 631 0.03 -15.17 12.64
N THR A 632 -1.19 -14.67 12.83
CA THR A 632 -2.35 -15.04 11.99
C THR A 632 -2.20 -14.64 10.52
N GLY A 633 -1.42 -13.59 10.23
CA GLY A 633 -1.55 -12.85 8.99
C GLY A 633 -2.92 -12.17 8.87
N GLU A 634 -3.22 -11.64 7.69
CA GLU A 634 -4.41 -10.82 7.39
C GLU A 634 -5.71 -11.63 7.23
N GLY A 635 -5.71 -12.93 7.56
CA GLY A 635 -6.79 -13.85 7.17
C GLY A 635 -7.93 -14.01 8.17
N GLY A 636 -7.83 -13.38 9.35
CA GLY A 636 -8.61 -13.77 10.52
C GLY A 636 -8.10 -15.07 11.17
N GLU A 637 -8.75 -15.48 12.25
CA GLU A 637 -8.50 -16.78 12.90
C GLU A 637 -9.81 -17.34 13.45
N ASP A 638 -10.00 -18.64 13.31
CA ASP A 638 -11.20 -19.33 13.79
C ASP A 638 -11.32 -19.26 15.32
N PRO A 639 -12.44 -18.76 15.87
CA PRO A 639 -12.66 -18.70 17.31
C PRO A 639 -12.51 -20.03 18.05
N ALA A 640 -12.82 -21.15 17.39
CA ALA A 640 -12.67 -22.47 18.00
C ALA A 640 -11.20 -22.82 18.33
N ARG A 641 -10.22 -22.14 17.73
CA ARG A 641 -8.79 -22.33 18.05
C ARG A 641 -8.36 -21.73 19.39
N TYR A 642 -9.13 -20.81 19.96
CA TYR A 642 -8.74 -20.09 21.18
C TYR A 642 -9.80 -20.03 22.27
N ARG A 643 -11.09 -20.25 21.97
CA ARG A 643 -12.17 -20.18 22.99
C ARG A 643 -11.98 -21.17 24.14
N ASN A 644 -11.69 -22.43 23.83
CA ASN A 644 -11.52 -23.46 24.87
C ASN A 644 -10.27 -23.19 25.72
N GLU A 645 -9.16 -22.82 25.09
CA GLU A 645 -7.93 -22.42 25.80
C GLU A 645 -8.19 -21.24 26.75
N LEU A 646 -8.89 -20.19 26.30
CA LEU A 646 -9.21 -19.03 27.12
C LEU A 646 -10.21 -19.35 28.25
N LYS A 647 -11.03 -20.39 28.10
CA LYS A 647 -11.89 -20.94 29.17
C LYS A 647 -11.14 -21.86 30.14
N GLY A 648 -9.84 -22.11 29.91
CA GLY A 648 -9.04 -23.02 30.72
C GLY A 648 -9.29 -24.50 30.44
N ILE A 649 -9.86 -24.84 29.28
CA ILE A 649 -10.11 -26.21 28.84
C ILE A 649 -8.94 -26.64 27.92
N PRO A 650 -7.99 -27.46 28.42
CA PRO A 650 -6.81 -27.83 27.66
C PRO A 650 -7.11 -28.92 26.62
N ILE A 651 -6.28 -28.98 25.58
CA ILE A 651 -6.23 -30.12 24.65
C ILE A 651 -5.67 -31.34 25.40
N THR A 652 -6.34 -32.49 25.27
CA THR A 652 -5.91 -33.76 25.86
C THR A 652 -5.09 -34.58 24.87
N GLN A 653 -4.19 -35.42 25.38
CA GLN A 653 -3.33 -36.28 24.56
C GLN A 653 -4.13 -37.11 23.55
N GLY A 654 -3.72 -37.07 22.28
CA GLY A 654 -4.29 -37.90 21.23
C GLY A 654 -5.52 -37.32 20.53
N GLN A 655 -6.09 -36.20 21.01
CA GLN A 655 -7.06 -35.43 20.23
C GLN A 655 -6.42 -34.93 18.94
N THR A 656 -7.22 -34.79 17.88
CA THR A 656 -6.75 -34.28 16.60
C THR A 656 -7.31 -32.88 16.30
N MET A 657 -6.80 -32.19 15.28
CA MET A 657 -7.34 -30.89 14.89
C MET A 657 -8.79 -31.01 14.40
N SER A 658 -9.11 -32.10 13.69
CA SER A 658 -10.46 -32.40 13.21
C SER A 658 -11.45 -32.64 14.35
N ASP A 659 -11.03 -33.26 15.45
CA ASP A 659 -11.89 -33.46 16.63
C ASP A 659 -12.32 -32.13 17.26
N LEU A 660 -11.47 -31.10 17.16
CA LEU A 660 -11.65 -29.81 17.80
C LEU A 660 -12.35 -28.78 16.92
N LEU A 661 -12.11 -28.82 15.61
CA LEU A 661 -12.56 -27.79 14.66
C LEU A 661 -13.57 -28.32 13.63
N GLY A 662 -13.67 -29.64 13.46
CA GLY A 662 -14.57 -30.30 12.52
C GLY A 662 -13.83 -31.09 11.44
N LYS A 663 -14.36 -32.28 11.12
CA LYS A 663 -13.75 -33.23 10.18
C LYS A 663 -13.65 -32.73 8.74
N ASP A 664 -14.58 -31.88 8.32
CA ASP A 664 -14.61 -31.38 6.94
C ASP A 664 -13.60 -30.26 6.68
N LEU A 665 -12.89 -29.79 7.71
CA LEU A 665 -11.92 -28.70 7.60
C LEU A 665 -10.49 -29.16 7.33
N PHE A 666 -10.16 -30.43 7.57
CA PHE A 666 -8.78 -30.94 7.49
C PHE A 666 -8.71 -32.13 6.54
N GLU A 667 -7.74 -32.10 5.64
CA GLU A 667 -7.44 -33.22 4.75
C GLU A 667 -6.32 -34.11 5.30
N VAL A 668 -5.50 -33.54 6.19
CA VAL A 668 -4.41 -34.22 6.89
C VAL A 668 -4.48 -33.85 8.36
N ASP A 669 -4.41 -34.85 9.22
CA ASP A 669 -4.50 -34.67 10.67
C ASP A 669 -3.41 -35.46 11.39
N TYR A 670 -3.15 -35.07 12.65
CA TYR A 670 -2.16 -35.73 13.51
C TYR A 670 -2.55 -35.61 14.99
N PRO A 671 -2.13 -36.57 15.83
CA PRO A 671 -2.41 -36.52 17.26
C PRO A 671 -1.69 -35.34 17.91
N LEU A 672 -2.42 -34.59 18.74
CA LEU A 672 -1.92 -33.48 19.54
C LEU A 672 -1.40 -33.98 20.89
N ASN A 673 -0.46 -33.23 21.46
CA ASN A 673 0.06 -33.46 22.80
C ASN A 673 -0.82 -32.78 23.85
N ALA A 674 -0.85 -33.34 25.06
CA ALA A 674 -1.54 -32.71 26.18
C ALA A 674 -1.00 -31.29 26.42
N GLY A 675 -1.90 -30.30 26.44
CA GLY A 675 -1.57 -28.89 26.64
C GLY A 675 -1.13 -28.13 25.37
N ASP A 676 -1.19 -28.76 24.18
CA ASP A 676 -1.00 -28.02 22.93
C ASP A 676 -2.02 -26.87 22.79
N SER A 677 -1.62 -25.83 22.05
CA SER A 677 -2.48 -24.71 21.69
C SER A 677 -2.42 -24.45 20.19
N MET A 678 -3.59 -24.29 19.57
CA MET A 678 -3.72 -23.88 18.17
C MET A 678 -3.84 -22.36 18.01
N ARG A 679 -3.87 -21.59 19.10
CA ARG A 679 -4.05 -20.14 19.09
C ARG A 679 -2.80 -19.43 18.57
N SER A 680 -2.97 -18.52 17.62
CA SER A 680 -1.89 -17.61 17.25
C SER A 680 -1.75 -16.48 18.28
N LYS A 681 -0.59 -16.36 18.93
CA LYS A 681 -0.36 -15.31 19.94
C LYS A 681 -0.35 -13.90 19.35
N ILE A 682 0.11 -13.76 18.10
CA ILE A 682 0.11 -12.49 17.36
C ILE A 682 -1.10 -12.45 16.43
N LYS A 683 -1.94 -11.42 16.61
CA LYS A 683 -3.11 -11.14 15.78
C LYS A 683 -2.83 -9.94 14.88
N GLN A 684 -3.04 -10.05 13.57
CA GLN A 684 -2.75 -8.96 12.65
C GLN A 684 -3.98 -8.10 12.35
N VAL A 685 -3.77 -6.79 12.31
CA VAL A 685 -4.73 -5.80 11.82
C VAL A 685 -4.14 -5.14 10.58
N ALA A 686 -4.72 -5.45 9.42
CA ALA A 686 -4.33 -4.91 8.12
C ALA A 686 -5.48 -4.14 7.46
N SER A 687 -5.22 -3.42 6.37
CA SER A 687 -6.18 -2.55 5.67
C SER A 687 -7.51 -3.23 5.29
N GLY A 688 -7.51 -4.54 5.02
CA GLY A 688 -8.73 -5.29 4.73
C GLY A 688 -9.64 -5.54 5.94
N ARG A 689 -9.15 -5.41 7.18
CA ARG A 689 -9.86 -5.73 8.44
C ARG A 689 -10.56 -7.11 8.45
N PHE A 690 -10.06 -8.06 7.68
CA PHE A 690 -10.67 -9.39 7.59
C PHE A 690 -10.58 -10.12 8.94
N GLY A 691 -11.74 -10.56 9.44
CA GLY A 691 -11.84 -11.31 10.69
C GLY A 691 -11.46 -10.52 11.95
N VAL A 692 -11.34 -9.19 11.87
CA VAL A 692 -10.97 -8.35 13.02
C VAL A 692 -12.23 -8.01 13.82
N THR A 693 -12.43 -8.74 14.92
CA THR A 693 -13.54 -8.53 15.87
C THR A 693 -13.02 -8.23 17.28
N ALA A 694 -13.88 -7.73 18.16
CA ALA A 694 -13.54 -7.53 19.57
C ALA A 694 -13.00 -8.80 20.26
N GLU A 695 -13.61 -9.95 19.96
CA GLU A 695 -13.17 -11.26 20.47
C GLU A 695 -11.79 -11.64 19.92
N TYR A 696 -11.59 -11.51 18.60
CA TYR A 696 -10.33 -11.79 17.93
C TYR A 696 -9.18 -10.98 18.56
N LEU A 697 -9.39 -9.67 18.77
CA LEU A 697 -8.41 -8.79 19.39
C LEU A 697 -8.15 -9.14 20.85
N SER A 698 -9.20 -9.45 21.63
CA SER A 698 -9.08 -9.83 23.05
C SER A 698 -8.37 -11.18 23.27
N SER A 699 -8.33 -12.03 22.25
CA SER A 699 -7.59 -13.30 22.26
C SER A 699 -6.08 -13.16 22.04
N ALA A 700 -5.59 -11.95 21.73
CA ALA A 700 -4.18 -11.70 21.40
C ALA A 700 -3.29 -11.51 22.64
N ASP A 701 -2.02 -11.92 22.51
CA ASP A 701 -0.94 -11.48 23.40
C ASP A 701 -0.19 -10.28 22.78
N GLN A 702 -0.19 -10.21 21.44
CA GLN A 702 0.31 -9.07 20.66
C GLN A 702 -0.63 -8.82 19.47
N ILE A 703 -0.92 -7.56 19.19
CA ILE A 703 -1.65 -7.14 18.00
C ILE A 703 -0.67 -6.42 17.07
N GLN A 704 -0.55 -6.88 15.84
CA GLN A 704 0.35 -6.29 14.84
C GLN A 704 -0.43 -5.49 13.81
N ILE A 705 -0.24 -4.16 13.80
CA ILE A 705 -0.66 -3.27 12.72
C ILE A 705 0.27 -3.49 11.53
N LYS A 706 -0.27 -3.91 10.39
CA LYS A 706 0.50 -4.16 9.18
C LYS A 706 0.47 -2.94 8.26
N MET A 707 1.45 -2.05 8.38
CA MET A 707 1.58 -0.92 7.43
C MET A 707 2.01 -1.40 6.05
N ALA A 708 3.01 -2.29 6.00
CA ALA A 708 3.55 -2.80 4.75
C ALA A 708 4.12 -4.22 4.90
N GLN A 709 4.49 -4.84 3.77
CA GLN A 709 5.27 -6.07 3.71
C GLN A 709 6.34 -5.97 2.62
N GLY A 710 7.50 -6.60 2.82
CA GLY A 710 8.66 -6.44 1.93
C GLY A 710 8.41 -6.78 0.46
N ALA A 711 7.58 -7.79 0.18
CA ALA A 711 7.29 -8.20 -1.20
C ALA A 711 6.44 -7.21 -2.01
N LYS A 712 5.73 -6.30 -1.33
CA LYS A 712 4.80 -5.33 -1.94
C LYS A 712 4.48 -4.19 -0.98
N PRO A 713 5.48 -3.37 -0.64
CA PRO A 713 5.23 -2.19 0.16
C PRO A 713 4.45 -1.14 -0.66
N GLY A 714 3.66 -0.32 0.03
CA GLY A 714 2.73 0.63 -0.60
C GLY A 714 1.50 0.00 -1.28
N GLU A 715 1.24 -1.29 -1.06
CA GLU A 715 0.13 -2.04 -1.68
C GLU A 715 -0.64 -2.93 -0.70
N GLY A 716 -1.87 -3.30 -1.08
CA GLY A 716 -2.74 -4.17 -0.30
C GLY A 716 -2.45 -5.69 -0.41
N GLY A 717 -2.95 -6.44 0.57
CA GLY A 717 -3.05 -7.90 0.50
C GLY A 717 -3.84 -8.38 -0.72
N GLN A 718 -3.48 -9.54 -1.27
CA GLN A 718 -4.16 -10.12 -2.43
C GLN A 718 -4.42 -11.61 -2.17
N LEU A 719 -5.68 -12.02 -2.32
CA LEU A 719 -6.08 -13.42 -2.28
C LEU A 719 -6.98 -13.73 -3.49
N PRO A 720 -6.51 -14.56 -4.45
CA PRO A 720 -7.30 -14.97 -5.61
C PRO A 720 -8.62 -15.65 -5.20
N GLY A 721 -9.69 -15.40 -5.95
CA GLY A 721 -11.04 -15.92 -5.66
C GLY A 721 -11.11 -17.45 -5.60
N SER A 722 -10.28 -18.14 -6.39
CA SER A 722 -10.12 -19.61 -6.36
C SER A 722 -9.62 -20.16 -5.01
N LYS A 723 -9.06 -19.30 -4.14
CA LYS A 723 -8.62 -19.63 -2.78
C LYS A 723 -9.62 -19.16 -1.71
N VAL A 724 -10.71 -18.51 -2.08
CA VAL A 724 -11.74 -18.08 -1.14
C VAL A 724 -12.79 -19.19 -1.05
N SER A 725 -12.45 -20.27 -0.34
CA SER A 725 -13.39 -21.35 -0.02
C SER A 725 -14.51 -20.86 0.90
N ASN A 726 -15.52 -21.69 1.14
CA ASN A 726 -16.59 -21.36 2.11
C ASN A 726 -16.02 -21.03 3.50
N TYR A 727 -15.02 -21.80 3.95
CA TYR A 727 -14.37 -21.58 5.23
C TYR A 727 -13.61 -20.25 5.27
N ILE A 728 -12.84 -19.95 4.21
CA ILE A 728 -12.11 -18.67 4.12
C ILE A 728 -13.08 -17.48 4.02
N GLY A 729 -14.17 -17.60 3.25
CA GLY A 729 -15.20 -16.57 3.14
C GLY A 729 -15.86 -16.27 4.50
N MET A 730 -16.18 -17.32 5.27
CA MET A 730 -16.71 -17.18 6.64
C MET A 730 -15.74 -16.42 7.55
N LEU A 731 -14.47 -16.84 7.62
CA LEU A 731 -13.47 -16.20 8.50
C LEU A 731 -13.24 -14.72 8.18
N ARG A 732 -13.34 -14.37 6.90
CA ARG A 732 -13.07 -13.02 6.41
C ARG A 732 -14.31 -12.14 6.34
N TYR A 733 -15.49 -12.67 6.66
CA TYR A 733 -16.77 -11.98 6.43
C TYR A 733 -16.87 -11.47 4.99
N SER A 734 -16.62 -12.39 4.05
CA SER A 734 -16.60 -12.15 2.62
C SER A 734 -17.37 -13.25 1.86
N VAL A 735 -17.58 -13.02 0.57
CA VAL A 735 -18.34 -13.92 -0.29
C VAL A 735 -17.41 -15.03 -0.83
N PRO A 736 -17.76 -16.32 -0.71
CA PRO A 736 -16.99 -17.43 -1.31
C PRO A 736 -16.80 -17.27 -2.83
N GLY A 737 -15.62 -17.63 -3.33
CA GLY A 737 -15.26 -17.55 -4.75
C GLY A 737 -14.88 -16.15 -5.26
N VAL A 738 -15.09 -15.09 -4.48
CA VAL A 738 -14.78 -13.71 -4.88
C VAL A 738 -13.35 -13.35 -4.46
N GLY A 739 -12.56 -12.83 -5.40
CA GLY A 739 -11.18 -12.40 -5.12
C GLY A 739 -11.14 -11.23 -4.14
N LEU A 740 -10.17 -11.24 -3.22
CA LEU A 740 -10.00 -10.21 -2.21
C LEU A 740 -8.71 -9.42 -2.47
N ILE A 741 -8.86 -8.16 -2.82
CA ILE A 741 -7.77 -7.18 -2.89
C ILE A 741 -8.04 -6.17 -1.80
N SER A 742 -7.17 -6.14 -0.79
CA SER A 742 -7.27 -5.13 0.28
C SER A 742 -6.92 -3.76 -0.27
N PRO A 743 -7.47 -2.67 0.30
CA PRO A 743 -6.98 -1.32 0.01
C PRO A 743 -5.47 -1.22 0.29
N PRO A 744 -4.69 -0.44 -0.48
CA PRO A 744 -3.31 -0.15 -0.13
C PRO A 744 -3.16 0.55 1.23
N PRO A 745 -3.91 1.63 1.54
CA PRO A 745 -3.80 2.27 2.84
C PRO A 745 -4.70 1.60 3.87
N HIS A 746 -4.35 1.80 5.14
CA HIS A 746 -5.32 1.77 6.21
C HIS A 746 -6.15 3.06 6.12
N HIS A 747 -7.47 2.98 5.86
CA HIS A 747 -8.31 4.19 5.74
C HIS A 747 -8.50 4.94 7.08
N ASP A 748 -7.97 4.40 8.17
CA ASP A 748 -7.86 5.01 9.50
C ASP A 748 -6.41 5.35 9.89
N ILE A 749 -5.49 5.40 8.92
CA ILE A 749 -4.11 5.86 9.10
C ILE A 749 -3.70 6.67 7.86
N TYR A 750 -3.93 7.98 7.90
CA TYR A 750 -3.47 8.91 6.86
C TYR A 750 -2.32 9.81 7.33
N SER A 751 -1.92 9.67 8.59
CA SER A 751 -0.86 10.43 9.25
C SER A 751 -0.37 9.71 10.51
N ILE A 752 0.67 10.24 11.14
CA ILE A 752 1.25 9.68 12.36
C ILE A 752 0.29 9.73 13.56
N GLU A 753 -0.54 10.78 13.65
CA GLU A 753 -1.57 10.92 14.68
C GLU A 753 -2.72 9.92 14.51
N ASP A 754 -3.07 9.56 13.28
CA ASP A 754 -4.07 8.54 13.01
C ASP A 754 -3.55 7.14 13.39
N LEU A 755 -2.25 6.85 13.18
CA LEU A 755 -1.61 5.65 13.72
C LEU A 755 -1.68 5.64 15.26
N ALA A 756 -1.41 6.77 15.91
CA ALA A 756 -1.53 6.88 17.37
C ALA A 756 -2.96 6.59 17.83
N GLN A 757 -3.96 7.02 17.06
CA GLN A 757 -5.36 6.71 17.33
C GLN A 757 -5.66 5.22 17.19
N LEU A 758 -5.18 4.54 16.14
CA LEU A 758 -5.37 3.09 16.02
C LEU A 758 -4.65 2.31 17.13
N ILE A 759 -3.43 2.70 17.52
CA ILE A 759 -2.73 2.10 18.67
C ILE A 759 -3.59 2.27 19.93
N HIS A 760 -4.17 3.45 20.14
CA HIS A 760 -5.07 3.71 21.26
C HIS A 760 -6.32 2.82 21.20
N ASP A 761 -6.98 2.69 20.06
CA ASP A 761 -8.17 1.84 19.89
C ASP A 761 -7.89 0.38 20.23
N LEU A 762 -6.80 -0.17 19.68
CA LEU A 762 -6.42 -1.57 19.88
C LEU A 762 -6.02 -1.85 21.33
N LYS A 763 -5.34 -0.89 21.98
CA LYS A 763 -4.98 -1.01 23.39
C LYS A 763 -6.20 -0.89 24.31
N ASN A 764 -7.21 -0.10 23.95
CA ASN A 764 -8.45 -0.04 24.72
C ASN A 764 -9.21 -1.37 24.66
N VAL A 765 -9.42 -1.96 23.49
CA VAL A 765 -10.16 -3.24 23.37
C VAL A 765 -9.39 -4.43 23.96
N ALA A 766 -8.06 -4.44 23.86
CA ALA A 766 -7.22 -5.51 24.41
C ALA A 766 -6.09 -4.95 25.31
N PRO A 767 -6.39 -4.49 26.54
CA PRO A 767 -5.39 -3.82 27.41
C PRO A 767 -4.14 -4.65 27.72
N LYS A 768 -4.27 -5.98 27.74
CA LYS A 768 -3.17 -6.92 27.99
C LYS A 768 -2.23 -7.10 26.79
N ALA A 769 -2.69 -6.83 25.57
CA ALA A 769 -1.92 -7.13 24.37
C ALA A 769 -0.87 -6.05 24.10
N SER A 770 0.33 -6.44 23.67
CA SER A 770 1.31 -5.49 23.13
C SER A 770 0.93 -5.04 21.72
N ILE A 771 1.21 -3.79 21.35
CA ILE A 771 0.90 -3.26 20.01
C ILE A 771 2.17 -3.18 19.17
N SER A 772 2.23 -4.02 18.14
CA SER A 772 3.30 -4.05 17.15
C SER A 772 2.93 -3.25 15.90
N VAL A 773 3.90 -2.54 15.30
CA VAL A 773 3.77 -1.94 13.97
C VAL A 773 4.78 -2.58 13.02
N LYS A 774 4.31 -3.14 11.90
CA LYS A 774 5.16 -3.74 10.87
C LYS A 774 5.45 -2.73 9.75
N LEU A 775 6.71 -2.31 9.68
CA LEU A 775 7.28 -1.43 8.67
C LEU A 775 8.14 -2.24 7.69
N VAL A 776 8.46 -1.63 6.56
CA VAL A 776 9.40 -2.19 5.57
C VAL A 776 10.63 -1.29 5.49
N SER A 777 11.80 -1.93 5.37
CA SER A 777 13.07 -1.24 5.24
C SER A 777 13.11 -0.40 3.96
N GLU A 778 13.41 0.88 4.14
CA GLU A 778 13.78 1.86 3.12
C GLU A 778 14.50 3.00 3.84
N ILE A 779 15.20 3.85 3.09
CA ILE A 779 15.74 5.09 3.63
C ILE A 779 14.68 5.93 4.36
N GLY A 780 14.98 6.39 5.58
CA GLY A 780 14.09 7.22 6.38
C GLY A 780 13.19 6.43 7.35
N VAL A 781 13.20 5.09 7.29
CA VAL A 781 12.44 4.24 8.21
C VAL A 781 12.81 4.47 9.67
N GLY A 782 14.03 4.92 9.98
CA GLY A 782 14.43 5.24 11.36
C GLY A 782 13.66 6.43 11.93
N THR A 783 13.40 7.45 11.11
CA THR A 783 12.56 8.60 11.47
C THR A 783 11.12 8.16 11.71
N VAL A 784 10.58 7.32 10.81
CA VAL A 784 9.24 6.73 10.97
C VAL A 784 9.15 5.92 12.26
N ALA A 785 10.13 5.06 12.55
CA ALA A 785 10.18 4.25 13.77
C ALA A 785 10.22 5.10 15.05
N ALA A 786 10.94 6.23 15.04
CA ALA A 786 10.92 7.19 16.14
C ALA A 786 9.52 7.80 16.36
N GLY A 787 8.83 8.17 15.27
CA GLY A 787 7.43 8.60 15.31
C GLY A 787 6.51 7.52 15.89
N VAL A 788 6.59 6.30 15.36
CA VAL A 788 5.81 5.13 15.80
C VAL A 788 6.00 4.84 17.29
N THR A 789 7.23 4.98 17.80
CA THR A 789 7.52 4.81 19.23
C THR A 789 6.88 5.93 20.07
N LYS A 790 6.89 7.18 19.58
CA LYS A 790 6.18 8.31 20.23
C LYS A 790 4.66 8.11 20.23
N CYS A 791 4.11 7.41 19.24
CA CYS A 791 2.72 6.96 19.21
C CYS A 791 2.41 5.81 20.18
N LYS A 792 3.39 5.41 21.01
CA LYS A 792 3.30 4.39 22.05
C LYS A 792 3.21 2.94 21.55
N SER A 793 3.74 2.64 20.37
CA SER A 793 3.92 1.24 19.97
C SER A 793 4.88 0.53 20.94
N ASP A 794 4.52 -0.70 21.34
CA ASP A 794 5.34 -1.54 22.21
C ASP A 794 6.41 -2.31 21.42
N HIS A 795 6.21 -2.48 20.11
CA HIS A 795 7.02 -3.35 19.25
C HIS A 795 7.05 -2.86 17.79
N ILE A 796 8.21 -2.86 17.14
CA ILE A 796 8.37 -2.49 15.73
C ILE A 796 8.99 -3.64 14.97
N VAL A 797 8.42 -4.02 13.82
CA VAL A 797 9.07 -4.96 12.89
C VAL A 797 9.67 -4.17 11.74
N ILE A 798 10.94 -4.38 11.44
CA ILE A 798 11.60 -3.93 10.21
C ILE A 798 11.73 -5.12 9.26
N ALA A 799 10.90 -5.14 8.22
CA ALA A 799 10.90 -6.21 7.23
C ALA A 799 11.75 -5.83 6.00
N GLY A 800 12.64 -6.72 5.55
CA GLY A 800 13.42 -6.55 4.32
C GLY A 800 12.60 -6.75 3.05
N HIS A 801 13.06 -6.16 1.94
CA HIS A 801 12.47 -6.29 0.60
C HIS A 801 12.32 -7.76 0.13
N ASP A 802 13.12 -8.65 0.71
CA ASP A 802 13.25 -10.05 0.32
C ASP A 802 12.18 -10.97 0.95
N GLY A 803 11.31 -10.42 1.82
CA GLY A 803 10.21 -11.12 2.48
C GLY A 803 9.25 -11.83 1.51
N GLY A 804 8.66 -12.95 1.96
CA GLY A 804 7.77 -13.77 1.13
C GLY A 804 6.35 -13.20 0.93
N THR A 805 5.65 -13.70 -0.09
CA THR A 805 4.23 -13.40 -0.34
C THR A 805 3.50 -14.56 -1.01
N GLY A 806 2.20 -14.70 -0.77
CA GLY A 806 1.34 -15.64 -1.49
C GLY A 806 0.99 -15.18 -2.90
N ALA A 807 0.87 -13.86 -3.12
CA ALA A 807 0.53 -13.23 -4.39
C ALA A 807 0.95 -11.75 -4.38
N SER A 808 1.67 -11.32 -5.42
CA SER A 808 2.10 -9.93 -5.60
C SER A 808 2.53 -9.69 -7.04
N PRO A 809 2.43 -8.46 -7.57
CA PRO A 809 3.09 -8.11 -8.83
C PRO A 809 4.60 -8.38 -8.79
N TRP A 810 5.16 -8.80 -9.91
CA TRP A 810 6.61 -9.04 -10.03
C TRP A 810 7.43 -7.77 -9.84
N SER A 811 6.94 -6.65 -10.36
CA SER A 811 7.57 -5.34 -10.22
C SER A 811 7.83 -4.99 -8.74
N SER A 812 6.87 -5.28 -7.86
CA SER A 812 6.99 -5.01 -6.44
C SER A 812 7.94 -5.99 -5.73
N ILE A 813 7.87 -7.29 -6.05
CA ILE A 813 8.77 -8.29 -5.46
C ILE A 813 10.25 -7.94 -5.75
N LYS A 814 10.53 -7.45 -6.96
CA LYS A 814 11.91 -7.23 -7.44
C LYS A 814 12.47 -5.83 -7.14
N HIS A 815 11.62 -4.81 -7.10
CA HIS A 815 12.08 -3.41 -7.14
C HIS A 815 11.60 -2.52 -6.00
N ALA A 816 10.82 -3.00 -5.03
CA ALA A 816 10.32 -2.14 -3.95
C ALA A 816 10.90 -2.51 -2.58
N GLY A 817 11.34 -1.50 -1.83
CA GLY A 817 12.01 -1.66 -0.53
C GLY A 817 13.48 -2.07 -0.59
N SER A 818 14.10 -2.02 0.59
CA SER A 818 15.55 -2.16 0.80
C SER A 818 15.88 -3.35 1.71
N PRO A 819 17.16 -3.80 1.75
CA PRO A 819 17.60 -4.86 2.65
C PRO A 819 17.33 -4.48 4.11
N TRP A 820 16.96 -5.46 4.94
CA TRP A 820 16.64 -5.19 6.34
C TRP A 820 17.87 -4.73 7.13
N GLU A 821 19.08 -5.08 6.70
CA GLU A 821 20.33 -4.65 7.32
C GLU A 821 20.44 -3.12 7.37
N ILE A 822 20.01 -2.43 6.30
CA ILE A 822 20.02 -0.96 6.21
C ILE A 822 18.99 -0.37 7.17
N GLY A 823 17.72 -0.73 7.02
CA GLY A 823 16.63 -0.16 7.81
C GLY A 823 16.68 -0.52 9.29
N LEU A 824 17.19 -1.71 9.65
CA LEU A 824 17.37 -2.13 11.04
C LEU A 824 18.44 -1.29 11.72
N ALA A 825 19.59 -1.09 11.07
CA ALA A 825 20.66 -0.24 11.59
C ALA A 825 20.18 1.21 11.72
N GLU A 826 19.51 1.76 10.71
CA GLU A 826 18.95 3.11 10.77
C GLU A 826 17.94 3.27 11.93
N THR A 827 17.07 2.28 12.12
CA THR A 827 16.10 2.24 13.23
C THR A 827 16.81 2.21 14.59
N GLN A 828 17.77 1.31 14.76
CA GLN A 828 18.56 1.20 15.98
C GLN A 828 19.26 2.53 16.31
N GLN A 829 19.98 3.09 15.33
CA GLN A 829 20.73 4.32 15.50
C GLN A 829 19.81 5.50 15.87
N THR A 830 18.70 5.66 15.15
CA THR A 830 17.76 6.76 15.35
C THR A 830 17.04 6.68 16.70
N LEU A 831 16.59 5.49 17.10
CA LEU A 831 15.92 5.29 18.39
C LEU A 831 16.87 5.53 19.58
N VAL A 832 18.14 5.14 19.45
CA VAL A 832 19.16 5.38 20.48
C VAL A 832 19.46 6.88 20.59
N LEU A 833 19.69 7.56 19.45
CA LEU A 833 19.92 9.01 19.41
C LEU A 833 18.78 9.81 20.06
N ASN A 834 17.54 9.35 19.89
CA ASN A 834 16.35 9.99 20.45
C ASN A 834 15.98 9.51 21.87
N ARG A 835 16.77 8.61 22.49
CA ARG A 835 16.48 7.99 23.80
C ARG A 835 15.10 7.32 23.87
N LEU A 836 14.71 6.68 22.76
CA LEU A 836 13.46 5.94 22.60
C LEU A 836 13.67 4.42 22.63
N ARG A 837 14.89 3.96 22.36
CA ARG A 837 15.19 2.53 22.17
C ARG A 837 14.82 1.63 23.35
N GLY A 838 14.93 2.14 24.58
CA GLY A 838 14.55 1.41 25.80
C GLY A 838 13.08 1.01 25.86
N ARG A 839 12.19 1.76 25.19
CA ARG A 839 10.73 1.65 25.33
C ARG A 839 10.06 0.71 24.34
N VAL A 840 10.78 0.29 23.29
CA VAL A 840 10.23 -0.46 22.17
C VAL A 840 11.08 -1.68 21.84
N ARG A 841 10.44 -2.84 21.65
CA ARG A 841 11.11 -4.01 21.08
C ARG A 841 11.23 -3.85 19.56
N VAL A 842 12.37 -4.21 18.99
CA VAL A 842 12.61 -4.19 17.54
C VAL A 842 12.77 -5.62 17.04
N GLN A 843 11.98 -6.02 16.06
CA GLN A 843 12.07 -7.30 15.38
C GLN A 843 12.61 -7.13 13.96
N ALA A 844 13.52 -8.00 13.54
CA ALA A 844 13.94 -8.11 12.15
C ALA A 844 13.18 -9.24 11.43
N ASP A 845 12.74 -9.00 10.20
CA ASP A 845 12.07 -9.97 9.31
C ASP A 845 12.62 -9.78 7.89
N GLY A 846 12.55 -10.81 7.04
CA GLY A 846 13.12 -10.81 5.70
C GLY A 846 14.14 -11.93 5.52
N GLN A 847 13.67 -13.05 4.96
CA GLN A 847 14.53 -14.19 4.57
C GLN A 847 15.50 -14.69 5.66
N MET A 848 15.15 -14.54 6.94
CA MET A 848 15.86 -15.15 8.08
C MET A 848 15.82 -16.68 7.93
N LYS A 849 16.98 -17.32 7.94
CA LYS A 849 17.15 -18.75 7.64
C LYS A 849 17.99 -19.50 8.66
N THR A 850 19.05 -18.87 9.16
CA THR A 850 20.07 -19.53 10.00
C THR A 850 20.28 -18.79 11.32
N GLY A 851 20.99 -19.42 12.25
CA GLY A 851 21.42 -18.76 13.50
C GLY A 851 22.41 -17.62 13.24
N ARG A 852 23.17 -17.68 12.14
CA ARG A 852 24.00 -16.55 11.68
C ARG A 852 23.17 -15.30 11.37
N ASP A 853 22.05 -15.44 10.65
CA ASP A 853 21.17 -14.31 10.35
C ASP A 853 20.67 -13.65 11.64
N VAL A 854 20.26 -14.47 12.63
CA VAL A 854 19.81 -14.02 13.95
C VAL A 854 20.90 -13.25 14.69
N ALA A 855 22.12 -13.79 14.74
CA ALA A 855 23.23 -13.13 15.43
C ALA A 855 23.58 -11.78 14.77
N ILE A 856 23.61 -11.70 13.44
CA ILE A 856 23.83 -10.44 12.73
C ILE A 856 22.70 -9.44 13.02
N GLY A 857 21.44 -9.88 12.95
CA GLY A 857 20.30 -9.01 13.26
C GLY A 857 20.34 -8.49 14.70
N ALA A 858 20.74 -9.31 15.67
CA ALA A 858 20.93 -8.87 17.06
C ALA A 858 22.01 -7.80 17.17
N LEU A 859 23.18 -8.03 16.59
CA LEU A 859 24.30 -7.08 16.60
C LEU A 859 23.92 -5.74 15.94
N LEU A 860 23.05 -5.76 14.93
CA LEU A 860 22.50 -4.55 14.30
C LEU A 860 21.33 -3.90 15.07
N GLY A 861 20.77 -4.56 16.10
CA GLY A 861 19.84 -3.95 17.04
C GLY A 861 18.51 -4.67 17.27
N ALA A 862 18.26 -5.85 16.69
CA ALA A 862 17.00 -6.58 16.88
C ALA A 862 16.94 -7.33 18.23
N ASP A 863 15.80 -7.22 18.92
CA ASP A 863 15.43 -8.01 20.10
C ASP A 863 14.79 -9.37 19.73
N GLU A 864 14.08 -9.41 18.60
CA GLU A 864 13.28 -10.54 18.13
C GLU A 864 13.43 -10.79 16.61
N PHE A 865 13.02 -11.98 16.13
CA PHE A 865 13.29 -12.43 14.76
C PHE A 865 12.08 -13.13 14.12
N GLY A 866 11.71 -12.66 12.93
CA GLY A 866 10.60 -13.20 12.13
C GLY A 866 11.05 -14.20 11.08
N PHE A 867 10.40 -15.37 11.02
CA PHE A 867 10.69 -16.43 10.07
C PHE A 867 9.42 -16.83 9.30
N ALA A 868 9.42 -16.66 7.97
CA ALA A 868 8.28 -17.02 7.13
C ALA A 868 8.61 -18.20 6.20
N THR A 869 9.49 -17.98 5.22
CA THR A 869 9.75 -18.97 4.17
C THR A 869 10.44 -20.23 4.68
N ALA A 870 11.43 -20.12 5.57
CA ALA A 870 12.14 -21.29 6.07
C ALA A 870 11.22 -22.28 6.82
N PRO A 871 10.35 -21.85 7.75
CA PRO A 871 9.32 -22.72 8.33
C PRO A 871 8.39 -23.37 7.28
N LEU A 872 7.97 -22.64 6.23
CA LEU A 872 7.18 -23.25 5.15
C LEU A 872 7.97 -24.31 4.36
N VAL A 873 9.28 -24.12 4.17
CA VAL A 873 10.16 -25.14 3.55
C VAL A 873 10.25 -26.37 4.45
N VAL A 874 10.37 -26.18 5.77
CA VAL A 874 10.35 -27.25 6.77
C VAL A 874 9.03 -28.04 6.73
N GLU A 875 7.90 -27.37 6.52
CA GLU A 875 6.59 -28.01 6.35
C GLU A 875 6.42 -28.73 5.00
N GLY A 876 7.30 -28.49 4.03
CA GLY A 876 7.33 -29.22 2.77
C GLY A 876 7.39 -28.37 1.50
N CYS A 877 7.42 -27.03 1.61
CA CYS A 877 7.56 -26.17 0.43
C CYS A 877 8.83 -26.49 -0.37
N ILE A 878 8.66 -26.68 -1.68
CA ILE A 878 9.74 -26.97 -2.64
C ILE A 878 10.04 -25.80 -3.59
N MET A 879 9.66 -24.58 -3.19
CA MET A 879 9.93 -23.33 -3.91
C MET A 879 9.47 -23.25 -5.39
N MET A 880 8.33 -23.86 -5.71
CA MET A 880 7.76 -23.83 -7.08
C MET A 880 7.18 -22.47 -7.51
N ARG A 881 6.99 -21.50 -6.58
CA ARG A 881 6.46 -20.13 -6.84
C ARG A 881 5.09 -20.07 -7.53
N LYS A 882 4.22 -21.05 -7.28
CA LYS A 882 2.83 -21.11 -7.77
C LYS A 882 1.77 -20.85 -6.69
N CYS A 883 2.14 -20.16 -5.60
CA CYS A 883 1.28 -19.97 -4.43
C CYS A 883 -0.02 -19.22 -4.77
N HIS A 884 0.05 -18.30 -5.73
CA HIS A 884 -1.06 -17.49 -6.23
C HIS A 884 -2.01 -18.27 -7.17
N LEU A 885 -1.57 -19.40 -7.73
CA LEU A 885 -2.36 -20.18 -8.70
C LEU A 885 -3.26 -21.23 -8.05
N ASN A 886 -3.23 -21.35 -6.72
CA ASN A 886 -3.88 -22.43 -5.96
C ASN A 886 -3.38 -23.86 -6.29
N THR A 887 -2.27 -24.00 -7.00
CA THR A 887 -1.75 -25.29 -7.51
C THR A 887 -0.50 -25.77 -6.78
N CYS A 888 -0.43 -25.55 -5.46
CA CYS A 888 0.71 -25.98 -4.66
C CYS A 888 0.82 -27.51 -4.66
N PRO A 889 1.93 -28.11 -5.14
CA PRO A 889 2.02 -29.56 -5.31
C PRO A 889 2.19 -30.35 -4.00
N VAL A 890 2.41 -29.64 -2.88
CA VAL A 890 2.76 -30.21 -1.57
C VAL A 890 1.80 -29.78 -0.46
N GLY A 891 0.62 -29.25 -0.81
CA GLY A 891 -0.44 -28.93 0.16
C GLY A 891 -0.18 -27.75 1.10
N VAL A 892 0.89 -26.96 0.89
CA VAL A 892 1.24 -25.81 1.76
C VAL A 892 0.45 -24.54 1.39
N ALA A 893 0.51 -24.10 0.13
CA ALA A 893 -0.04 -22.80 -0.31
C ALA A 893 -1.27 -22.94 -1.21
N THR A 894 -2.23 -23.77 -0.81
CA THR A 894 -3.44 -24.10 -1.59
C THR A 894 -4.65 -24.33 -0.69
N GLN A 895 -5.83 -24.04 -1.23
CA GLN A 895 -7.14 -24.37 -0.63
C GLN A 895 -7.86 -25.49 -1.38
N ASP A 896 -7.22 -26.06 -2.41
CA ASP A 896 -7.71 -27.23 -3.13
C ASP A 896 -7.61 -28.47 -2.21
N PRO A 897 -8.72 -29.18 -1.93
CA PRO A 897 -8.72 -30.35 -1.05
C PRO A 897 -7.77 -31.47 -1.51
N ASP A 898 -7.72 -31.77 -2.81
CA ASP A 898 -6.89 -32.87 -3.33
C ASP A 898 -5.39 -32.55 -3.26
N LEU A 899 -5.04 -31.27 -3.37
CA LEU A 899 -3.67 -30.82 -3.15
C LEU A 899 -3.31 -30.73 -1.66
N ARG A 900 -4.26 -30.37 -0.78
CA ARG A 900 -4.05 -30.33 0.68
C ARG A 900 -3.78 -31.71 1.29
N LYS A 901 -4.35 -32.78 0.74
CA LYS A 901 -4.02 -34.18 1.09
C LYS A 901 -2.51 -34.51 0.97
N LYS A 902 -1.76 -33.73 0.19
CA LYS A 902 -0.31 -33.91 -0.01
C LYS A 902 0.54 -33.21 1.07
N PHE A 903 -0.08 -32.50 2.00
CA PHE A 903 0.63 -31.86 3.10
C PHE A 903 1.30 -32.91 4.01
N SER A 904 2.56 -32.69 4.38
CA SER A 904 3.36 -33.63 5.18
C SER A 904 4.11 -32.95 6.34
N GLY A 905 3.85 -31.67 6.58
CA GLY A 905 4.42 -30.92 7.69
C GLY A 905 3.89 -31.43 9.04
N LYS A 906 4.73 -31.34 10.07
CA LYS A 906 4.38 -31.68 11.45
C LYS A 906 4.97 -30.63 12.40
N PRO A 907 4.34 -30.37 13.55
CA PRO A 907 4.85 -29.40 14.51
C PRO A 907 6.30 -29.70 14.92
N ASP A 908 6.63 -30.98 15.13
CA ASP A 908 7.98 -31.40 15.56
C ASP A 908 9.07 -31.00 14.56
N HIS A 909 8.78 -31.00 13.25
CA HIS A 909 9.75 -30.56 12.25
C HIS A 909 10.10 -29.07 12.44
N VAL A 910 9.08 -28.25 12.69
CA VAL A 910 9.22 -26.81 12.91
C VAL A 910 9.90 -26.53 14.25
N VAL A 911 9.56 -27.29 15.31
CA VAL A 911 10.24 -27.26 16.61
C VAL A 911 11.73 -27.54 16.45
N ASN A 912 12.09 -28.63 15.77
CA ASN A 912 13.50 -29.01 15.53
C ASN A 912 14.26 -27.88 14.80
N TYR A 913 13.65 -27.29 13.77
CA TYR A 913 14.25 -26.17 13.03
C TYR A 913 14.62 -25.00 13.95
N PHE A 914 13.68 -24.53 14.77
CA PHE A 914 13.94 -23.39 15.65
C PHE A 914 14.98 -23.70 16.73
N PHE A 915 15.00 -24.93 17.25
CA PHE A 915 16.06 -25.34 18.17
C PHE A 915 17.43 -25.44 17.49
N PHE A 916 17.51 -25.86 16.23
CA PHE A 916 18.77 -25.84 15.48
C PHE A 916 19.28 -24.41 15.24
N VAL A 917 18.39 -23.50 14.86
CA VAL A 917 18.73 -22.07 14.71
C VAL A 917 19.23 -21.50 16.04
N ALA A 918 18.52 -21.75 17.14
CA ALA A 918 18.92 -21.28 18.47
C ALA A 918 20.26 -21.89 18.93
N GLU A 919 20.52 -23.16 18.65
CA GLU A 919 21.79 -23.80 18.99
C GLU A 919 22.97 -23.24 18.16
N GLU A 920 22.75 -22.92 16.88
CA GLU A 920 23.74 -22.18 16.08
C GLU A 920 24.01 -20.79 16.66
N VAL A 921 22.98 -20.07 17.10
CA VAL A 921 23.14 -18.77 17.81
C VAL A 921 24.00 -18.93 19.06
N ARG A 922 23.74 -19.95 19.89
CA ARG A 922 24.54 -20.21 21.11
C ARG A 922 26.01 -20.42 20.79
N GLN A 923 26.30 -21.15 19.71
CA GLN A 923 27.68 -21.37 19.27
C GLN A 923 28.36 -20.07 18.84
N ILE A 924 27.64 -19.17 18.16
CA ILE A 924 28.16 -17.84 17.79
C ILE A 924 28.37 -16.96 19.02
N MET A 925 27.40 -16.92 19.94
CA MET A 925 27.52 -16.18 21.20
C MET A 925 28.72 -16.65 22.02
N ALA A 926 28.93 -17.96 22.11
CA ALA A 926 30.08 -18.57 22.78
C ALA A 926 31.41 -18.12 22.15
N GLN A 927 31.50 -18.08 20.81
CA GLN A 927 32.67 -17.58 20.10
C GLN A 927 32.92 -16.08 20.34
N LEU A 928 31.86 -15.29 20.48
CA LEU A 928 31.93 -13.85 20.79
C LEU A 928 32.18 -13.56 22.29
N GLY A 929 32.15 -14.57 23.15
CA GLY A 929 32.31 -14.41 24.60
C GLY A 929 31.07 -13.87 25.32
N ILE A 930 29.88 -14.06 24.76
CA ILE A 930 28.62 -13.48 25.24
C ILE A 930 27.75 -14.57 25.89
N ARG A 931 27.32 -14.35 27.14
CA ARG A 931 26.48 -15.31 27.89
C ARG A 931 24.98 -15.07 27.72
N LYS A 932 24.56 -13.81 27.62
CA LYS A 932 23.17 -13.39 27.48
C LYS A 932 22.93 -12.71 26.14
N PHE A 933 21.83 -13.04 25.49
CA PHE A 933 21.45 -12.53 24.18
C PHE A 933 21.29 -11.02 24.21
N ASP A 934 20.77 -10.45 25.29
CA ASP A 934 20.60 -9.00 25.43
C ASP A 934 21.94 -8.24 25.38
N ASP A 935 23.05 -8.85 25.83
CA ASP A 935 24.39 -8.25 25.76
C ASP A 935 24.95 -8.19 24.33
N MET A 936 24.33 -8.91 23.39
CA MET A 936 24.66 -8.89 21.96
C MET A 936 23.94 -7.75 21.22
N ILE A 937 22.80 -7.28 21.72
CA ILE A 937 21.91 -6.40 20.97
C ILE A 937 22.56 -5.03 20.73
N GLY A 938 22.64 -4.62 19.46
CA GLY A 938 23.20 -3.32 19.05
C GLY A 938 24.72 -3.22 19.20
N ARG A 939 25.43 -4.34 19.34
CA ARG A 939 26.91 -4.41 19.36
C ARG A 939 27.52 -4.53 17.96
N ALA A 940 27.17 -3.58 17.08
CA ALA A 940 27.67 -3.55 15.71
C ALA A 940 29.20 -3.45 15.63
N ASP A 941 29.88 -3.05 16.71
CA ASP A 941 31.34 -3.09 16.82
C ASP A 941 31.95 -4.49 16.67
N LEU A 942 31.18 -5.55 16.95
CA LEU A 942 31.58 -6.95 16.79
C LEU A 942 31.42 -7.47 15.36
N LEU A 943 30.94 -6.65 14.44
CA LEU A 943 30.90 -6.94 13.00
C LEU A 943 32.10 -6.33 12.29
N ASP A 944 32.56 -7.04 11.26
CA ASP A 944 33.53 -6.55 10.27
C ASP A 944 33.09 -6.95 8.86
N THR A 945 33.81 -6.47 7.86
CA THR A 945 33.66 -6.88 6.47
C THR A 945 34.65 -7.99 6.13
N ARG A 946 34.20 -9.03 5.41
CA ARG A 946 35.08 -10.12 4.93
C ARG A 946 36.23 -9.56 4.09
N LYS A 947 37.45 -10.00 4.38
CA LYS A 947 38.64 -9.63 3.61
C LYS A 947 38.72 -10.43 2.31
N GLY A 948 39.28 -9.81 1.25
CA GLY A 948 39.58 -10.50 -0.01
C GLY A 948 38.37 -10.84 -0.89
N ILE A 949 37.28 -10.06 -0.81
CA ILE A 949 36.14 -10.18 -1.73
C ILE A 949 36.63 -9.89 -3.16
N ALA A 950 36.71 -10.92 -4.00
CA ALA A 950 37.23 -10.82 -5.36
C ALA A 950 36.19 -10.32 -6.40
N HIS A 951 34.93 -10.15 -6.01
CA HIS A 951 33.86 -9.74 -6.91
C HIS A 951 33.99 -8.26 -7.30
N TRP A 952 34.20 -8.00 -8.59
CA TRP A 952 34.55 -6.68 -9.12
C TRP A 952 33.54 -5.57 -8.76
N LYS A 953 32.24 -5.85 -8.81
CA LYS A 953 31.20 -4.86 -8.44
C LYS A 953 31.09 -4.62 -6.93
N ALA A 954 31.55 -5.56 -6.10
CA ALA A 954 31.44 -5.46 -4.65
C ALA A 954 32.62 -4.69 -4.02
N SER A 955 33.66 -4.38 -4.80
CA SER A 955 34.89 -3.74 -4.33
C SER A 955 34.70 -2.34 -3.75
N GLY A 956 33.69 -1.60 -4.22
CA GLY A 956 33.37 -0.25 -3.77
C GLY A 956 32.31 -0.15 -2.66
N LEU A 957 31.84 -1.27 -2.11
CA LEU A 957 30.82 -1.27 -1.05
C LEU A 957 31.42 -0.81 0.29
N ASP A 958 30.70 0.05 1.01
CA ASP A 958 31.06 0.53 2.34
C ASP A 958 29.89 0.33 3.32
N PHE A 959 30.18 -0.36 4.42
CA PHE A 959 29.22 -0.67 5.49
C PHE A 959 29.45 0.14 6.77
N GLY A 960 30.38 1.10 6.77
CA GLY A 960 30.66 1.94 7.94
C GLY A 960 29.43 2.66 8.50
N ARG A 961 28.50 3.09 7.63
CA ARG A 961 27.22 3.70 8.04
C ARG A 961 26.27 2.70 8.71
N ILE A 962 26.29 1.43 8.29
CA ILE A 962 25.48 0.36 8.90
C ILE A 962 26.06 -0.01 10.27
N PHE A 963 27.39 -0.12 10.38
CA PHE A 963 28.07 -0.50 11.62
C PHE A 963 28.24 0.65 12.63
N ALA A 964 27.86 1.86 12.25
CA ALA A 964 27.97 3.04 13.10
C ALA A 964 27.16 2.86 14.40
N MET A 965 27.83 3.06 15.53
CA MET A 965 27.17 3.16 16.83
C MET A 965 27.04 4.63 17.23
N PRO A 966 25.83 5.09 17.61
CA PRO A 966 25.64 6.46 18.06
C PRO A 966 26.54 6.82 19.25
N PRO A 967 27.20 8.00 19.25
CA PRO A 967 28.04 8.45 20.34
C PRO A 967 27.20 8.97 21.51
N VAL A 968 26.50 8.08 22.21
CA VAL A 968 25.67 8.38 23.38
C VAL A 968 26.30 7.86 24.68
N PRO A 969 25.99 8.46 25.85
CA PRO A 969 26.38 7.93 27.15
C PRO A 969 25.97 6.45 27.36
N ALA A 970 26.73 5.72 28.18
CA ALA A 970 26.56 4.28 28.38
C ALA A 970 25.24 3.91 29.10
N ASP A 971 24.60 4.85 29.79
CA ASP A 971 23.29 4.69 30.43
C ASP A 971 22.12 4.74 29.44
N VAL A 972 22.33 5.19 28.21
CA VAL A 972 21.29 5.17 27.18
C VAL A 972 21.05 3.72 26.71
N PRO A 973 19.83 3.17 26.87
CA PRO A 973 19.55 1.80 26.48
C PRO A 973 19.74 1.54 24.98
N ARG A 974 20.31 0.38 24.65
CA ARG A 974 20.49 -0.10 23.27
C ARG A 974 19.48 -1.19 22.88
N PHE A 975 18.76 -1.71 23.85
CA PHE A 975 17.75 -2.75 23.70
C PHE A 975 16.54 -2.42 24.58
N HIS A 976 15.45 -3.18 24.40
CA HIS A 976 14.22 -2.94 25.13
C HIS A 976 14.34 -3.32 26.61
N CYS A 977 14.16 -2.36 27.52
CA CYS A 977 14.24 -2.56 28.96
C CYS A 977 13.21 -1.75 29.78
N GLU A 978 12.36 -0.97 29.12
CA GLU A 978 11.31 -0.15 29.72
C GLU A 978 9.93 -0.59 29.23
N SER A 979 8.86 -0.03 29.80
CA SER A 979 7.49 -0.26 29.32
C SER A 979 6.81 1.05 28.89
N GLN A 980 5.90 0.97 27.93
CA GLN A 980 5.16 2.12 27.43
C GLN A 980 3.97 2.47 28.35
N ALA A 981 3.85 3.76 28.71
CA ALA A 981 2.70 4.28 29.45
C ALA A 981 1.55 4.67 28.51
N HIS A 982 0.57 3.77 28.36
CA HIS A 982 -0.56 3.95 27.42
C HIS A 982 -1.61 4.97 27.89
N GLY A 983 -1.75 5.21 29.20
CA GLY A 983 -2.69 6.20 29.76
C GLY A 983 -4.16 5.74 29.76
N LEU A 984 -4.39 4.43 29.85
CA LEU A 984 -5.73 3.82 29.82
C LEU A 984 -6.57 4.16 31.05
N ASP A 985 -5.93 4.50 32.17
CA ASP A 985 -6.56 4.91 33.44
C ASP A 985 -7.44 6.16 33.30
N LYS A 986 -7.19 6.99 32.28
CA LYS A 986 -7.95 8.21 31.99
C LYS A 986 -9.15 8.00 31.07
N GLY A 987 -9.33 6.79 30.54
CA GLY A 987 -10.42 6.47 29.62
C GLY A 987 -11.79 6.52 30.29
N LEU A 988 -12.80 7.06 29.58
CA LEU A 988 -14.19 7.08 30.05
C LEU A 988 -14.72 5.65 30.30
N ASP A 989 -14.25 4.68 29.54
CA ASP A 989 -14.65 3.28 29.66
C ASP A 989 -14.39 2.67 31.04
N ASN A 990 -13.43 3.17 31.83
CA ASN A 990 -13.25 2.69 33.21
C ASN A 990 -14.52 2.92 34.04
N LEU A 991 -15.17 4.07 33.85
CA LEU A 991 -16.45 4.38 34.47
C LEU A 991 -17.57 3.52 33.89
N LEU A 992 -17.61 3.34 32.56
CA LEU A 992 -18.63 2.53 31.90
C LEU A 992 -18.58 1.06 32.34
N ILE A 993 -17.39 0.50 32.49
CA ILE A 993 -17.16 -0.86 33.01
C ILE A 993 -17.62 -0.95 34.46
N ALA A 994 -17.26 0.01 35.30
CA ALA A 994 -17.67 0.02 36.71
C ALA A 994 -19.21 0.02 36.85
N LYS A 995 -19.91 0.81 36.03
CA LYS A 995 -21.38 0.86 36.00
C LYS A 995 -22.03 -0.35 35.32
N SER A 996 -21.27 -1.16 34.58
CA SER A 996 -21.77 -2.32 33.85
C SER A 996 -21.44 -3.66 34.49
N ARG A 997 -20.92 -3.68 35.73
CA ARG A 997 -20.49 -4.91 36.41
C ARG A 997 -21.60 -5.95 36.55
N ASP A 998 -22.82 -5.56 36.90
CA ASP A 998 -23.93 -6.52 37.01
C ASP A 998 -24.27 -7.17 35.65
N ALA A 999 -24.08 -6.46 34.53
CA ALA A 999 -24.23 -7.03 33.19
C ALA A 999 -23.08 -7.98 32.83
N ILE A 1000 -21.84 -7.58 33.08
CA ILE A 1000 -20.66 -8.37 32.76
C ILE A 1000 -20.62 -9.64 33.61
N ASP A 1001 -20.86 -9.54 34.91
CA ASP A 1001 -20.64 -10.65 35.84
C ASP A 1001 -21.86 -11.59 35.92
N LYS A 1002 -23.09 -11.07 35.74
CA LYS A 1002 -24.35 -11.82 35.94
C LYS A 1002 -25.27 -11.85 34.72
N GLY A 1003 -24.96 -11.12 33.65
CA GLY A 1003 -25.83 -11.01 32.46
C GLY A 1003 -27.10 -10.17 32.70
N GLN A 1004 -27.15 -9.33 33.74
CA GLN A 1004 -28.31 -8.48 34.03
C GLN A 1004 -28.35 -7.24 33.15
N ARG A 1005 -29.55 -6.74 32.84
CA ARG A 1005 -29.71 -5.51 32.06
C ARG A 1005 -29.38 -4.28 32.90
N VAL A 1006 -28.60 -3.35 32.34
CA VAL A 1006 -28.22 -2.08 32.96
C VAL A 1006 -28.46 -0.92 31.99
N GLN A 1007 -28.91 0.21 32.52
CA GLN A 1007 -29.11 1.45 31.76
C GLN A 1007 -28.68 2.66 32.59
N PHE A 1008 -27.88 3.56 31.98
CA PHE A 1008 -27.44 4.79 32.64
C PHE A 1008 -27.06 5.88 31.62
N MET A 1009 -26.82 7.10 32.11
CA MET A 1009 -26.46 8.28 31.32
C MET A 1009 -25.06 8.78 31.69
N GLU A 1010 -24.34 9.31 30.70
CA GLU A 1010 -23.02 9.95 30.83
C GLU A 1010 -22.83 11.11 29.85
N VAL A 1011 -21.70 11.81 29.98
CA VAL A 1011 -21.30 12.89 29.05
C VAL A 1011 -20.08 12.44 28.24
N ALA A 1012 -20.10 12.69 26.94
CA ALA A 1012 -18.96 12.51 26.05
C ALA A 1012 -18.44 13.86 25.54
N ARG A 1013 -17.12 13.98 25.47
CA ARG A 1013 -16.42 15.11 24.84
C ARG A 1013 -15.46 14.57 23.80
N ASN A 1014 -15.02 15.41 22.87
CA ASN A 1014 -14.11 15.01 21.79
C ASN A 1014 -12.80 14.35 22.30
N VAL A 1015 -12.31 14.76 23.47
CA VAL A 1015 -11.15 14.15 24.15
C VAL A 1015 -11.39 12.72 24.63
N ASN A 1016 -12.66 12.30 24.79
CA ASN A 1016 -13.05 10.94 25.10
C ASN A 1016 -13.05 10.11 23.81
N ARG A 1017 -11.92 9.48 23.53
CA ARG A 1017 -11.68 8.68 22.33
C ARG A 1017 -11.96 7.19 22.60
N SER A 1018 -12.28 6.44 21.56
CA SER A 1018 -12.46 4.98 21.61
C SER A 1018 -13.55 4.51 22.60
N VAL A 1019 -14.53 5.36 22.90
CA VAL A 1019 -15.57 5.07 23.92
C VAL A 1019 -16.33 3.79 23.56
N GLY A 1020 -16.41 2.86 24.50
CA GLY A 1020 -17.04 1.55 24.38
C GLY A 1020 -16.10 0.40 23.97
N ALA A 1021 -14.90 0.69 23.49
CA ALA A 1021 -13.95 -0.34 23.04
C ALA A 1021 -13.43 -1.20 24.21
N MET A 1022 -13.04 -0.57 25.32
CA MET A 1022 -12.54 -1.28 26.50
C MET A 1022 -13.66 -2.01 27.23
N LEU A 1023 -14.86 -1.42 27.27
CA LEU A 1023 -16.06 -2.12 27.74
C LEU A 1023 -16.34 -3.39 26.91
N SER A 1024 -16.21 -3.32 25.59
CA SER A 1024 -16.40 -4.49 24.71
C SER A 1024 -15.34 -5.56 24.92
N GLY A 1025 -14.09 -5.17 25.13
CA GLY A 1025 -13.02 -6.07 25.55
C GLY A 1025 -13.34 -6.78 26.87
N ALA A 1026 -13.82 -6.04 27.86
CA ALA A 1026 -14.20 -6.60 29.16
C ALA A 1026 -15.39 -7.57 29.05
N VAL A 1027 -16.42 -7.25 28.25
CA VAL A 1027 -17.56 -8.14 28.00
C VAL A 1027 -17.12 -9.41 27.28
N THR A 1028 -16.35 -9.30 26.19
CA THR A 1028 -15.95 -10.46 25.37
C THR A 1028 -14.98 -11.42 26.07
N GLN A 1029 -14.27 -10.96 27.11
CA GLN A 1029 -13.47 -11.85 27.96
C GLN A 1029 -14.33 -12.79 28.81
N VAL A 1030 -15.52 -12.36 29.23
CA VAL A 1030 -16.44 -13.17 30.05
C VAL A 1030 -17.48 -13.87 29.19
N HIS A 1031 -18.05 -13.15 28.21
CA HIS A 1031 -19.08 -13.58 27.28
C HIS A 1031 -18.56 -13.45 25.84
N PRO A 1032 -17.77 -14.41 25.33
CA PRO A 1032 -17.17 -14.32 24.00
C PRO A 1032 -18.19 -14.24 22.86
N GLU A 1033 -19.39 -14.82 23.05
CA GLU A 1033 -20.54 -14.69 22.16
C GLU A 1033 -21.29 -13.33 22.26
N GLY A 1034 -20.88 -12.48 23.21
CA GLY A 1034 -21.56 -11.25 23.60
C GLY A 1034 -22.75 -11.50 24.52
N LEU A 1035 -23.47 -10.42 24.85
CA LEU A 1035 -24.66 -10.47 25.69
C LEU A 1035 -25.94 -10.48 24.83
N PRO A 1036 -27.11 -10.82 25.40
CA PRO A 1036 -28.39 -10.55 24.74
C PRO A 1036 -28.49 -9.08 24.30
N ASP A 1037 -29.24 -8.81 23.23
CA ASP A 1037 -29.34 -7.45 22.69
C ASP A 1037 -29.78 -6.44 23.76
N ASP A 1038 -29.17 -5.25 23.72
CA ASP A 1038 -29.51 -4.13 24.58
C ASP A 1038 -29.41 -4.42 26.10
N THR A 1039 -28.53 -5.35 26.49
CA THR A 1039 -28.26 -5.65 27.90
C THR A 1039 -27.55 -4.49 28.60
N ILE A 1040 -26.61 -3.82 27.93
CA ILE A 1040 -25.96 -2.62 28.43
C ILE A 1040 -26.38 -1.44 27.55
N ARG A 1041 -27.20 -0.53 28.07
CA ARG A 1041 -27.65 0.66 27.35
C ARG A 1041 -27.06 1.92 27.97
N ILE A 1042 -26.25 2.65 27.21
CA ILE A 1042 -25.58 3.87 27.67
C ILE A 1042 -26.03 5.03 26.80
N GLN A 1043 -26.71 6.00 27.41
CA GLN A 1043 -27.01 7.27 26.76
C GLN A 1043 -25.88 8.27 27.07
N LEU A 1044 -25.32 8.90 26.05
CA LEU A 1044 -24.30 9.92 26.16
C LEU A 1044 -24.79 11.23 25.58
N GLU A 1045 -24.39 12.34 26.18
CA GLU A 1045 -24.65 13.70 25.68
C GLU A 1045 -23.33 14.42 25.39
N GLY A 1046 -23.26 15.16 24.28
CA GLY A 1046 -22.09 15.94 23.86
C GLY A 1046 -21.48 15.47 22.55
N THR A 1047 -20.14 15.47 22.46
CA THR A 1047 -19.42 15.11 21.22
C THR A 1047 -18.60 13.84 21.44
N GLY A 1048 -18.84 12.81 20.62
CA GLY A 1048 -17.99 11.62 20.59
C GLY A 1048 -16.63 11.94 19.96
N GLY A 1049 -15.54 11.63 20.67
CA GLY A 1049 -14.20 11.69 20.11
C GLY A 1049 -13.97 10.68 18.98
N GLN A 1050 -12.75 10.67 18.45
CA GLN A 1050 -12.33 9.69 17.44
C GLN A 1050 -12.62 8.26 17.92
N SER A 1051 -13.09 7.41 16.99
CA SER A 1051 -13.39 5.99 17.25
C SER A 1051 -14.51 5.75 18.27
N PHE A 1052 -15.50 6.64 18.38
CA PHE A 1052 -16.68 6.43 19.23
C PHE A 1052 -17.42 5.13 18.83
N GLY A 1053 -17.62 4.21 19.79
CA GLY A 1053 -18.24 2.91 19.52
C GLY A 1053 -17.36 1.93 18.73
N ALA A 1054 -16.04 2.10 18.74
CA ALA A 1054 -15.15 1.17 18.07
C ALA A 1054 -15.18 -0.23 18.71
N PHE A 1055 -15.16 -1.26 17.86
CA PHE A 1055 -15.21 -2.67 18.22
C PHE A 1055 -16.36 -3.05 19.16
N LEU A 1056 -17.49 -2.32 19.10
CA LEU A 1056 -18.60 -2.53 20.02
C LEU A 1056 -19.18 -3.95 19.85
N CYS A 1057 -19.11 -4.76 20.90
CA CYS A 1057 -19.58 -6.15 20.85
C CYS A 1057 -21.10 -6.25 21.06
N LYS A 1058 -21.66 -7.39 20.68
CA LYS A 1058 -23.09 -7.70 20.85
C LYS A 1058 -23.57 -7.50 22.29
N GLY A 1059 -24.73 -6.87 22.43
CA GLY A 1059 -25.42 -6.61 23.70
C GLY A 1059 -25.15 -5.24 24.32
N ILE A 1060 -24.27 -4.44 23.72
CA ILE A 1060 -24.03 -3.04 24.11
C ILE A 1060 -24.72 -2.11 23.11
N THR A 1061 -25.49 -1.15 23.63
CA THR A 1061 -26.09 -0.03 22.89
C THR A 1061 -25.48 1.28 23.38
N LEU A 1062 -24.80 2.02 22.49
CA LEU A 1062 -24.37 3.40 22.72
C LEU A 1062 -25.32 4.36 22.00
N TYR A 1063 -25.92 5.27 22.76
CA TYR A 1063 -26.90 6.24 22.27
C TYR A 1063 -26.39 7.67 22.52
N LEU A 1064 -25.90 8.35 21.48
CA LEU A 1064 -25.32 9.69 21.58
C LEU A 1064 -26.30 10.76 21.11
N ILE A 1065 -26.58 11.72 22.00
CA ILE A 1065 -27.28 12.98 21.69
C ILE A 1065 -26.21 14.07 21.50
N GLY A 1066 -26.02 14.49 20.25
CA GLY A 1066 -24.98 15.41 19.82
C GLY A 1066 -24.38 14.99 18.48
N ASP A 1067 -23.05 14.94 18.37
CA ASP A 1067 -22.32 14.53 17.16
C ASP A 1067 -21.07 13.70 17.49
N ALA A 1068 -20.45 13.04 16.50
CA ALA A 1068 -19.21 12.30 16.71
C ALA A 1068 -18.19 12.53 15.59
N ASN A 1069 -16.91 12.32 15.92
CA ASN A 1069 -15.79 12.47 14.99
C ASN A 1069 -15.57 11.20 14.13
N ASP A 1070 -14.40 11.12 13.49
CA ASP A 1070 -14.02 10.05 12.57
C ASP A 1070 -14.02 8.68 13.25
N TYR A 1071 -14.14 7.65 12.41
CA TYR A 1071 -14.08 6.25 12.83
C TYR A 1071 -15.21 5.81 13.76
N THR A 1072 -16.30 6.56 13.84
CA THR A 1072 -17.48 6.14 14.61
C THR A 1072 -17.94 4.75 14.14
N GLY A 1073 -18.11 3.81 15.07
CA GLY A 1073 -18.47 2.41 14.77
C GLY A 1073 -17.39 1.59 14.05
N LYS A 1074 -16.12 2.03 14.06
CA LYS A 1074 -14.98 1.30 13.49
C LYS A 1074 -14.92 -0.13 14.04
N GLY A 1075 -14.84 -1.12 13.15
CA GLY A 1075 -14.77 -2.53 13.52
C GLY A 1075 -15.97 -3.04 14.32
N LEU A 1076 -17.16 -2.43 14.18
CA LEU A 1076 -18.37 -2.84 14.90
C LEU A 1076 -18.56 -4.37 14.86
N SER A 1077 -18.72 -4.97 16.04
CA SER A 1077 -18.64 -6.41 16.27
C SER A 1077 -19.93 -6.96 16.89
N GLY A 1078 -21.08 -6.42 16.47
CA GLY A 1078 -22.41 -6.87 16.90
C GLY A 1078 -23.17 -5.91 17.81
N GLY A 1079 -22.54 -4.85 18.33
CA GLY A 1079 -23.20 -3.83 19.15
C GLY A 1079 -24.09 -2.88 18.34
N ARG A 1080 -24.71 -1.92 19.04
CA ARG A 1080 -25.54 -0.87 18.42
C ARG A 1080 -24.99 0.52 18.73
N VAL A 1081 -24.83 1.34 17.68
CA VAL A 1081 -24.42 2.75 17.80
C VAL A 1081 -25.50 3.66 17.21
N VAL A 1082 -25.99 4.61 18.01
CA VAL A 1082 -26.99 5.58 17.58
C VAL A 1082 -26.42 6.98 17.80
N VAL A 1083 -26.47 7.85 16.80
CA VAL A 1083 -26.11 9.27 16.93
C VAL A 1083 -27.23 10.13 16.35
N ARG A 1084 -27.73 11.06 17.15
CA ARG A 1084 -28.76 12.03 16.74
C ARG A 1084 -28.45 13.42 17.27
N PRO A 1085 -28.89 14.48 16.59
CA PRO A 1085 -28.69 15.83 17.10
C PRO A 1085 -29.47 16.08 18.40
N SER A 1086 -28.99 17.05 19.18
CA SER A 1086 -29.72 17.60 20.31
C SER A 1086 -31.08 18.15 19.86
N ILE A 1087 -32.09 18.10 20.74
CA ILE A 1087 -33.38 18.76 20.52
C ILE A 1087 -33.26 20.29 20.44
N ASP A 1088 -32.17 20.83 20.98
CA ASP A 1088 -31.87 22.26 20.97
C ASP A 1088 -31.25 22.72 19.64
N PHE A 1089 -30.67 21.79 18.87
CA PHE A 1089 -30.12 22.10 17.56
C PHE A 1089 -31.24 22.52 16.61
N ARG A 1090 -31.09 23.70 16.00
CA ARG A 1090 -32.11 24.29 15.11
C ARG A 1090 -31.88 24.02 13.63
N GLY A 1091 -30.70 23.50 13.26
CA GLY A 1091 -30.38 23.15 11.88
C GLY A 1091 -31.09 21.89 11.39
N ASP A 1092 -31.14 21.74 10.06
CA ASP A 1092 -31.68 20.55 9.39
C ASP A 1092 -30.64 19.41 9.34
N ALA A 1093 -30.97 18.23 9.86
CA ALA A 1093 -30.07 17.08 9.89
C ALA A 1093 -29.57 16.69 8.49
N LEU A 1094 -30.40 16.83 7.44
CA LEU A 1094 -30.02 16.50 6.06
C LEU A 1094 -28.92 17.40 5.48
N ARG A 1095 -28.71 18.58 6.08
CA ARG A 1095 -27.74 19.59 5.64
C ARG A 1095 -26.60 19.79 6.63
N ASN A 1096 -26.50 18.91 7.63
CA ASN A 1096 -25.52 19.03 8.69
C ASN A 1096 -24.80 17.70 8.93
N THR A 1097 -23.51 17.77 9.19
CA THR A 1097 -22.70 16.59 9.46
C THR A 1097 -22.94 16.11 10.89
N ILE A 1098 -23.20 14.81 11.06
CA ILE A 1098 -23.46 14.16 12.36
C ILE A 1098 -22.30 13.27 12.81
N VAL A 1099 -21.59 12.68 11.84
CA VAL A 1099 -20.44 11.80 12.09
C VAL A 1099 -19.25 12.10 11.19
N GLY A 1100 -18.09 11.64 11.61
CA GLY A 1100 -16.80 11.73 10.93
C GLY A 1100 -16.66 11.07 9.55
N ASN A 1101 -15.40 10.94 9.13
CA ASN A 1101 -14.92 10.14 8.00
C ASN A 1101 -14.65 8.69 8.41
N THR A 1102 -14.57 7.78 7.44
CA THR A 1102 -14.20 6.35 7.65
C THR A 1102 -15.08 5.67 8.72
N VAL A 1103 -16.34 6.10 8.80
CA VAL A 1103 -17.35 5.58 9.73
C VAL A 1103 -17.68 4.14 9.36
N MET A 1104 -17.86 3.27 10.35
CA MET A 1104 -18.15 1.84 10.17
C MET A 1104 -17.04 1.03 9.47
N TYR A 1105 -15.80 1.53 9.47
CA TYR A 1105 -14.69 0.85 8.79
C TYR A 1105 -14.47 -0.58 9.30
N GLY A 1106 -14.60 -1.56 8.40
CA GLY A 1106 -14.36 -2.96 8.73
C GLY A 1106 -15.40 -3.60 9.65
N ALA A 1107 -16.57 -2.98 9.81
CA ALA A 1107 -17.63 -3.51 10.67
C ALA A 1107 -18.12 -4.89 10.19
N THR A 1108 -18.12 -5.88 11.08
CA THR A 1108 -18.43 -7.28 10.77
C THR A 1108 -19.86 -7.66 11.13
N ALA A 1109 -20.45 -7.02 12.14
CA ALA A 1109 -21.83 -7.23 12.57
C ALA A 1109 -22.33 -6.04 13.41
N GLY A 1110 -23.63 -5.98 13.68
CA GLY A 1110 -24.25 -4.95 14.52
C GLY A 1110 -25.02 -3.90 13.71
N GLU A 1111 -25.50 -2.86 14.39
CA GLU A 1111 -26.41 -1.87 13.83
C GLU A 1111 -25.94 -0.45 14.12
N ALA A 1112 -26.04 0.44 13.13
CA ALA A 1112 -25.74 1.85 13.30
C ALA A 1112 -26.82 2.77 12.71
N PHE A 1113 -27.24 3.78 13.45
CA PHE A 1113 -28.28 4.73 13.05
C PHE A 1113 -27.81 6.17 13.26
N PHE A 1114 -27.61 6.92 12.17
CA PHE A 1114 -27.03 8.26 12.18
C PHE A 1114 -28.01 9.27 11.58
N SER A 1115 -28.60 10.14 12.41
CA SER A 1115 -29.53 11.18 11.94
C SER A 1115 -28.78 12.44 11.53
N GLY A 1116 -28.26 12.39 10.30
CA GLY A 1116 -27.55 13.47 9.62
C GLY A 1116 -26.53 12.92 8.62
N VAL A 1117 -25.64 13.79 8.15
CA VAL A 1117 -24.68 13.46 7.07
C VAL A 1117 -23.38 12.88 7.64
N ALA A 1118 -22.89 11.78 7.06
CA ALA A 1118 -21.56 11.26 7.31
C ALA A 1118 -20.50 11.90 6.41
N GLY A 1119 -19.25 11.81 6.85
CA GLY A 1119 -18.08 12.21 6.08
C GLY A 1119 -17.76 11.29 4.91
N GLU A 1120 -16.53 11.38 4.45
CA GLU A 1120 -15.95 10.60 3.36
C GLU A 1120 -15.74 9.14 3.81
N ARG A 1121 -15.78 8.19 2.85
CA ARG A 1121 -15.52 6.75 3.08
C ARG A 1121 -16.43 6.11 4.12
N PHE A 1122 -17.69 6.55 4.21
CA PHE A 1122 -18.71 5.89 5.03
C PHE A 1122 -18.86 4.42 4.63
N ALA A 1123 -18.90 3.52 5.61
CA ALA A 1123 -19.03 2.07 5.42
C ALA A 1123 -17.92 1.43 4.55
N VAL A 1124 -16.73 2.04 4.54
CA VAL A 1124 -15.57 1.44 3.86
C VAL A 1124 -15.25 0.07 4.47
N ARG A 1125 -15.03 -0.94 3.62
CA ARG A 1125 -14.78 -2.33 4.05
C ARG A 1125 -15.85 -2.92 4.99
N LEU A 1126 -17.09 -2.41 4.96
CA LEU A 1126 -18.17 -2.99 5.75
C LEU A 1126 -18.43 -4.44 5.30
N SER A 1127 -18.45 -5.37 6.26
CA SER A 1127 -18.35 -6.81 6.03
C SER A 1127 -19.59 -7.59 6.50
N GLY A 1128 -20.49 -6.99 7.27
CA GLY A 1128 -21.72 -7.66 7.72
C GLY A 1128 -22.65 -6.87 8.64
N ALA A 1129 -22.32 -5.63 8.98
CA ALA A 1129 -23.19 -4.77 9.79
C ALA A 1129 -24.36 -4.16 8.98
N THR A 1130 -25.30 -3.56 9.70
CA THR A 1130 -26.37 -2.74 9.13
C THR A 1130 -26.15 -1.28 9.52
N ALA A 1131 -26.28 -0.36 8.56
CA ALA A 1131 -26.12 1.07 8.82
C ALA A 1131 -27.17 1.92 8.09
N VAL A 1132 -27.75 2.90 8.78
CA VAL A 1132 -28.65 3.91 8.20
C VAL A 1132 -28.07 5.30 8.44
N VAL A 1133 -27.99 6.11 7.39
CA VAL A 1133 -27.46 7.48 7.41
C VAL A 1133 -28.30 8.40 6.51
N GLU A 1134 -28.32 9.70 6.80
CA GLU A 1134 -29.13 10.68 6.05
C GLU A 1134 -28.36 11.40 4.92
N GLY A 1135 -27.11 11.04 4.70
CA GLY A 1135 -26.26 11.47 3.59
C GLY A 1135 -24.82 11.06 3.81
N THR A 1136 -23.97 11.11 2.79
CA THR A 1136 -22.54 10.72 2.91
C THR A 1136 -21.66 11.48 1.93
N GLY A 1137 -20.37 11.64 2.27
CA GLY A 1137 -19.33 12.14 1.38
C GLY A 1137 -18.92 11.17 0.27
N ASP A 1138 -17.79 11.49 -0.38
CA ASP A 1138 -17.20 10.68 -1.46
C ASP A 1138 -16.79 9.29 -0.93
N HIS A 1139 -16.74 8.30 -1.83
CA HIS A 1139 -16.30 6.92 -1.55
C HIS A 1139 -17.20 6.15 -0.55
N GLY A 1140 -18.50 6.46 -0.49
CA GLY A 1140 -19.44 5.68 0.32
C GLY A 1140 -19.49 4.20 -0.12
N CYS A 1141 -19.53 3.27 0.83
CA CYS A 1141 -19.54 1.81 0.63
C CYS A 1141 -18.33 1.25 -0.16
N GLU A 1142 -17.20 1.96 -0.15
CA GLU A 1142 -15.98 1.49 -0.81
C GLU A 1142 -15.50 0.14 -0.22
N TYR A 1143 -15.15 -0.83 -1.06
CA TYR A 1143 -14.78 -2.20 -0.66
C TYR A 1143 -15.75 -2.94 0.28
N MET A 1144 -17.03 -2.55 0.32
CA MET A 1144 -18.01 -3.28 1.12
C MET A 1144 -18.14 -4.73 0.59
N THR A 1145 -18.04 -5.71 1.49
CA THR A 1145 -18.05 -7.16 1.18
C THR A 1145 -19.24 -7.90 1.77
N GLY A 1146 -20.06 -7.24 2.59
CA GLY A 1146 -21.25 -7.81 3.20
C GLY A 1146 -22.04 -6.74 3.96
N GLY A 1147 -23.20 -7.10 4.50
CA GLY A 1147 -24.07 -6.19 5.27
C GLY A 1147 -25.09 -5.43 4.43
N THR A 1148 -25.78 -4.48 5.08
CA THR A 1148 -26.89 -3.70 4.50
C THR A 1148 -26.75 -2.23 4.84
N VAL A 1149 -26.68 -1.37 3.84
CA VAL A 1149 -26.57 0.10 4.03
C VAL A 1149 -27.79 0.80 3.46
N LEU A 1150 -28.34 1.77 4.19
CA LEU A 1150 -29.43 2.63 3.74
C LEU A 1150 -29.01 4.10 3.85
N VAL A 1151 -29.04 4.82 2.73
CA VAL A 1151 -28.72 6.26 2.65
C VAL A 1151 -30.00 7.04 2.29
N LEU A 1152 -30.42 7.95 3.16
CA LEU A 1152 -31.70 8.67 3.06
C LEU A 1152 -31.60 10.07 2.42
N GLY A 1153 -30.44 10.41 1.86
CA GLY A 1153 -30.14 11.68 1.22
C GLY A 1153 -28.94 11.60 0.28
N GLN A 1154 -28.31 12.74 0.01
CA GLN A 1154 -27.27 12.88 -1.02
C GLN A 1154 -26.01 12.06 -0.71
N THR A 1155 -25.41 11.47 -1.75
CA THR A 1155 -24.11 10.80 -1.70
C THR A 1155 -23.02 11.65 -2.36
N GLY A 1156 -21.76 11.44 -1.98
CA GLY A 1156 -20.62 11.91 -2.76
C GLY A 1156 -20.32 11.02 -3.97
N ARG A 1157 -19.23 11.35 -4.67
CA ARG A 1157 -18.73 10.66 -5.86
C ARG A 1157 -18.11 9.30 -5.54
N ASN A 1158 -17.93 8.48 -6.57
CA ASN A 1158 -17.26 7.18 -6.50
C ASN A 1158 -17.89 6.21 -5.48
N PHE A 1159 -19.20 6.33 -5.25
CA PHE A 1159 -19.94 5.43 -4.37
C PHE A 1159 -19.84 3.98 -4.86
N ALA A 1160 -19.70 3.02 -3.95
CA ALA A 1160 -19.58 1.59 -4.21
C ALA A 1160 -18.34 1.13 -5.00
N ALA A 1161 -17.29 1.96 -5.10
CA ALA A 1161 -16.03 1.54 -5.71
C ALA A 1161 -15.45 0.30 -4.99
N GLY A 1162 -15.15 -0.76 -5.75
CA GLY A 1162 -14.67 -2.02 -5.18
C GLY A 1162 -15.69 -2.80 -4.33
N MET A 1163 -16.96 -2.39 -4.29
CA MET A 1163 -18.01 -3.11 -3.54
C MET A 1163 -18.26 -4.49 -4.18
N SER A 1164 -17.98 -5.55 -3.44
CA SER A 1164 -18.04 -6.93 -3.92
C SER A 1164 -19.07 -7.80 -3.19
N GLY A 1165 -19.71 -7.29 -2.14
CA GLY A 1165 -20.76 -8.00 -1.40
C GLY A 1165 -21.60 -7.12 -0.49
N GLY A 1166 -22.76 -7.65 -0.09
CA GLY A 1166 -23.81 -6.89 0.60
C GLY A 1166 -24.70 -6.09 -0.35
N VAL A 1167 -25.61 -5.28 0.20
CA VAL A 1167 -26.51 -4.41 -0.58
C VAL A 1167 -26.56 -3.02 0.04
N ALA A 1168 -26.57 -1.99 -0.81
CA ALA A 1168 -26.87 -0.63 -0.40
C ALA A 1168 -28.16 -0.13 -1.08
N TYR A 1169 -28.97 0.62 -0.35
CA TYR A 1169 -30.15 1.31 -0.86
C TYR A 1169 -29.96 2.81 -0.68
N VAL A 1170 -30.16 3.58 -1.76
CA VAL A 1170 -29.96 5.03 -1.76
C VAL A 1170 -31.25 5.70 -2.18
N TYR A 1171 -31.73 6.65 -1.37
CA TYR A 1171 -32.84 7.52 -1.75
C TYR A 1171 -32.33 8.62 -2.69
N ASP A 1172 -32.58 8.47 -3.99
CA ASP A 1172 -32.10 9.39 -5.01
C ASP A 1172 -33.05 10.59 -5.18
N GLU A 1173 -32.95 11.54 -4.26
CA GLU A 1173 -33.85 12.71 -4.22
C GLU A 1173 -33.70 13.64 -5.44
N ASP A 1174 -32.49 13.78 -5.97
CA ASP A 1174 -32.18 14.65 -7.10
C ASP A 1174 -32.18 13.92 -8.46
N GLY A 1175 -32.28 12.59 -8.48
CA GLY A 1175 -32.26 11.78 -9.71
C GLY A 1175 -30.87 11.65 -10.36
N HIS A 1176 -29.80 12.04 -9.66
CA HIS A 1176 -28.44 12.09 -10.19
C HIS A 1176 -27.50 11.04 -9.58
N PHE A 1177 -27.97 10.16 -8.69
CA PHE A 1177 -27.13 9.16 -8.02
C PHE A 1177 -26.31 8.30 -8.98
N ALA A 1178 -26.87 7.92 -10.13
CA ALA A 1178 -26.17 7.08 -11.12
C ALA A 1178 -24.85 7.69 -11.60
N SER A 1179 -24.77 9.03 -11.70
CA SER A 1179 -23.53 9.74 -12.09
C SER A 1179 -22.46 9.76 -10.99
N ARG A 1180 -22.87 9.55 -9.73
CA ARG A 1180 -22.00 9.54 -8.55
C ARG A 1180 -21.55 8.14 -8.15
N CYS A 1181 -22.14 7.08 -8.72
CA CYS A 1181 -21.84 5.69 -8.42
C CYS A 1181 -20.79 5.11 -9.37
N ASN A 1182 -19.82 4.38 -8.83
CA ASN A 1182 -18.89 3.59 -9.60
C ASN A 1182 -19.53 2.25 -9.99
N THR A 1183 -19.82 2.05 -11.27
CA THR A 1183 -20.56 0.88 -11.78
C THR A 1183 -19.65 -0.26 -12.28
N ALA A 1184 -18.34 -0.19 -12.01
CA ALA A 1184 -17.40 -1.21 -12.45
C ALA A 1184 -17.77 -2.61 -11.93
N MET A 1185 -18.18 -2.71 -10.65
CA MET A 1185 -18.48 -3.98 -9.97
C MET A 1185 -19.93 -4.15 -9.52
N VAL A 1186 -20.77 -3.13 -9.67
CA VAL A 1186 -22.15 -3.11 -9.18
C VAL A 1186 -23.14 -2.75 -10.29
N ASP A 1187 -24.36 -3.25 -10.15
CA ASP A 1187 -25.52 -2.83 -10.94
C ASP A 1187 -26.44 -1.94 -10.12
N LEU A 1188 -27.09 -0.98 -10.79
CA LEU A 1188 -28.12 -0.13 -10.21
C LEU A 1188 -29.50 -0.66 -10.62
N LYS A 1189 -30.35 -0.94 -9.64
CA LYS A 1189 -31.70 -1.51 -9.86
C LYS A 1189 -32.75 -0.68 -9.12
N PRO A 1190 -33.99 -0.56 -9.64
CA PRO A 1190 -35.07 0.08 -8.91
C PRO A 1190 -35.50 -0.76 -7.70
N LEU A 1191 -36.08 -0.10 -6.68
CA LEU A 1191 -36.72 -0.77 -5.56
C LEU A 1191 -38.13 -1.26 -5.95
N LEU A 1192 -38.23 -2.55 -6.29
CA LEU A 1192 -39.51 -3.20 -6.62
C LEU A 1192 -40.39 -3.34 -5.36
N SER A 1193 -41.71 -3.42 -5.57
CA SER A 1193 -42.61 -3.81 -4.48
C SER A 1193 -42.43 -5.29 -4.16
N ALA A 1194 -42.81 -5.70 -2.95
CA ALA A 1194 -42.70 -7.08 -2.52
C ALA A 1194 -43.39 -8.04 -3.51
N GLN A 1195 -44.58 -7.66 -3.99
CA GLN A 1195 -45.34 -8.46 -4.97
C GLN A 1195 -44.65 -8.52 -6.35
N GLU A 1196 -44.12 -7.40 -6.84
CA GLU A 1196 -43.39 -7.35 -8.11
C GLU A 1196 -42.11 -8.19 -8.04
N GLN A 1197 -41.35 -8.07 -6.95
CA GLN A 1197 -40.13 -8.83 -6.74
C GLN A 1197 -40.40 -10.34 -6.62
N GLU A 1198 -41.46 -10.72 -5.89
CA GLU A 1198 -41.94 -12.10 -5.79
C GLU A 1198 -42.28 -12.72 -7.15
N ALA A 1199 -42.89 -11.93 -8.04
CA ALA A 1199 -43.30 -12.38 -9.35
C ALA A 1199 -42.15 -12.43 -10.37
N SER A 1200 -41.13 -11.58 -10.24
CA SER A 1200 -40.15 -11.31 -11.32
C SER A 1200 -38.68 -11.62 -10.98
N VAL A 1201 -38.33 -11.82 -9.71
CA VAL A 1201 -36.94 -12.03 -9.28
C VAL A 1201 -36.82 -13.36 -8.55
N ASP A 1202 -35.91 -14.23 -9.01
CA ASP A 1202 -35.63 -15.51 -8.35
C ASP A 1202 -35.26 -15.30 -6.87
N ARG A 1203 -35.95 -16.01 -5.97
CA ARG A 1203 -35.66 -16.05 -4.53
C ARG A 1203 -34.21 -16.40 -4.22
N GLY A 1204 -33.55 -17.14 -5.11
CA GLY A 1204 -32.14 -17.51 -4.98
C GLY A 1204 -31.16 -16.34 -4.97
N VAL A 1205 -31.56 -15.16 -5.44
CA VAL A 1205 -30.72 -13.95 -5.45
C VAL A 1205 -31.20 -12.87 -4.48
N TRP A 1206 -32.14 -13.19 -3.59
CA TRP A 1206 -32.63 -12.25 -2.60
C TRP A 1206 -31.62 -12.04 -1.48
N HIS A 1207 -31.35 -10.79 -1.13
CA HIS A 1207 -30.45 -10.45 -0.04
C HIS A 1207 -31.09 -10.88 1.28
N LEU A 1208 -30.36 -11.70 2.06
CA LEU A 1208 -30.83 -12.29 3.32
C LEU A 1208 -32.14 -13.10 3.20
N GLY A 1209 -32.57 -13.45 1.98
CA GLY A 1209 -33.84 -14.14 1.73
C GLY A 1209 -35.08 -13.26 1.92
N GLU A 1210 -34.93 -11.94 2.03
CA GLU A 1210 -36.03 -10.98 2.22
C GLU A 1210 -36.30 -10.19 0.92
N THR A 1211 -37.52 -9.66 0.78
CA THR A 1211 -37.80 -8.67 -0.28
C THR A 1211 -37.13 -7.34 0.05
N ASP A 1212 -36.73 -6.62 -0.99
CA ASP A 1212 -36.02 -5.35 -0.86
C ASP A 1212 -36.93 -4.30 -0.18
N GLU A 1213 -38.23 -4.26 -0.53
CA GLU A 1213 -39.21 -3.38 0.12
C GLU A 1213 -39.32 -3.64 1.63
N ALA A 1214 -39.42 -4.91 2.05
CA ALA A 1214 -39.53 -5.25 3.47
C ALA A 1214 -38.29 -4.80 4.25
N THR A 1215 -37.10 -5.01 3.65
CA THR A 1215 -35.82 -4.57 4.23
C THR A 1215 -35.78 -3.06 4.43
N VAL A 1216 -36.06 -2.28 3.38
CA VAL A 1216 -35.98 -0.81 3.45
C VAL A 1216 -37.01 -0.24 4.43
N ARG A 1217 -38.25 -0.73 4.43
CA ARG A 1217 -39.29 -0.26 5.37
C ARG A 1217 -38.91 -0.54 6.82
N ARG A 1218 -38.35 -1.72 7.11
CA ARG A 1218 -37.86 -2.07 8.46
C ARG A 1218 -36.76 -1.11 8.90
N LEU A 1219 -35.75 -0.89 8.05
CA LEU A 1219 -34.63 0.01 8.37
C LEU A 1219 -35.08 1.47 8.58
N LEU A 1220 -36.04 1.96 7.81
CA LEU A 1220 -36.65 3.27 8.03
C LEU A 1220 -37.39 3.35 9.38
N ALA A 1221 -38.18 2.33 9.71
CA ALA A 1221 -38.91 2.27 10.96
C ALA A 1221 -37.96 2.21 12.17
N GLU A 1222 -36.87 1.43 12.07
CA GLU A 1222 -35.83 1.36 13.09
C GLU A 1222 -35.05 2.66 13.22
N HIS A 1223 -34.69 3.31 12.10
CA HIS A 1223 -34.03 4.61 12.11
C HIS A 1223 -34.89 5.67 12.78
N ASN A 1224 -36.18 5.76 12.45
CA ASN A 1224 -37.12 6.67 13.12
C ASN A 1224 -37.30 6.31 14.60
N ARG A 1225 -37.39 5.03 14.97
CA ARG A 1225 -37.49 4.58 16.37
C ARG A 1225 -36.29 5.03 17.20
N TRP A 1226 -35.09 4.83 16.69
CA TRP A 1226 -33.85 5.12 17.42
C TRP A 1226 -33.51 6.61 17.42
N THR A 1227 -33.67 7.30 16.29
CA THR A 1227 -33.18 8.68 16.16
C THR A 1227 -34.27 9.74 16.28
N GLY A 1228 -35.54 9.38 16.04
CA GLY A 1228 -36.62 10.34 15.84
C GLY A 1228 -36.53 11.08 14.49
N SER A 1229 -35.79 10.53 13.50
CA SER A 1229 -35.58 11.13 12.19
C SER A 1229 -36.87 11.55 11.51
N LYS A 1230 -36.98 12.85 11.22
CA LYS A 1230 -38.10 13.43 10.43
C LYS A 1230 -38.10 12.84 9.02
N ARG A 1231 -36.94 12.74 8.39
CA ARG A 1231 -36.80 12.19 7.04
C ARG A 1231 -37.31 10.76 6.94
N ALA A 1232 -36.92 9.87 7.86
CA ALA A 1232 -37.42 8.49 7.82
C ALA A 1232 -38.93 8.41 8.01
N ARG A 1233 -39.50 9.25 8.86
CA ARG A 1233 -40.96 9.35 9.03
C ARG A 1233 -41.65 9.81 7.74
N GLU A 1234 -41.17 10.89 7.13
CA GLU A 1234 -41.73 11.43 5.88
C GLU A 1234 -41.73 10.40 4.75
N LEU A 1235 -40.64 9.63 4.62
CA LEU A 1235 -40.52 8.56 3.62
C LEU A 1235 -41.46 7.39 3.89
N LEU A 1236 -41.72 7.07 5.16
CA LEU A 1236 -42.70 6.04 5.55
C LEU A 1236 -44.14 6.51 5.31
N ASP A 1237 -44.45 7.77 5.62
CA ASP A 1237 -45.78 8.36 5.44
C ASP A 1237 -46.17 8.47 3.96
N HIS A 1238 -45.18 8.66 3.06
CA HIS A 1238 -45.37 8.75 1.60
C HIS A 1238 -44.70 7.60 0.84
N TRP A 1239 -44.77 6.39 1.40
CA TRP A 1239 -43.99 5.24 0.94
C TRP A 1239 -44.13 4.92 -0.56
N ASP A 1240 -45.34 4.90 -1.11
CA ASP A 1240 -45.54 4.51 -2.51
C ASP A 1240 -44.79 5.44 -3.48
N ALA A 1241 -44.77 6.75 -3.18
CA ALA A 1241 -43.99 7.72 -3.95
C ALA A 1241 -42.49 7.58 -3.65
N ALA A 1242 -42.12 7.49 -2.37
CA ALA A 1242 -40.72 7.38 -1.94
C ALA A 1242 -40.03 6.15 -2.52
N ARG A 1243 -40.70 4.99 -2.54
CA ARG A 1243 -40.20 3.71 -3.07
C ARG A 1243 -39.64 3.85 -4.48
N THR A 1244 -40.33 4.59 -5.34
CA THR A 1244 -39.93 4.78 -6.75
C THR A 1244 -38.62 5.54 -6.93
N ARG A 1245 -38.14 6.24 -5.89
CA ARG A 1245 -36.88 6.99 -5.89
C ARG A 1245 -35.72 6.23 -5.22
N PHE A 1246 -35.97 5.07 -4.65
CA PHE A 1246 -34.90 4.25 -4.10
C PHE A 1246 -34.17 3.48 -5.21
N VAL A 1247 -32.85 3.58 -5.17
CA VAL A 1247 -31.94 2.81 -6.03
C VAL A 1247 -31.25 1.76 -5.18
N LYS A 1248 -31.38 0.50 -5.59
CA LYS A 1248 -30.61 -0.63 -5.07
C LYS A 1248 -29.28 -0.72 -5.80
N VAL A 1249 -28.20 -0.73 -5.02
CA VAL A 1249 -26.83 -0.99 -5.49
C VAL A 1249 -26.50 -2.45 -5.20
N PHE A 1250 -26.32 -3.25 -6.25
CA PHE A 1250 -26.17 -4.71 -6.13
C PHE A 1250 -24.86 -5.19 -6.80
N PRO A 1251 -23.88 -5.70 -6.03
CA PRO A 1251 -22.64 -6.22 -6.60
C PRO A 1251 -22.85 -7.45 -7.48
N LYS A 1252 -22.24 -7.44 -8.68
CA LYS A 1252 -22.35 -8.49 -9.70
C LYS A 1252 -21.85 -9.85 -9.18
N GLU A 1253 -20.69 -9.84 -8.53
CA GLU A 1253 -20.06 -11.03 -7.94
C GLU A 1253 -20.90 -11.63 -6.80
N TYR A 1254 -21.52 -10.78 -5.98
CA TYR A 1254 -22.41 -11.24 -4.91
C TYR A 1254 -23.70 -11.85 -5.46
N GLN A 1255 -24.30 -11.23 -6.47
CA GLN A 1255 -25.46 -11.79 -7.17
C GLN A 1255 -25.13 -13.17 -7.76
N ARG A 1256 -23.96 -13.34 -8.39
CA ARG A 1256 -23.49 -14.64 -8.88
C ARG A 1256 -23.38 -15.65 -7.75
N ALA A 1257 -22.71 -15.29 -6.66
CA ALA A 1257 -22.49 -16.18 -5.52
C ALA A 1257 -23.81 -16.61 -4.85
N LEU A 1258 -24.78 -15.71 -4.68
CA LEU A 1258 -26.11 -16.05 -4.14
C LEU A 1258 -26.81 -17.10 -5.00
N ALA A 1259 -26.81 -16.92 -6.33
CA ALA A 1259 -27.39 -17.87 -7.27
C ALA A 1259 -26.72 -19.25 -7.18
N GLU A 1260 -25.38 -19.30 -7.13
CA GLU A 1260 -24.63 -20.54 -6.99
C GLU A 1260 -24.91 -21.26 -5.65
N ILE A 1261 -24.97 -20.51 -4.54
CA ILE A 1261 -25.28 -21.06 -3.21
C ILE A 1261 -26.70 -21.65 -3.20
N HIS A 1262 -27.67 -20.94 -3.78
CA HIS A 1262 -29.04 -21.42 -3.86
C HIS A 1262 -29.19 -22.66 -4.76
N ALA A 1263 -28.52 -22.68 -5.91
CA ALA A 1263 -28.47 -23.84 -6.80
C ALA A 1263 -27.90 -25.07 -6.08
N LYS A 1264 -26.77 -24.93 -5.38
CA LYS A 1264 -26.19 -26.03 -4.57
C LYS A 1264 -27.14 -26.53 -3.50
N LYS A 1265 -27.84 -25.64 -2.79
CA LYS A 1265 -28.85 -26.02 -1.78
C LYS A 1265 -29.98 -26.84 -2.41
N ARG A 1266 -30.52 -26.42 -3.56
CA ARG A 1266 -31.55 -27.17 -4.30
C ARG A 1266 -31.04 -28.57 -4.67
N THR A 1267 -29.87 -28.68 -5.29
CA THR A 1267 -29.30 -29.97 -5.69
C THR A 1267 -29.09 -30.90 -4.49
N SER A 1268 -28.60 -30.38 -3.35
CA SER A 1268 -28.45 -31.17 -2.12
C SER A 1268 -29.78 -31.66 -1.54
N GLN A 1269 -30.86 -30.86 -1.67
CA GLN A 1269 -32.20 -31.25 -1.24
C GLN A 1269 -32.85 -32.26 -2.20
N THR A 1270 -32.54 -32.21 -3.49
CA THR A 1270 -33.04 -33.17 -4.51
C THR A 1270 -32.30 -34.52 -4.46
N VAL A 1271 -31.08 -34.56 -3.90
CA VAL A 1271 -30.31 -35.81 -3.71
C VAL A 1271 -30.62 -36.46 -2.35
N ALA A 1272 -31.10 -35.69 -1.37
CA ALA A 1272 -31.46 -36.16 -0.03
C ALA A 1272 -32.94 -36.54 0.14
N GLY A 1273 -33.80 -36.19 -0.82
CA GLY A 1273 -35.20 -36.62 -0.91
C GLY A 1273 -35.38 -37.59 -2.05
#